data_AF-A0A8C7QDC7-F1
#
_entry.id   AF-A0A8C7QDC7-F1
#
_cell.length_a   1.000
_cell.length_b   1.000
_cell.length_c   1.000
_cell.angle_alpha   90.00
_cell.angle_beta   90.00
_cell.angle_gamma   90.00
#
_symmetry.space_group_name_H-M   'P 1'
#
loop_
_entity.id
_entity.type
_entity.pdbx_description
1 polymer ?
#
loop_
_entity_poly.entity_id
_entity_poly.type
_entity_poly.pdbx_seq_one_letter_code
_entity_poly.pdbx_strand_id
1 'polypeptide(L)'
;YQEHDSSSVYSGGYGAGYAKLNRRGGAGGWSPGDTDRYQWLQVDLGTRKQVTFIATQGRYSSSDWTTQYRLLYSDTGKNWRPYRQDGDIWAFSGNSNSESVVRHDLQHAIITRYVRIIPLEWSEEGRIGLRVEVYGCSYWADVINFEGQGVISYRFKMKKMKILKDVISLKFKTTASNGVLLHGEGQQGDYISLELKRSKLLLMINLGSNQYGSILGHTSVTSGSLLDDDHWHSVIIERYRRNVNFTLDRHTQHFRTNGEFDHLDLDYEISFGGMPFSAKPSSGGRENFVGCMEGITYNGDNITNLVKRKKIDTSSFRNLTFSCSETHSFPLFFNATSFLRLPGLSDSDTLSVSLSFRTWNPSGLLLYTALADGVVEVGLTEGKVTVYINVTQKKNMRIDISSGSGLNDGQWHNVYLHALENCAMLTIDGDEASTVRTVIPIQIRTGGYFLRTNTPPAQRSFQGCMQLIHVDDQLADLVAVEQGNMGTFENVSLDMCAIIDRCVPNHCEHRGRCSQTWDSFSCSCNGTGYTGATCHTSVYEQSCEEYKHLGKTSGTYWIDPDGSGPVGPFKVNCNMTEDKVWTTVRNNLSPQTSVTGSDLEGKAVLQLNYNMSTEQVTAIMGSAEYCEQHVAYACRMSRLLNTPEGSPFTWWVGRANERHFYWGGSGPGIQKCACGIERNCTDPKYYCNCDADQTREDAGLLVYKDHLPVSQVVVGDTNRAGSEAKLTVGPLRCQGDGNYWNAASFNTPGSYLHFPTFQGETSADISFYFKTSSSYGVFLENLGNADFIRLELKAATVVSFSFDVGNGLVELSVRSSTPLNDDQWHRVVAERNVKEAVLQLDGHYKEVRPAPPQGHTRLELYSQLYVGASGGQRGFLGCIRALKMNGVTLDLEERAKVTPGVKPGCSGHCTSYGQHCRNGGQCMEKYNGYSCDCTLTAYDGPFCTEDVGGYFESGTLVRYDFLPERGLPAIRDVKSLSPLLPTEGNLTQEELVFSFSTSNAPSILVYISSRTQDYLAVVLRHNGTLQIRYSLGGLREPFTIDLDQRNMANGQPHHINISRQERNVRLQLDHYPPVSYTLPDDSDTQFNLVKTIFLGKVFETGQIDPVLIEKYNTPGFVGCLSRVNFNNIAPLKAALRSGIVAPVTTQGILVESNCGASPLTISPMAAANDPWHMDSAGAVFPFNEERVSRDGVDQNSAVIGGIIAVVIFTILCTLVFLIRHMFRHKGSYHTNEAKGAESADCADAAIIVNDPAFTETIDESKKEWFI
;
A
#
# COMPACT_ATOMS: atom_id res chain seq x y z
N TYR A 1 -22.60 37.17 -27.30
CA TYR A 1 -23.86 37.39 -26.57
C TYR A 1 -24.21 36.07 -25.91
N GLN A 2 -24.34 36.04 -24.58
CA GLN A 2 -24.86 34.88 -23.85
C GLN A 2 -26.34 35.14 -23.64
N GLU A 3 -27.18 34.17 -23.98
CA GLU A 3 -28.62 34.23 -23.77
C GLU A 3 -28.98 33.35 -22.58
N HIS A 4 -29.81 33.88 -21.67
CA HIS A 4 -30.22 33.17 -20.47
C HIS A 4 -31.69 32.77 -20.61
N ASP A 5 -31.98 31.52 -20.29
CA ASP A 5 -33.33 30.95 -20.33
C ASP A 5 -33.62 30.20 -19.03
N SER A 6 -34.89 29.94 -18.72
CA SER A 6 -35.28 29.27 -17.48
C SER A 6 -36.62 28.54 -17.60
N SER A 7 -36.73 27.42 -16.89
CA SER A 7 -37.97 26.65 -16.66
C SER A 7 -39.22 27.52 -16.39
N SER A 8 -39.13 28.41 -15.40
CA SER A 8 -40.20 29.31 -15.01
C SER A 8 -39.63 30.57 -14.35
N VAL A 9 -40.50 31.56 -14.14
CA VAL A 9 -40.12 32.86 -13.56
C VAL A 9 -41.17 33.30 -12.55
N TYR A 10 -40.76 33.69 -11.34
CA TYR A 10 -41.67 34.13 -10.29
C TYR A 10 -42.48 35.39 -10.65
N SER A 11 -41.80 36.39 -11.22
CA SER A 11 -42.41 37.56 -11.85
C SER A 11 -41.40 38.25 -12.76
N GLY A 12 -41.80 39.21 -13.58
CA GLY A 12 -40.94 39.82 -14.62
C GLY A 12 -39.58 40.33 -14.14
N GLY A 13 -39.43 40.70 -12.86
CA GLY A 13 -38.14 41.11 -12.27
C GLY A 13 -37.16 39.97 -11.93
N TYR A 14 -37.60 38.71 -11.97
CA TYR A 14 -36.87 37.51 -11.53
C TYR A 14 -36.45 36.61 -12.71
N GLY A 15 -36.54 37.12 -13.94
CA GLY A 15 -36.24 36.34 -15.14
C GLY A 15 -34.76 35.98 -15.28
N ALA A 16 -34.48 34.96 -16.10
CA ALA A 16 -33.14 34.45 -16.37
C ALA A 16 -32.13 35.52 -16.82
N GLY A 17 -32.59 36.56 -17.54
CA GLY A 17 -31.74 37.69 -17.96
C GLY A 17 -31.12 38.50 -16.81
N TYR A 18 -31.64 38.38 -15.58
CA TYR A 18 -31.07 39.00 -14.38
C TYR A 18 -30.10 38.09 -13.62
N ALA A 19 -29.95 36.83 -14.05
CA ALA A 19 -29.12 35.82 -13.40
C ALA A 19 -27.62 35.97 -13.68
N LYS A 20 -27.15 37.12 -14.20
CA LYS A 20 -25.71 37.32 -14.37
C LYS A 20 -25.04 37.59 -13.02
N LEU A 21 -23.86 37.01 -12.80
CA LEU A 21 -23.06 37.24 -11.59
C LEU A 21 -22.88 38.74 -11.30
N ASN A 22 -22.94 39.13 -10.02
CA ASN A 22 -22.85 40.50 -9.53
C ASN A 22 -23.93 41.47 -10.04
N ARG A 23 -24.90 41.01 -10.84
CA ARG A 23 -25.99 41.87 -11.31
C ARG A 23 -26.91 42.23 -10.14
N ARG A 24 -27.26 43.52 -10.06
CA ARG A 24 -28.20 44.08 -9.05
C ARG A 24 -29.51 44.59 -9.67
N GLY A 25 -29.61 44.61 -11.01
CA GLY A 25 -30.82 45.01 -11.71
C GLY A 25 -31.94 43.96 -11.63
N GLY A 26 -33.18 44.37 -11.89
CA GLY A 26 -34.35 43.53 -11.66
C GLY A 26 -34.61 43.32 -10.16
N ALA A 27 -35.10 42.15 -9.79
CA ALA A 27 -35.25 41.71 -8.39
C ALA A 27 -33.97 41.03 -7.84
N GLY A 28 -32.80 41.27 -8.46
CA GLY A 28 -31.50 40.87 -7.92
C GLY A 28 -30.99 39.49 -8.34
N GLY A 29 -31.64 38.78 -9.26
CA GLY A 29 -31.24 37.44 -9.74
C GLY A 29 -32.41 36.64 -10.31
N TRP A 30 -32.17 35.40 -10.74
CA TRP A 30 -33.25 34.49 -11.16
C TRP A 30 -33.89 33.80 -9.97
N SER A 31 -35.22 33.68 -10.00
CA SER A 31 -36.02 32.83 -9.11
C SER A 31 -37.19 32.21 -9.90
N PRO A 32 -37.39 30.89 -9.82
CA PRO A 32 -38.49 30.21 -10.49
C PRO A 32 -39.86 30.53 -9.89
N GLY A 33 -40.92 30.25 -10.65
CA GLY A 33 -42.32 30.36 -10.24
C GLY A 33 -42.64 29.45 -9.06
N ASP A 34 -42.27 28.18 -9.17
CA ASP A 34 -42.37 27.16 -8.13
C ASP A 34 -41.01 26.87 -7.49
N THR A 35 -41.00 26.30 -6.29
CA THR A 35 -39.75 25.95 -5.57
C THR A 35 -39.66 24.44 -5.43
N ASP A 36 -39.46 23.76 -6.56
CA ASP A 36 -39.36 22.31 -6.64
C ASP A 36 -38.04 21.87 -7.31
N ARG A 37 -37.86 20.55 -7.48
CA ARG A 37 -36.66 19.94 -8.04
C ARG A 37 -36.64 19.87 -9.58
N TYR A 38 -37.65 20.42 -10.26
CA TYR A 38 -37.74 20.46 -11.73
C TYR A 38 -37.29 21.79 -12.32
N GLN A 39 -37.04 22.79 -11.46
CA GLN A 39 -36.59 24.10 -11.90
C GLN A 39 -35.17 24.05 -12.44
N TRP A 40 -34.91 24.88 -13.45
CA TRP A 40 -33.61 25.01 -14.07
C TRP A 40 -33.36 26.41 -14.62
N LEU A 41 -32.09 26.79 -14.62
CA LEU A 41 -31.54 28.00 -15.25
C LEU A 41 -30.55 27.59 -16.34
N GLN A 42 -30.69 28.13 -17.55
CA GLN A 42 -29.92 27.78 -18.73
C GLN A 42 -29.14 28.96 -19.29
N VAL A 43 -27.97 28.67 -19.86
CA VAL A 43 -27.10 29.61 -20.55
C VAL A 43 -26.77 29.06 -21.93
N ASP A 44 -27.12 29.78 -23.00
CA ASP A 44 -26.62 29.55 -24.35
C ASP A 44 -25.34 30.36 -24.56
N LEU A 45 -24.23 29.67 -24.83
CA LEU A 45 -22.92 30.26 -25.11
C LEU A 45 -22.76 30.71 -26.58
N GLY A 46 -23.79 30.50 -27.41
CA GLY A 46 -23.90 30.85 -28.83
C GLY A 46 -23.14 29.91 -29.77
N THR A 47 -21.93 29.50 -29.40
CA THR A 47 -21.13 28.47 -30.10
C THR A 47 -20.62 27.46 -29.09
N ARG A 48 -20.12 26.30 -29.55
CA ARG A 48 -19.39 25.38 -28.67
C ARG A 48 -18.20 26.11 -28.03
N LYS A 49 -18.08 26.01 -26.71
CA LYS A 49 -16.99 26.54 -25.89
C LYS A 49 -16.43 25.41 -25.04
N GLN A 50 -15.15 25.50 -24.71
CA GLN A 50 -14.54 24.65 -23.71
C GLN A 50 -14.67 25.35 -22.35
N VAL A 51 -15.61 24.88 -21.52
CA VAL A 51 -15.93 25.43 -20.20
C VAL A 51 -15.03 24.78 -19.15
N THR A 52 -14.43 25.60 -18.28
CA THR A 52 -13.48 25.17 -17.24
C THR A 52 -13.89 25.58 -15.83
N PHE A 53 -14.66 26.67 -15.68
CA PHE A 53 -15.09 27.16 -14.36
C PHE A 53 -16.56 27.58 -14.36
N ILE A 54 -17.21 27.42 -13.22
CA ILE A 54 -18.55 27.96 -12.96
C ILE A 54 -18.53 28.73 -11.65
N ALA A 55 -19.12 29.91 -11.65
CA ALA A 55 -19.35 30.69 -10.45
C ALA A 55 -20.85 30.86 -10.20
N THR A 56 -21.27 30.73 -8.95
CA THR A 56 -22.64 30.91 -8.48
C THR A 56 -22.69 31.93 -7.34
N GLN A 57 -23.80 32.64 -7.24
CA GLN A 57 -24.08 33.65 -6.23
C GLN A 57 -25.60 33.65 -5.95
N GLY A 58 -26.00 33.82 -4.70
CA GLY A 58 -27.42 33.93 -4.34
C GLY A 58 -28.09 35.18 -4.93
N ARG A 59 -29.42 35.28 -4.85
CA ARG A 59 -30.15 36.47 -5.29
C ARG A 59 -29.82 37.66 -4.39
N TYR A 60 -29.51 38.82 -4.98
CA TYR A 60 -29.02 39.99 -4.25
C TYR A 60 -30.00 40.47 -3.16
N SER A 61 -29.47 40.75 -1.96
CA SER A 61 -30.25 41.31 -0.84
C SER A 61 -31.52 40.50 -0.48
N SER A 62 -31.49 39.18 -0.58
CA SER A 62 -32.60 38.29 -0.18
C SER A 62 -32.12 37.06 0.60
N SER A 63 -33.07 36.30 1.15
CA SER A 63 -32.83 34.95 1.70
C SER A 63 -32.82 33.85 0.63
N ASP A 64 -32.91 34.20 -0.66
CA ASP A 64 -33.05 33.24 -1.76
C ASP A 64 -31.69 32.89 -2.36
N TRP A 65 -31.19 31.70 -2.05
CA TRP A 65 -29.99 31.15 -2.65
C TRP A 65 -30.03 29.62 -2.70
N THR A 66 -29.36 29.07 -3.70
CA THR A 66 -29.20 27.62 -3.88
C THR A 66 -27.97 27.14 -3.11
N THR A 67 -28.14 26.18 -2.20
CA THR A 67 -27.06 25.59 -1.38
C THR A 67 -26.43 24.36 -2.02
N GLN A 68 -27.12 23.72 -2.97
CA GLN A 68 -26.59 22.60 -3.75
C GLN A 68 -27.20 22.56 -5.15
N TYR A 69 -26.41 22.27 -6.18
CA TYR A 69 -26.88 22.20 -7.57
C TYR A 69 -26.16 21.15 -8.42
N ARG A 70 -26.79 20.71 -9.51
CA ARG A 70 -26.18 19.89 -10.56
C ARG A 70 -25.96 20.69 -11.84
N LEU A 71 -24.98 20.25 -12.61
CA LEU A 71 -24.65 20.81 -13.91
C LEU A 71 -25.04 19.83 -15.02
N LEU A 72 -25.86 20.27 -15.97
CA LEU A 72 -26.13 19.56 -17.22
C LEU A 72 -25.58 20.37 -18.39
N TYR A 73 -25.20 19.69 -19.48
CA TYR A 73 -24.69 20.33 -20.69
C TYR A 73 -25.20 19.64 -21.97
N SER A 74 -25.29 20.39 -23.06
CA SER A 74 -25.76 19.90 -24.36
C SER A 74 -25.20 20.75 -25.52
N ASP A 75 -25.05 20.17 -26.70
CA ASP A 75 -24.69 20.90 -27.92
C ASP A 75 -25.92 21.46 -28.65
N THR A 76 -27.09 20.86 -28.47
CA THR A 76 -28.34 21.19 -29.20
C THR A 76 -29.39 21.86 -28.30
N GLY A 77 -29.21 21.83 -26.98
CA GLY A 77 -30.22 22.24 -26.01
C GLY A 77 -31.25 21.13 -25.73
N LYS A 78 -31.02 19.94 -26.30
CA LYS A 78 -31.76 18.70 -26.06
C LYS A 78 -30.81 17.56 -25.68
N ASN A 79 -31.33 16.40 -25.27
CA ASN A 79 -30.56 15.24 -24.84
C ASN A 79 -29.43 15.63 -23.87
N TRP A 80 -29.80 16.11 -22.69
CA TRP A 80 -28.89 16.68 -21.71
C TRP A 80 -27.98 15.61 -21.10
N ARG A 81 -26.68 15.94 -20.98
CA ARG A 81 -25.70 15.10 -20.30
C ARG A 81 -25.37 15.70 -18.93
N PRO A 82 -25.47 14.92 -17.83
CA PRO A 82 -25.03 15.38 -16.53
C PRO A 82 -23.50 15.45 -16.47
N TYR A 83 -22.98 16.47 -15.79
CA TYR A 83 -21.57 16.54 -15.43
C TYR A 83 -21.23 15.40 -14.46
N ARG A 84 -20.15 14.68 -14.78
CA ARG A 84 -19.65 13.59 -13.96
C ARG A 84 -18.25 13.90 -13.43
N GLN A 85 -18.02 13.51 -12.18
CA GLN A 85 -16.75 13.58 -11.49
C GLN A 85 -16.56 12.25 -10.75
N ASP A 86 -15.36 11.67 -10.90
CA ASP A 86 -15.00 10.34 -10.37
C ASP A 86 -15.99 9.20 -10.72
N GLY A 87 -16.64 9.30 -11.88
CA GLY A 87 -17.61 8.32 -12.40
C GLY A 87 -19.08 8.60 -12.04
N ASP A 88 -19.34 9.47 -11.05
CA ASP A 88 -20.67 9.77 -10.52
C ASP A 88 -21.25 11.09 -11.05
N ILE A 89 -22.58 11.23 -10.98
CA ILE A 89 -23.27 12.48 -11.28
C ILE A 89 -23.00 13.49 -10.16
N TRP A 90 -22.26 14.55 -10.48
CA TRP A 90 -21.73 15.45 -9.47
C TRP A 90 -22.76 16.46 -8.97
N ALA A 91 -22.81 16.67 -7.64
CA ALA A 91 -23.56 17.74 -7.00
C ALA A 91 -22.61 18.76 -6.39
N PHE A 92 -22.63 19.99 -6.90
CA PHE A 92 -21.80 21.08 -6.43
C PHE A 92 -22.41 21.72 -5.19
N SER A 93 -21.57 22.04 -4.21
CA SER A 93 -21.94 22.92 -3.11
C SER A 93 -22.17 24.34 -3.65
N GLY A 94 -23.34 24.89 -3.37
CA GLY A 94 -23.76 26.22 -3.78
C GLY A 94 -23.37 27.29 -2.76
N ASN A 95 -24.25 28.27 -2.61
CA ASN A 95 -24.04 29.46 -1.79
C ASN A 95 -24.55 29.26 -0.36
N SER A 96 -23.93 29.96 0.60
CA SER A 96 -24.39 30.06 1.98
C SER A 96 -25.07 31.39 2.31
N ASN A 97 -25.09 32.34 1.36
CA ASN A 97 -25.70 33.66 1.49
C ASN A 97 -25.92 34.30 0.10
N SER A 98 -26.53 35.48 0.06
CA SER A 98 -26.82 36.23 -1.17
C SER A 98 -25.61 36.89 -1.84
N GLU A 99 -24.52 37.18 -1.11
CA GLU A 99 -23.46 38.10 -1.57
C GLU A 99 -22.18 37.38 -2.00
N SER A 100 -21.76 36.31 -1.31
CA SER A 100 -20.51 35.61 -1.60
C SER A 100 -20.59 34.82 -2.89
N VAL A 101 -19.57 34.99 -3.75
CA VAL A 101 -19.41 34.19 -4.96
C VAL A 101 -18.73 32.87 -4.60
N VAL A 102 -19.36 31.76 -5.00
CA VAL A 102 -18.80 30.42 -4.89
C VAL A 102 -18.36 29.98 -6.28
N ARG A 103 -17.08 29.67 -6.43
CA ARG A 103 -16.48 29.25 -7.69
C ARG A 103 -16.05 27.79 -7.57
N HIS A 104 -16.37 27.02 -8.60
CA HIS A 104 -15.91 25.65 -8.76
C HIS A 104 -15.10 25.52 -10.03
N ASP A 105 -13.92 24.95 -9.87
CA ASP A 105 -13.09 24.53 -10.98
C ASP A 105 -13.54 23.14 -11.40
N LEU A 106 -13.93 23.00 -12.68
CA LEU A 106 -14.34 21.70 -13.19
C LEU A 106 -13.09 20.83 -13.25
N GLN A 107 -13.07 19.70 -12.53
CA GLN A 107 -11.99 18.69 -12.56
C GLN A 107 -11.54 18.41 -13.99
N HIS A 108 -12.50 18.46 -14.91
CA HIS A 108 -12.25 18.38 -16.32
C HIS A 108 -13.15 19.31 -17.13
N ALA A 109 -12.58 19.89 -18.18
CA ALA A 109 -13.30 20.77 -19.08
C ALA A 109 -14.40 20.03 -19.87
N ILE A 110 -15.52 20.72 -20.09
CA ILE A 110 -16.60 20.26 -20.96
C ILE A 110 -16.64 21.10 -22.23
N ILE A 111 -16.84 20.46 -23.37
CA ILE A 111 -17.05 21.14 -24.65
C ILE A 111 -18.55 21.14 -24.91
N THR A 112 -19.16 22.32 -24.87
CA THR A 112 -20.61 22.44 -24.96
C THR A 112 -21.05 23.81 -25.46
N ARG A 113 -22.28 23.90 -25.98
CA ARG A 113 -22.93 25.18 -26.30
C ARG A 113 -23.89 25.61 -25.19
N TYR A 114 -24.65 24.69 -24.63
CA TYR A 114 -25.67 24.98 -23.63
C TYR A 114 -25.27 24.40 -22.27
N VAL A 115 -25.41 25.22 -21.24
CA VAL A 115 -25.19 24.82 -19.85
C VAL A 115 -26.47 25.05 -19.07
N ARG A 116 -26.90 24.06 -18.29
CA ARG A 116 -28.10 24.11 -17.46
C ARG A 116 -27.75 23.79 -16.01
N ILE A 117 -28.18 24.65 -15.09
CA ILE A 117 -27.99 24.52 -13.65
C ILE A 117 -29.30 24.09 -13.02
N ILE A 118 -29.26 22.95 -12.32
CA ILE A 118 -30.41 22.33 -11.66
C ILE A 118 -30.25 22.49 -10.14
N PRO A 119 -31.01 23.37 -9.47
CA PRO A 119 -31.04 23.47 -8.02
C PRO A 119 -31.50 22.15 -7.39
N LEU A 120 -30.77 21.66 -6.39
CA LEU A 120 -31.14 20.48 -5.60
C LEU A 120 -31.65 20.86 -4.21
N GLU A 121 -30.95 21.79 -3.57
CA GLU A 121 -31.24 22.32 -2.24
C GLU A 121 -31.04 23.83 -2.22
N TRP A 122 -31.76 24.51 -1.33
CA TRP A 122 -31.78 25.96 -1.20
C TRP A 122 -31.94 26.38 0.26
N SER A 123 -31.78 27.67 0.52
CA SER A 123 -31.94 28.29 1.85
C SER A 123 -33.25 27.88 2.54
N GLU A 124 -33.17 27.45 3.81
CA GLU A 124 -34.35 27.12 4.61
C GLU A 124 -35.26 28.33 4.85
N GLU A 125 -34.68 29.54 4.89
CA GLU A 125 -35.39 30.80 5.13
C GLU A 125 -35.90 31.48 3.84
N GLY A 126 -35.67 30.87 2.68
CA GLY A 126 -35.97 31.49 1.38
C GLY A 126 -36.32 30.49 0.28
N ARG A 127 -36.10 30.90 -0.97
CA ARG A 127 -36.40 30.14 -2.18
C ARG A 127 -35.15 29.88 -3.01
N ILE A 128 -35.33 29.20 -4.14
CA ILE A 128 -34.30 29.07 -5.16
C ILE A 128 -33.94 30.47 -5.68
N GLY A 129 -32.66 30.83 -5.58
CA GLY A 129 -32.11 32.08 -6.10
C GLY A 129 -30.73 31.87 -6.70
N LEU A 130 -30.54 32.29 -7.95
CA LEU A 130 -29.24 32.14 -8.63
C LEU A 130 -28.83 33.37 -9.45
N ARG A 131 -27.53 33.64 -9.37
CA ARG A 131 -26.73 34.40 -10.32
C ARG A 131 -25.50 33.58 -10.67
N VAL A 132 -25.15 33.53 -11.96
CA VAL A 132 -24.20 32.56 -12.50
C VAL A 132 -23.28 33.23 -13.52
N GLU A 133 -22.05 32.71 -13.62
CA GLU A 133 -21.11 33.02 -14.69
C GLU A 133 -20.39 31.74 -15.11
N VAL A 134 -20.22 31.54 -16.41
CA VAL A 134 -19.57 30.37 -17.00
C VAL A 134 -18.30 30.82 -17.70
N TYR A 135 -17.16 30.25 -17.30
CA TYR A 135 -15.85 30.63 -17.82
C TYR A 135 -15.27 29.52 -18.70
N GLY A 136 -14.59 29.92 -19.78
CA GLY A 136 -14.00 29.01 -20.74
C GLY A 136 -13.39 29.72 -21.94
N CYS A 137 -12.99 28.95 -22.96
CA CYS A 137 -12.44 29.47 -24.20
C CYS A 137 -13.24 29.01 -25.44
N SER A 138 -13.06 29.72 -26.56
CA SER A 138 -13.71 29.34 -27.83
C SER A 138 -13.16 28.03 -28.36
N TYR A 139 -14.07 27.13 -28.77
CA TYR A 139 -13.73 25.85 -29.39
C TYR A 139 -14.27 25.81 -30.82
N TRP A 140 -13.45 25.37 -31.77
CA TRP A 140 -13.83 25.19 -33.16
C TRP A 140 -13.25 23.87 -33.67
N ALA A 141 -14.07 23.09 -34.36
CA ALA A 141 -13.66 21.84 -34.99
C ALA A 141 -14.48 21.62 -36.27
N ASP A 142 -13.84 21.05 -37.28
CA ASP A 142 -14.52 20.57 -38.47
C ASP A 142 -15.17 19.22 -38.16
N VAL A 143 -16.43 19.05 -38.55
CA VAL A 143 -17.22 17.82 -38.33
C VAL A 143 -17.49 17.16 -39.67
N ILE A 144 -17.50 15.83 -39.72
CA ILE A 144 -17.90 15.03 -40.87
C ILE A 144 -19.02 14.09 -40.42
N ASN A 145 -20.11 14.04 -41.19
CA ASN A 145 -21.22 13.11 -40.96
C ASN A 145 -21.06 11.85 -41.82
N PHE A 146 -21.34 10.69 -41.23
CA PHE A 146 -21.27 9.36 -41.83
C PHE A 146 -22.65 8.70 -41.76
N GLU A 147 -23.19 8.32 -42.92
CA GLU A 147 -24.52 7.70 -43.05
C GLU A 147 -24.41 6.16 -43.24
N GLY A 148 -23.33 5.52 -42.77
CA GLY A 148 -23.09 4.08 -42.95
C GLY A 148 -22.60 3.68 -44.35
N GLN A 149 -22.64 4.58 -45.31
CA GLN A 149 -21.97 4.38 -46.60
C GLN A 149 -20.57 5.01 -46.62
N GLY A 150 -20.36 6.08 -45.82
CA GLY A 150 -19.15 6.92 -45.77
C GLY A 150 -17.87 6.20 -45.37
N VAL A 151 -16.87 6.18 -46.25
CA VAL A 151 -15.51 5.72 -45.90
C VAL A 151 -14.47 6.72 -46.44
N ILE A 152 -13.60 7.21 -45.55
CA ILE A 152 -12.49 8.10 -45.89
C ILE A 152 -11.22 7.27 -45.94
N SER A 153 -10.62 7.13 -47.12
CA SER A 153 -9.34 6.42 -47.30
C SER A 153 -8.17 7.42 -47.34
N TYR A 154 -7.30 7.37 -46.35
CA TYR A 154 -6.07 8.16 -46.31
C TYR A 154 -4.90 7.33 -46.83
N ARG A 155 -4.38 7.68 -48.01
CA ARG A 155 -3.20 7.02 -48.60
C ARG A 155 -1.90 7.64 -48.11
N PHE A 156 -0.96 6.80 -47.67
CA PHE A 156 0.37 7.21 -47.24
C PHE A 156 1.23 7.67 -48.42
N LYS A 157 2.15 8.61 -48.16
CA LYS A 157 3.07 9.12 -49.18
C LYS A 157 4.09 8.07 -49.66
N MET A 158 4.42 7.07 -48.83
CA MET A 158 5.33 5.97 -49.16
C MET A 158 4.58 4.64 -49.27
N LYS A 159 4.96 3.78 -50.22
CA LYS A 159 4.27 2.51 -50.53
C LYS A 159 4.43 1.40 -49.47
N LYS A 160 5.41 1.50 -48.57
CA LYS A 160 5.61 0.62 -47.41
C LYS A 160 6.07 1.47 -46.24
N MET A 161 5.37 1.44 -45.11
CA MET A 161 5.76 2.14 -43.89
C MET A 161 5.85 1.15 -42.75
N LYS A 162 7.08 0.87 -42.29
CA LYS A 162 7.32 0.17 -41.02
C LYS A 162 7.33 1.20 -39.91
N ILE A 163 6.18 1.41 -39.30
CA ILE A 163 6.02 2.49 -38.32
C ILE A 163 6.35 1.94 -36.93
N LEU A 164 7.17 2.65 -36.16
CA LEU A 164 7.47 2.32 -34.76
C LEU A 164 6.59 3.08 -33.77
N LYS A 165 6.03 4.22 -34.20
CA LYS A 165 5.17 5.08 -33.38
C LYS A 165 3.95 5.51 -34.17
N ASP A 166 2.76 5.19 -33.66
CA ASP A 166 1.49 5.65 -34.23
C ASP A 166 0.76 6.53 -33.20
N VAL A 167 0.25 7.67 -33.65
CA VAL A 167 -0.62 8.54 -32.86
C VAL A 167 -1.87 8.80 -33.68
N ILE A 168 -2.99 8.22 -33.24
CA ILE A 168 -4.30 8.34 -33.87
C ILE A 168 -5.23 9.03 -32.87
N SER A 169 -5.90 10.09 -33.30
CA SER A 169 -6.93 10.72 -32.48
C SER A 169 -8.16 11.04 -33.31
N LEU A 170 -9.34 10.88 -32.72
CA LEU A 170 -10.63 11.25 -33.31
C LEU A 170 -11.64 11.44 -32.20
N LYS A 171 -12.68 12.23 -32.45
CA LYS A 171 -13.88 12.27 -31.63
C LYS A 171 -15.05 11.77 -32.45
N PHE A 172 -15.97 11.03 -31.83
CA PHE A 172 -17.14 10.50 -32.50
C PHE A 172 -18.42 10.72 -31.69
N LYS A 173 -19.56 10.72 -32.36
CA LYS A 173 -20.91 10.84 -31.80
C LYS A 173 -21.83 9.90 -32.57
N THR A 174 -22.59 9.04 -31.89
CA THR A 174 -23.47 8.06 -32.55
C THR A 174 -24.61 7.58 -31.65
N THR A 175 -25.68 7.10 -32.26
CA THR A 175 -26.78 6.33 -31.64
C THR A 175 -26.72 4.84 -32.00
N ALA A 176 -25.82 4.42 -32.88
CA ALA A 176 -25.68 3.04 -33.30
C ALA A 176 -24.81 2.27 -32.28
N SER A 177 -25.21 1.05 -31.95
CA SER A 177 -24.44 0.19 -31.03
C SER A 177 -23.24 -0.51 -31.69
N ASN A 178 -23.17 -0.52 -33.03
CA ASN A 178 -22.11 -1.16 -33.79
C ASN A 178 -21.62 -0.26 -34.93
N GLY A 179 -20.34 -0.40 -35.31
CA GLY A 179 -19.78 0.28 -36.48
C GLY A 179 -18.25 0.36 -36.47
N VAL A 180 -17.61 0.24 -37.63
CA VAL A 180 -16.15 0.37 -37.77
C VAL A 180 -15.74 1.85 -37.83
N LEU A 181 -14.98 2.34 -36.83
CA LEU A 181 -14.52 3.72 -36.77
C LEU A 181 -13.25 3.94 -37.60
N LEU A 182 -12.27 3.04 -37.46
CA LEU A 182 -11.05 3.05 -38.26
C LEU A 182 -10.59 1.63 -38.57
N HIS A 183 -9.96 1.46 -39.72
CA HIS A 183 -9.40 0.19 -40.14
C HIS A 183 -8.20 0.39 -41.07
N GLY A 184 -7.10 -0.32 -40.80
CA GLY A 184 -5.96 -0.45 -41.69
C GLY A 184 -5.44 -1.88 -41.63
N GLU A 185 -5.14 -2.46 -42.79
CA GLU A 185 -4.62 -3.82 -42.95
C GLU A 185 -3.45 -3.80 -43.93
N GLY A 186 -2.44 -4.62 -43.69
CA GLY A 186 -1.29 -4.82 -44.57
C GLY A 186 -1.27 -6.19 -45.23
N GLN A 187 -0.58 -6.29 -46.37
CA GLN A 187 -0.39 -7.54 -47.13
C GLN A 187 0.22 -8.68 -46.32
N GLN A 188 0.92 -8.37 -45.22
CA GLN A 188 1.55 -9.35 -44.34
C GLN A 188 0.63 -9.84 -43.20
N GLY A 189 -0.62 -9.35 -43.14
CA GLY A 189 -1.60 -9.70 -42.12
C GLY A 189 -1.53 -8.84 -40.85
N ASP A 190 -0.66 -7.83 -40.82
CA ASP A 190 -0.64 -6.76 -39.82
C ASP A 190 -1.88 -5.89 -39.97
N TYR A 191 -2.52 -5.51 -38.87
CA TYR A 191 -3.68 -4.62 -38.93
C TYR A 191 -3.91 -3.86 -37.64
N ILE A 192 -4.64 -2.76 -37.77
CA ILE A 192 -5.22 -1.99 -36.67
C ILE A 192 -6.69 -1.70 -37.00
N SER A 193 -7.60 -2.04 -36.08
CA SER A 193 -9.04 -1.80 -36.23
C SER A 193 -9.60 -1.24 -34.93
N LEU A 194 -10.41 -0.19 -35.03
CA LEU A 194 -11.21 0.32 -33.92
C LEU A 194 -12.69 0.21 -34.29
N GLU A 195 -13.43 -0.54 -33.50
CA GLU A 195 -14.82 -0.88 -33.79
C GLU A 195 -15.69 -0.59 -32.58
N LEU A 196 -16.84 0.03 -32.80
CA LEU A 196 -17.91 0.01 -31.84
C LEU A 196 -18.63 -1.34 -31.96
N LYS A 197 -18.71 -2.06 -30.85
CA LYS A 197 -19.38 -3.36 -30.75
C LYS A 197 -20.18 -3.40 -29.46
N ARG A 198 -21.50 -3.56 -29.56
CA ARG A 198 -22.41 -3.55 -28.41
C ARG A 198 -22.23 -2.30 -27.52
N SER A 199 -22.09 -1.14 -28.16
CA SER A 199 -21.93 0.18 -27.51
C SER A 199 -20.65 0.32 -26.68
N LYS A 200 -19.64 -0.53 -26.94
CA LYS A 200 -18.27 -0.49 -26.38
C LYS A 200 -17.25 -0.39 -27.51
N LEU A 201 -16.11 0.25 -27.28
CA LEU A 201 -15.03 0.27 -28.26
C LEU A 201 -14.13 -0.94 -28.11
N LEU A 202 -13.89 -1.62 -29.22
CA LEU A 202 -12.97 -2.74 -29.38
C LEU A 202 -11.80 -2.28 -30.26
N LEU A 203 -10.61 -2.21 -29.67
CA LEU A 203 -9.35 -1.99 -30.37
C LEU A 203 -8.69 -3.34 -30.65
N MET A 204 -8.37 -3.61 -31.91
CA MET A 204 -7.66 -4.81 -32.34
C MET A 204 -6.38 -4.41 -33.06
N ILE A 205 -5.26 -4.97 -32.64
CA ILE A 205 -3.93 -4.72 -33.23
C ILE A 205 -3.23 -6.06 -33.45
N ASN A 206 -2.65 -6.25 -34.63
CA ASN A 206 -1.78 -7.37 -34.96
C ASN A 206 -0.46 -6.84 -35.54
N LEU A 207 0.66 -7.24 -34.93
CA LEU A 207 2.03 -6.90 -35.38
C LEU A 207 2.77 -8.14 -35.94
N GLY A 208 2.07 -9.26 -36.17
CA GLY A 208 2.66 -10.50 -36.69
C GLY A 208 3.36 -11.39 -35.65
N SER A 209 3.71 -12.61 -36.07
CA SER A 209 4.42 -13.64 -35.28
C SER A 209 5.45 -14.39 -36.13
N ASN A 210 6.55 -14.89 -35.53
CA ASN A 210 7.48 -15.75 -36.26
C ASN A 210 6.85 -17.14 -36.56
N GLN A 211 7.38 -17.83 -37.58
CA GLN A 211 6.85 -19.10 -38.08
C GLN A 211 7.18 -20.32 -37.18
N TYR A 212 7.94 -20.12 -36.10
CA TYR A 212 8.41 -21.16 -35.17
C TYR A 212 7.77 -21.05 -33.77
N GLY A 213 6.91 -20.06 -33.53
CA GLY A 213 6.27 -19.77 -32.24
C GLY A 213 4.77 -20.08 -32.20
N SER A 214 4.28 -20.53 -31.04
CA SER A 214 2.85 -20.79 -30.74
C SER A 214 2.05 -19.51 -30.42
N ILE A 215 2.64 -18.32 -30.57
CA ILE A 215 2.05 -17.05 -30.12
C ILE A 215 1.25 -16.42 -31.27
N LEU A 216 -0.07 -16.30 -31.08
CA LEU A 216 -0.93 -15.51 -31.96
C LEU A 216 -0.64 -14.02 -31.73
N GLY A 217 -0.10 -13.32 -32.72
CA GLY A 217 0.27 -11.88 -32.63
C GLY A 217 -0.91 -10.91 -32.44
N HIS A 218 -2.15 -11.42 -32.45
CA HIS A 218 -3.37 -10.66 -32.26
C HIS A 218 -3.52 -10.17 -30.80
N THR A 219 -3.83 -8.89 -30.66
CA THR A 219 -4.18 -8.24 -29.39
C THR A 219 -5.54 -7.58 -29.54
N SER A 220 -6.47 -7.86 -28.62
CA SER A 220 -7.77 -7.19 -28.55
C SER A 220 -8.02 -6.61 -27.17
N VAL A 221 -8.49 -5.36 -27.12
CA VAL A 221 -8.75 -4.61 -25.89
C VAL A 221 -10.08 -3.87 -26.03
N THR A 222 -10.93 -3.94 -24.99
CA THR A 222 -12.23 -3.27 -24.97
C THR A 222 -12.22 -2.11 -23.97
N SER A 223 -12.78 -0.97 -24.34
CA SER A 223 -12.92 0.21 -23.48
C SER A 223 -14.27 0.91 -23.67
N GLY A 224 -14.75 1.55 -22.61
CA GLY A 224 -16.02 2.29 -22.60
C GLY A 224 -17.27 1.41 -22.53
N SER A 225 -18.39 2.10 -22.37
CA SER A 225 -19.73 1.52 -22.33
C SER A 225 -20.74 2.61 -22.64
N LEU A 226 -21.90 2.21 -23.17
CA LEU A 226 -23.02 3.12 -23.46
C LEU A 226 -22.63 4.30 -24.36
N LEU A 227 -21.72 4.06 -25.31
CA LEU A 227 -21.18 5.07 -26.24
C LEU A 227 -22.14 5.41 -27.40
N ASP A 228 -23.36 4.89 -27.33
CA ASP A 228 -24.50 5.11 -28.22
C ASP A 228 -25.46 6.16 -27.64
N ASP A 229 -24.95 7.10 -26.84
CA ASP A 229 -25.70 8.11 -26.09
C ASP A 229 -26.02 9.39 -26.88
N ASP A 230 -25.60 9.46 -28.15
CA ASP A 230 -25.62 10.67 -28.97
C ASP A 230 -24.88 11.86 -28.29
N HIS A 231 -23.77 11.59 -27.61
CA HIS A 231 -22.81 12.58 -27.15
C HIS A 231 -21.42 12.38 -27.78
N TRP A 232 -20.60 13.42 -27.73
CA TRP A 232 -19.23 13.34 -28.22
C TRP A 232 -18.35 12.54 -27.26
N HIS A 233 -17.64 11.56 -27.82
CA HIS A 233 -16.59 10.80 -27.16
C HIS A 233 -15.25 11.01 -27.85
N SER A 234 -14.16 11.07 -27.09
CA SER A 234 -12.81 11.30 -27.58
C SER A 234 -11.98 10.04 -27.53
N VAL A 235 -11.28 9.70 -28.61
CA VAL A 235 -10.40 8.53 -28.69
C VAL A 235 -8.99 8.98 -29.03
N ILE A 236 -8.01 8.49 -28.28
CA ILE A 236 -6.58 8.68 -28.56
C ILE A 236 -5.89 7.33 -28.45
N ILE A 237 -5.19 6.91 -29.50
CA ILE A 237 -4.37 5.71 -29.54
C ILE A 237 -2.92 6.16 -29.75
N GLU A 238 -2.07 5.91 -28.78
CA GLU A 238 -0.63 6.14 -28.89
C GLU A 238 0.10 4.80 -28.77
N ARG A 239 0.68 4.34 -29.87
CA ARG A 239 1.53 3.15 -29.89
C ARG A 239 2.98 3.58 -29.98
N TYR A 240 3.83 3.05 -29.10
CA TYR A 240 5.28 3.08 -29.23
C TYR A 240 5.84 1.66 -29.13
N ARG A 241 6.37 1.16 -30.25
CA ARG A 241 6.75 -0.25 -30.41
C ARG A 241 5.56 -1.16 -30.09
N ARG A 242 5.68 -2.00 -29.06
CA ARG A 242 4.62 -2.89 -28.58
C ARG A 242 3.76 -2.29 -27.47
N ASN A 243 4.13 -1.15 -26.92
CA ASN A 243 3.38 -0.50 -25.84
C ASN A 243 2.30 0.40 -26.46
N VAL A 244 1.07 0.29 -25.98
CA VAL A 244 -0.08 1.05 -26.45
C VAL A 244 -0.76 1.74 -25.27
N ASN A 245 -0.98 3.04 -25.41
CA ASN A 245 -1.88 3.82 -24.58
C ASN A 245 -3.18 4.01 -25.35
N PHE A 246 -4.27 3.44 -24.85
CA PHE A 246 -5.60 3.57 -25.44
C PHE A 246 -6.48 4.42 -24.52
N THR A 247 -6.71 5.67 -24.90
CA THR A 247 -7.49 6.63 -24.14
C THR A 247 -8.87 6.80 -24.75
N LEU A 248 -9.91 6.54 -23.95
CA LEU A 248 -11.30 6.87 -24.27
C LEU A 248 -11.82 7.89 -23.28
N ASP A 249 -12.28 9.02 -23.80
CA ASP A 249 -12.60 10.25 -23.12
C ASP A 249 -11.44 10.73 -22.25
N ARG A 250 -11.32 10.20 -21.05
CA ARG A 250 -10.30 10.54 -20.04
C ARG A 250 -9.66 9.30 -19.41
N HIS A 251 -10.15 8.11 -19.72
CA HIS A 251 -9.65 6.86 -19.16
C HIS A 251 -8.65 6.25 -20.13
N THR A 252 -7.39 6.15 -19.70
CA THR A 252 -6.31 5.53 -20.47
C THR A 252 -6.07 4.11 -19.98
N GLN A 253 -6.14 3.14 -20.89
CA GLN A 253 -5.67 1.78 -20.65
C GLN A 253 -4.27 1.61 -21.25
N HIS A 254 -3.35 1.08 -20.45
CA HIS A 254 -1.99 0.78 -20.86
C HIS A 254 -1.85 -0.73 -21.06
N PHE A 255 -1.36 -1.15 -22.23
CA PHE A 255 -1.12 -2.56 -22.50
C PHE A 255 0.03 -2.75 -23.48
N ARG A 256 0.57 -3.98 -23.51
CA ARG A 256 1.58 -4.41 -24.47
C ARG A 256 0.99 -5.41 -25.44
N THR A 257 1.26 -5.26 -26.73
CA THR A 257 0.78 -6.17 -27.77
C THR A 257 1.45 -7.54 -27.69
N ASN A 258 0.71 -8.61 -28.02
CA ASN A 258 1.18 -10.00 -28.05
C ASN A 258 2.17 -10.31 -29.18
N GLY A 259 2.22 -9.46 -30.22
CA GLY A 259 3.14 -9.63 -31.35
C GLY A 259 4.61 -9.59 -30.94
N GLU A 260 5.45 -10.29 -31.72
CA GLU A 260 6.90 -10.32 -31.49
C GLU A 260 7.60 -9.10 -32.10
N PHE A 261 7.03 -8.51 -33.15
CA PHE A 261 7.60 -7.37 -33.84
C PHE A 261 7.21 -6.04 -33.17
N ASP A 262 8.10 -5.05 -33.30
CA ASP A 262 7.91 -3.71 -32.76
C ASP A 262 7.30 -2.72 -33.80
N HIS A 263 7.12 -3.15 -35.06
CA HIS A 263 6.58 -2.30 -36.13
C HIS A 263 5.20 -2.77 -36.59
N LEU A 264 4.37 -1.82 -37.03
CA LEU A 264 3.09 -2.08 -37.69
C LEU A 264 3.31 -1.81 -39.19
N ASP A 265 3.10 -2.82 -40.03
CA ASP A 265 3.19 -2.72 -41.49
C ASP A 265 1.78 -2.69 -42.11
N LEU A 266 1.24 -1.49 -42.31
CA LEU A 266 -0.04 -1.31 -43.00
C LEU A 266 0.20 -1.22 -44.52
N ASP A 267 -0.74 -1.71 -45.33
CA ASP A 267 -0.76 -1.35 -46.75
C ASP A 267 -0.92 0.16 -46.85
N TYR A 268 -0.54 0.75 -47.98
CA TYR A 268 -0.41 2.19 -48.21
C TYR A 268 -1.68 3.05 -47.93
N GLU A 269 -2.72 2.53 -47.29
CA GLU A 269 -3.93 3.22 -46.87
C GLU A 269 -4.41 2.86 -45.45
N ILE A 270 -5.01 3.83 -44.77
CA ILE A 270 -5.83 3.66 -43.58
C ILE A 270 -7.21 4.28 -43.82
N SER A 271 -8.26 3.62 -43.35
CA SER A 271 -9.66 4.02 -43.59
C SER A 271 -10.35 4.46 -42.31
N PHE A 272 -11.26 5.43 -42.43
CA PHE A 272 -12.13 5.93 -41.35
C PHE A 272 -13.60 5.90 -41.77
N GLY A 273 -14.49 5.57 -40.83
CA GLY A 273 -15.94 5.48 -41.04
C GLY A 273 -16.44 4.13 -41.58
N GLY A 274 -15.54 3.20 -41.89
CA GLY A 274 -15.87 1.88 -42.40
C GLY A 274 -14.66 1.20 -43.02
N MET A 275 -14.88 0.02 -43.62
CA MET A 275 -13.85 -0.68 -44.38
C MET A 275 -14.00 -0.40 -45.88
N PRO A 276 -12.90 -0.24 -46.65
CA PRO A 276 -12.97 -0.10 -48.09
C PRO A 276 -13.56 -1.37 -48.74
N PHE A 277 -14.23 -1.20 -49.88
CA PHE A 277 -14.98 -2.28 -50.56
C PHE A 277 -14.10 -3.51 -50.92
N SER A 278 -12.78 -3.33 -51.05
CA SER A 278 -11.78 -4.37 -51.29
C SER A 278 -11.51 -5.32 -50.11
N ALA A 279 -11.85 -4.92 -48.88
CA ALA A 279 -11.49 -5.62 -47.65
C ALA A 279 -12.65 -6.36 -46.97
N LYS A 280 -13.81 -6.53 -47.64
CA LYS A 280 -14.95 -7.28 -47.06
C LYS A 280 -14.59 -8.77 -46.87
N PRO A 281 -14.60 -9.32 -45.64
CA PRO A 281 -14.45 -10.75 -45.44
C PRO A 281 -15.68 -11.51 -45.96
N SER A 282 -15.47 -12.72 -46.48
CA SER A 282 -16.52 -13.66 -46.94
C SER A 282 -17.30 -14.33 -45.80
N SER A 283 -17.10 -13.92 -44.54
CA SER A 283 -17.80 -14.45 -43.36
C SER A 283 -18.12 -13.31 -42.37
N GLY A 284 -19.42 -12.96 -42.25
CA GLY A 284 -19.96 -12.05 -41.24
C GLY A 284 -19.64 -10.56 -41.45
N GLY A 285 -20.54 -9.82 -42.10
CA GLY A 285 -20.33 -8.41 -42.46
C GLY A 285 -20.15 -7.50 -41.25
N ARG A 286 -19.02 -6.77 -41.20
CA ARG A 286 -18.86 -5.63 -40.29
C ARG A 286 -19.64 -4.44 -40.84
N GLU A 287 -20.37 -3.75 -39.98
CA GLU A 287 -21.14 -2.56 -40.32
C GLU A 287 -20.23 -1.32 -40.35
N ASN A 288 -20.45 -0.44 -41.30
CA ASN A 288 -19.78 0.86 -41.34
C ASN A 288 -20.36 1.79 -40.28
N PHE A 289 -19.60 2.81 -39.90
CA PHE A 289 -20.00 3.77 -38.89
C PHE A 289 -21.15 4.68 -39.37
N VAL A 290 -22.14 4.87 -38.49
CA VAL A 290 -23.22 5.84 -38.64
C VAL A 290 -23.09 6.86 -37.52
N GLY A 291 -23.00 8.15 -37.84
CA GLY A 291 -22.83 9.22 -36.86
C GLY A 291 -21.84 10.29 -37.33
N CYS A 292 -21.31 11.06 -36.40
CA CYS A 292 -20.43 12.18 -36.69
C CYS A 292 -19.03 11.94 -36.15
N MET A 293 -18.00 12.41 -36.87
CA MET A 293 -16.63 12.47 -36.35
C MET A 293 -16.03 13.87 -36.49
N GLU A 294 -15.21 14.27 -35.54
CA GLU A 294 -14.42 15.51 -35.60
C GLU A 294 -12.97 15.27 -35.18
N GLY A 295 -12.07 16.15 -35.64
CA GLY A 295 -10.67 16.13 -35.20
C GLY A 295 -9.91 14.86 -35.52
N ILE A 296 -10.16 14.22 -36.68
CA ILE A 296 -9.44 13.01 -37.10
C ILE A 296 -7.99 13.38 -37.44
N THR A 297 -7.05 12.82 -36.69
CA THR A 297 -5.61 12.99 -36.90
C THR A 297 -4.88 11.67 -36.96
N TYR A 298 -3.93 11.55 -37.87
CA TYR A 298 -3.01 10.41 -37.97
C TYR A 298 -1.58 10.92 -38.09
N ASN A 299 -0.71 10.59 -37.12
CA ASN A 299 0.71 10.94 -37.11
C ASN A 299 1.00 12.43 -37.41
N GLY A 300 0.19 13.33 -36.86
CA GLY A 300 0.32 14.79 -37.03
C GLY A 300 -0.45 15.37 -38.21
N ASP A 301 -0.92 14.55 -39.15
CA ASP A 301 -1.76 15.00 -40.26
C ASP A 301 -3.23 15.12 -39.81
N ASN A 302 -3.83 16.30 -39.99
CA ASN A 302 -5.25 16.54 -39.72
C ASN A 302 -6.10 16.13 -40.94
N ILE A 303 -6.60 14.89 -40.90
CA ILE A 303 -7.34 14.25 -41.98
C ILE A 303 -8.66 15.00 -42.24
N THR A 304 -9.36 15.46 -41.19
CA THR A 304 -10.61 16.20 -41.32
C THR A 304 -10.43 17.47 -42.18
N ASN A 305 -9.37 18.24 -41.94
CA ASN A 305 -9.06 19.45 -42.70
C ASN A 305 -8.65 19.13 -44.16
N LEU A 306 -7.90 18.04 -44.36
CA LEU A 306 -7.52 17.58 -45.69
C LEU A 306 -8.73 17.15 -46.54
N VAL A 307 -9.71 16.46 -45.94
CA VAL A 307 -10.96 16.07 -46.58
C VAL A 307 -11.80 17.29 -46.93
N LYS A 308 -11.97 18.24 -46.00
CA LYS A 308 -12.73 19.48 -46.23
C LYS A 308 -12.14 20.32 -47.37
N ARG A 309 -10.81 20.31 -47.53
CA ARG A 309 -10.09 20.98 -48.63
C ARG A 309 -10.00 20.16 -49.92
N LYS A 310 -10.63 18.98 -49.99
CA LYS A 310 -10.59 18.03 -51.13
C LYS A 310 -9.17 17.63 -51.55
N LYS A 311 -8.24 17.51 -50.58
CA LYS A 311 -6.84 17.11 -50.80
C LYS A 311 -6.59 15.61 -50.67
N ILE A 312 -7.60 14.85 -50.26
CA ILE A 312 -7.57 13.39 -50.14
C ILE A 312 -8.49 12.83 -51.22
N ASP A 313 -8.15 11.64 -51.73
CA ASP A 313 -8.97 10.89 -52.69
C ASP A 313 -10.30 10.50 -52.02
N THR A 314 -11.35 11.27 -52.30
CA THR A 314 -12.73 10.98 -51.89
C THR A 314 -13.51 10.31 -53.02
N SER A 315 -12.84 9.77 -54.05
CA SER A 315 -13.49 9.29 -55.29
C SER A 315 -14.45 8.10 -55.08
N SER A 316 -14.38 7.42 -53.95
CA SER A 316 -15.34 6.42 -53.50
C SER A 316 -16.70 7.01 -53.06
N PHE A 317 -16.89 8.35 -53.06
CA PHE A 317 -18.03 9.01 -52.40
C PHE A 317 -18.75 10.11 -53.20
N ARG A 318 -20.08 10.21 -53.03
CA ARG A 318 -20.91 11.39 -53.39
C ARG A 318 -21.35 12.11 -52.10
N ASN A 319 -21.00 13.39 -51.99
CA ASN A 319 -21.44 14.39 -51.00
C ASN A 319 -21.30 14.05 -49.49
N LEU A 320 -20.11 14.25 -48.91
CA LEU A 320 -19.94 14.35 -47.46
C LEU A 320 -20.57 15.65 -46.93
N THR A 321 -21.37 15.57 -45.87
CA THR A 321 -21.89 16.73 -45.14
C THR A 321 -20.97 17.09 -43.98
N PHE A 322 -20.66 18.38 -43.85
CA PHE A 322 -19.74 18.91 -42.82
C PHE A 322 -20.48 19.47 -41.59
N SER A 323 -21.66 18.92 -41.32
CA SER A 323 -22.54 19.27 -40.21
C SER A 323 -23.13 17.99 -39.65
N CYS A 324 -23.22 17.89 -38.32
CA CYS A 324 -23.83 16.74 -37.68
C CYS A 324 -25.36 16.89 -37.72
N SER A 325 -26.08 15.86 -38.19
CA SER A 325 -27.54 15.84 -38.15
C SER A 325 -28.03 15.70 -36.72
N GLU A 326 -29.03 16.50 -36.32
CA GLU A 326 -29.69 16.33 -35.03
C GLU A 326 -30.57 15.07 -35.04
N THR A 327 -30.49 14.28 -33.98
CA THR A 327 -31.35 13.10 -33.81
C THR A 327 -32.65 13.52 -33.10
N HIS A 328 -33.79 12.93 -33.50
CA HIS A 328 -35.09 13.17 -32.88
C HIS A 328 -35.34 12.22 -31.70
N SER A 329 -34.36 12.03 -30.83
CA SER A 329 -34.54 11.23 -29.60
C SER A 329 -34.83 12.14 -28.42
N PHE A 330 -35.86 11.80 -27.64
CA PHE A 330 -36.20 12.47 -26.37
C PHE A 330 -36.17 11.40 -25.28
N PRO A 331 -34.99 11.12 -24.69
CA PRO A 331 -34.85 10.07 -23.70
C PRO A 331 -35.40 10.52 -22.34
N LEU A 332 -35.98 9.57 -21.61
CA LEU A 332 -36.49 9.75 -20.27
C LEU A 332 -35.67 8.93 -19.28
N PHE A 333 -35.33 9.49 -18.13
CA PHE A 333 -34.64 8.80 -17.06
C PHE A 333 -35.56 8.59 -15.85
N PHE A 334 -35.79 7.32 -15.51
CA PHE A 334 -36.66 6.87 -14.43
C PHE A 334 -35.83 6.41 -13.23
N ASN A 335 -36.17 6.93 -12.05
CA ASN A 335 -35.73 6.46 -10.75
C ASN A 335 -36.76 5.48 -10.13
N ALA A 336 -36.43 4.84 -9.01
CA ALA A 336 -37.27 3.82 -8.36
C ALA A 336 -38.66 4.33 -7.90
N THR A 337 -38.87 5.64 -7.79
CA THR A 337 -40.16 6.26 -7.42
C THR A 337 -40.82 6.99 -8.58
N SER A 338 -40.27 6.87 -9.78
CA SER A 338 -40.70 7.68 -10.92
C SER A 338 -41.87 7.04 -11.66
N PHE A 339 -42.77 7.87 -12.16
CA PHE A 339 -43.80 7.42 -13.10
C PHE A 339 -44.07 8.49 -14.16
N LEU A 340 -44.52 8.03 -15.32
CA LEU A 340 -45.03 8.84 -16.40
C LEU A 340 -46.42 8.33 -16.76
N ARG A 341 -47.39 9.23 -16.84
CA ARG A 341 -48.75 8.95 -17.30
C ARG A 341 -48.98 9.66 -18.62
N LEU A 342 -49.30 8.87 -19.65
CA LEU A 342 -49.66 9.34 -20.98
C LEU A 342 -51.14 9.04 -21.25
N PRO A 343 -51.85 9.88 -22.02
CA PRO A 343 -53.18 9.55 -22.50
C PRO A 343 -53.11 8.50 -23.62
N GLY A 344 -54.15 7.66 -23.72
CA GLY A 344 -54.35 6.70 -24.80
C GLY A 344 -55.80 6.74 -25.30
N LEU A 345 -56.12 5.97 -26.34
CA LEU A 345 -57.48 5.86 -26.87
C LEU A 345 -58.40 5.14 -25.87
N SER A 346 -59.53 5.75 -25.54
CA SER A 346 -60.59 5.12 -24.74
C SER A 346 -61.54 4.30 -25.63
N ASP A 347 -62.09 3.20 -25.10
CA ASP A 347 -63.04 2.31 -25.78
C ASP A 347 -62.53 1.70 -27.10
N SER A 348 -61.20 1.53 -27.22
CA SER A 348 -60.57 0.84 -28.35
C SER A 348 -60.58 -0.68 -28.15
N ASP A 349 -60.88 -1.42 -29.22
CA ASP A 349 -60.82 -2.89 -29.25
C ASP A 349 -59.38 -3.42 -29.49
N THR A 350 -58.41 -2.51 -29.64
CA THR A 350 -56.98 -2.83 -29.86
C THR A 350 -56.08 -2.03 -28.92
N LEU A 351 -55.01 -2.66 -28.43
CA LEU A 351 -53.95 -2.02 -27.65
C LEU A 351 -52.61 -2.22 -28.36
N SER A 352 -52.01 -1.14 -28.84
CA SER A 352 -50.66 -1.15 -29.43
C SER A 352 -49.74 -0.28 -28.59
N VAL A 353 -48.66 -0.84 -28.05
CA VAL A 353 -47.65 -0.09 -27.32
C VAL A 353 -46.27 -0.50 -27.80
N SER A 354 -45.47 0.48 -28.18
CA SER A 354 -44.06 0.28 -28.50
C SER A 354 -43.20 1.20 -27.65
N LEU A 355 -42.07 0.71 -27.16
CA LEU A 355 -41.09 1.53 -26.43
C LEU A 355 -39.70 0.92 -26.57
N SER A 356 -38.68 1.77 -26.48
CA SER A 356 -37.30 1.33 -26.32
C SER A 356 -36.87 1.56 -24.88
N PHE A 357 -36.23 0.59 -24.23
CA PHE A 357 -35.74 0.72 -22.86
C PHE A 357 -34.32 0.19 -22.70
N ARG A 358 -33.60 0.72 -21.70
CA ARG A 358 -32.34 0.14 -21.21
C ARG A 358 -32.24 0.23 -19.70
N THR A 359 -31.76 -0.84 -19.06
CA THR A 359 -31.61 -0.93 -17.60
C THR A 359 -30.54 -1.93 -17.19
N TRP A 360 -30.04 -1.80 -15.96
CA TRP A 360 -29.23 -2.82 -15.28
C TRP A 360 -30.04 -3.69 -14.31
N ASN A 361 -31.27 -3.27 -13.98
CA ASN A 361 -32.10 -4.00 -13.04
C ASN A 361 -32.71 -5.22 -13.72
N PRO A 362 -32.67 -6.41 -13.08
CA PRO A 362 -33.24 -7.62 -13.66
C PRO A 362 -34.76 -7.65 -13.59
N SER A 363 -35.41 -6.71 -12.89
CA SER A 363 -36.86 -6.63 -12.77
C SER A 363 -37.37 -5.20 -12.59
N GLY A 364 -38.56 -4.92 -13.11
CA GLY A 364 -39.22 -3.61 -13.01
C GLY A 364 -40.42 -3.47 -13.94
N LEU A 365 -41.44 -2.71 -13.53
CA LEU A 365 -42.68 -2.50 -14.29
C LEU A 365 -42.49 -1.45 -15.40
N LEU A 366 -42.58 -1.85 -16.67
CA LEU A 366 -42.40 -0.98 -17.85
C LEU A 366 -43.68 -0.23 -18.23
N LEU A 367 -44.82 -0.92 -18.21
CA LEU A 367 -46.13 -0.37 -18.58
C LEU A 367 -47.21 -0.96 -17.69
N TYR A 368 -48.17 -0.13 -17.32
CA TYR A 368 -49.42 -0.55 -16.69
C TYR A 368 -50.60 0.16 -17.35
N THR A 369 -51.61 -0.60 -17.76
CA THR A 369 -52.87 -0.03 -18.24
C THR A 369 -54.05 -0.84 -17.74
N ALA A 370 -55.14 -0.15 -17.38
CA ALA A 370 -56.38 -0.76 -16.96
C ALA A 370 -57.32 -0.91 -18.17
N LEU A 371 -57.92 -2.09 -18.29
CA LEU A 371 -58.95 -2.40 -19.27
C LEU A 371 -60.33 -2.21 -18.63
N ALA A 372 -61.38 -2.15 -19.45
CA ALA A 372 -62.77 -2.10 -18.97
C ALA A 372 -63.09 -3.27 -18.00
N ASP A 373 -62.51 -4.45 -18.26
CA ASP A 373 -62.73 -5.68 -17.50
C ASP A 373 -61.42 -6.37 -17.10
N GLY A 374 -60.37 -5.62 -16.73
CA GLY A 374 -59.08 -6.22 -16.41
C GLY A 374 -57.90 -5.26 -16.32
N VAL A 375 -56.69 -5.80 -16.33
CA VAL A 375 -55.43 -5.04 -16.37
C VAL A 375 -54.41 -5.70 -17.29
N VAL A 376 -53.57 -4.88 -17.91
CA VAL A 376 -52.37 -5.31 -18.65
C VAL A 376 -51.14 -4.72 -17.97
N GLU A 377 -50.22 -5.59 -17.56
CA GLU A 377 -48.93 -5.21 -17.00
C GLU A 377 -47.83 -5.71 -17.94
N VAL A 378 -46.91 -4.84 -18.34
CA VAL A 378 -45.68 -5.23 -19.04
C VAL A 378 -44.53 -4.90 -18.12
N GLY A 379 -43.74 -5.91 -17.77
CA GLY A 379 -42.63 -5.76 -16.85
C GLY A 379 -41.43 -6.60 -17.28
N LEU A 380 -40.31 -6.34 -16.63
CA LEU A 380 -39.13 -7.17 -16.69
C LEU A 380 -39.11 -8.10 -15.47
N THR A 381 -38.88 -9.39 -15.68
CA THR A 381 -38.66 -10.38 -14.60
C THR A 381 -37.48 -11.27 -14.97
N GLU A 382 -36.48 -11.35 -14.09
CA GLU A 382 -35.22 -12.10 -14.33
C GLU A 382 -34.59 -11.83 -15.72
N GLY A 383 -34.62 -10.58 -16.18
CA GLY A 383 -34.07 -10.17 -17.47
C GLY A 383 -34.88 -10.60 -18.71
N LYS A 384 -36.14 -11.02 -18.53
CA LYS A 384 -37.09 -11.30 -19.62
C LYS A 384 -38.26 -10.34 -19.57
N VAL A 385 -38.78 -9.91 -20.73
CA VAL A 385 -40.02 -9.12 -20.74
C VAL A 385 -41.19 -10.06 -20.56
N THR A 386 -42.00 -9.79 -19.55
CA THR A 386 -43.24 -10.49 -19.23
C THR A 386 -44.43 -9.58 -19.38
N VAL A 387 -45.49 -10.09 -20.02
CA VAL A 387 -46.79 -9.45 -20.13
C VAL A 387 -47.79 -10.26 -19.31
N TYR A 388 -48.48 -9.60 -18.39
CA TYR A 388 -49.55 -10.15 -17.58
C TYR A 388 -50.86 -9.50 -17.97
N ILE A 389 -51.78 -10.30 -18.51
CA ILE A 389 -53.15 -9.86 -18.83
C ILE A 389 -54.09 -10.58 -17.87
N ASN A 390 -54.77 -9.82 -17.00
CA ASN A 390 -55.74 -10.37 -16.05
C ASN A 390 -57.13 -9.83 -16.38
N VAL A 391 -58.10 -10.74 -16.58
CA VAL A 391 -59.47 -10.38 -17.00
C VAL A 391 -60.49 -10.86 -15.97
N THR A 392 -61.40 -9.97 -15.56
CA THR A 392 -62.29 -10.18 -14.40
C THR A 392 -63.66 -10.79 -14.75
N GLN A 393 -64.02 -10.92 -16.04
CA GLN A 393 -65.39 -11.33 -16.44
C GLN A 393 -65.74 -12.82 -16.28
N LYS A 394 -64.79 -13.78 -16.35
CA LYS A 394 -65.09 -15.23 -16.28
C LYS A 394 -63.95 -16.05 -15.66
N LYS A 395 -63.95 -16.18 -14.32
CA LYS A 395 -62.79 -16.64 -13.50
C LYS A 395 -61.58 -15.72 -13.71
N ASN A 396 -60.82 -15.41 -12.67
CA ASN A 396 -59.54 -14.68 -12.84
C ASN A 396 -58.63 -15.49 -13.76
N MET A 397 -58.65 -15.16 -15.06
CA MET A 397 -57.87 -15.81 -16.08
C MET A 397 -56.67 -14.92 -16.33
N ARG A 398 -55.50 -15.44 -15.96
CA ARG A 398 -54.21 -14.77 -16.12
C ARG A 398 -53.51 -15.35 -17.34
N ILE A 399 -53.18 -14.49 -18.30
CA ILE A 399 -52.37 -14.85 -19.47
C ILE A 399 -50.96 -14.30 -19.24
N ASP A 400 -49.97 -15.19 -19.30
CA ASP A 400 -48.56 -14.87 -19.11
C ASP A 400 -47.84 -15.05 -20.45
N ILE A 401 -47.27 -13.98 -20.99
CA ILE A 401 -46.40 -14.01 -22.19
C ILE A 401 -45.00 -13.61 -21.74
N SER A 402 -43.98 -14.38 -22.10
CA SER A 402 -42.58 -14.02 -21.79
C SER A 402 -41.70 -14.17 -23.02
N SER A 403 -40.86 -13.18 -23.32
CA SER A 403 -39.89 -13.24 -24.41
C SER A 403 -38.55 -12.56 -24.06
N GLY A 404 -37.50 -12.96 -24.77
CA GLY A 404 -36.13 -12.51 -24.57
C GLY A 404 -35.40 -13.16 -23.39
N SER A 405 -34.15 -12.76 -23.19
CA SER A 405 -33.31 -13.18 -22.06
C SER A 405 -32.13 -12.23 -21.87
N GLY A 406 -31.83 -11.86 -20.63
CA GLY A 406 -30.68 -11.01 -20.31
C GLY A 406 -30.82 -9.56 -20.81
N LEU A 407 -32.05 -9.05 -20.92
CA LEU A 407 -32.37 -7.69 -21.41
C LEU A 407 -32.02 -6.57 -20.41
N ASN A 408 -31.30 -6.91 -19.34
CA ASN A 408 -30.77 -6.00 -18.33
C ASN A 408 -29.25 -5.83 -18.49
N ASP A 409 -28.79 -5.73 -19.72
CA ASP A 409 -27.38 -5.63 -20.12
C ASP A 409 -26.93 -4.18 -20.43
N GLY A 410 -27.80 -3.20 -20.11
CA GLY A 410 -27.58 -1.79 -20.36
C GLY A 410 -27.78 -1.35 -21.82
N GLN A 411 -28.07 -2.27 -22.75
CA GLN A 411 -28.32 -1.94 -24.15
C GLN A 411 -29.76 -1.48 -24.38
N TRP A 412 -29.98 -0.73 -25.45
CA TRP A 412 -31.33 -0.37 -25.89
C TRP A 412 -32.04 -1.60 -26.47
N HIS A 413 -33.19 -1.93 -25.90
CA HIS A 413 -34.08 -2.98 -26.40
C HIS A 413 -35.44 -2.40 -26.78
N ASN A 414 -35.94 -2.80 -27.95
CA ASN A 414 -37.25 -2.39 -28.43
C ASN A 414 -38.31 -3.43 -28.05
N VAL A 415 -39.35 -2.99 -27.36
CA VAL A 415 -40.50 -3.80 -26.98
C VAL A 415 -41.69 -3.35 -27.81
N TYR A 416 -42.32 -4.29 -28.50
CA TYR A 416 -43.57 -4.08 -29.21
C TYR A 416 -44.63 -5.06 -28.72
N LEU A 417 -45.67 -4.52 -28.08
CA LEU A 417 -46.84 -5.26 -27.66
C LEU A 417 -48.02 -4.84 -28.53
N HIS A 418 -48.62 -5.81 -29.21
CA HIS A 418 -49.81 -5.59 -30.03
C HIS A 418 -50.88 -6.61 -29.64
N ALA A 419 -51.95 -6.14 -29.01
CA ALA A 419 -53.07 -6.94 -28.56
C ALA A 419 -54.33 -6.59 -29.36
N LEU A 420 -54.86 -7.59 -30.05
CA LEU A 420 -56.03 -7.56 -30.92
C LEU A 420 -57.16 -8.43 -30.34
N GLU A 421 -58.34 -8.34 -30.95
CA GLU A 421 -59.43 -9.28 -30.71
C GLU A 421 -58.95 -10.72 -30.96
N ASN A 422 -58.93 -11.51 -29.89
CA ASN A 422 -58.49 -12.91 -29.84
C ASN A 422 -56.99 -13.22 -29.91
N CYS A 423 -56.08 -12.24 -29.96
CA CYS A 423 -54.63 -12.51 -30.07
C CYS A 423 -53.77 -11.41 -29.45
N ALA A 424 -52.74 -11.77 -28.68
CA ALA A 424 -51.65 -10.86 -28.34
C ALA A 424 -50.32 -11.32 -28.92
N MET A 425 -49.54 -10.34 -29.39
CA MET A 425 -48.21 -10.51 -29.93
C MET A 425 -47.22 -9.66 -29.14
N LEU A 426 -46.14 -10.28 -28.67
CA LEU A 426 -44.99 -9.60 -28.08
C LEU A 426 -43.77 -9.84 -28.97
N THR A 427 -43.14 -8.76 -29.43
CA THR A 427 -41.90 -8.79 -30.22
C THR A 427 -40.82 -7.99 -29.51
N ILE A 428 -39.60 -8.54 -29.46
CA ILE A 428 -38.42 -7.91 -28.88
C ILE A 428 -37.39 -7.68 -29.99
N ASP A 429 -36.80 -6.48 -30.03
CA ASP A 429 -35.75 -6.06 -30.97
C ASP A 429 -36.07 -6.23 -32.47
N GLY A 430 -37.37 -6.38 -32.80
CA GLY A 430 -37.82 -6.63 -34.17
C GLY A 430 -37.45 -8.01 -34.70
N ASP A 431 -36.98 -8.92 -33.85
CA ASP A 431 -36.60 -10.27 -34.24
C ASP A 431 -37.84 -11.19 -34.32
N GLU A 432 -38.08 -11.74 -35.51
CA GLU A 432 -39.18 -12.68 -35.75
C GLU A 432 -39.05 -13.93 -34.86
N ALA A 433 -37.82 -14.37 -34.53
CA ALA A 433 -37.58 -15.50 -33.64
C ALA A 433 -37.99 -15.21 -32.18
N SER A 434 -38.02 -13.94 -31.79
CA SER A 434 -38.41 -13.48 -30.45
C SER A 434 -39.92 -13.15 -30.36
N THR A 435 -40.68 -13.35 -31.43
CA THR A 435 -42.12 -13.04 -31.47
C THR A 435 -42.95 -14.16 -30.85
N VAL A 436 -43.62 -13.85 -29.73
CA VAL A 436 -44.54 -14.80 -29.06
C VAL A 436 -45.98 -14.38 -29.34
N ARG A 437 -46.79 -15.32 -29.85
CA ARG A 437 -48.23 -15.12 -30.11
C ARG A 437 -49.04 -15.98 -29.17
N THR A 438 -50.09 -15.42 -28.57
CA THR A 438 -50.99 -16.14 -27.66
C THR A 438 -52.43 -15.80 -27.98
N VAL A 439 -53.29 -16.83 -28.03
CA VAL A 439 -54.73 -16.66 -28.27
C VAL A 439 -55.41 -16.21 -26.98
N ILE A 440 -56.13 -15.09 -27.04
CA ILE A 440 -56.84 -14.50 -25.90
C ILE A 440 -58.34 -14.79 -26.07
N PRO A 441 -59.01 -15.57 -25.22
CA PRO A 441 -60.41 -15.91 -25.45
C PRO A 441 -61.41 -14.80 -25.03
N ILE A 442 -61.04 -13.51 -25.12
CA ILE A 442 -61.82 -12.36 -24.59
C ILE A 442 -61.61 -11.09 -25.44
N GLN A 443 -62.63 -10.20 -25.49
CA GLN A 443 -62.55 -8.86 -26.08
C GLN A 443 -61.78 -7.90 -25.17
N ILE A 444 -60.77 -7.23 -25.71
CA ILE A 444 -60.01 -6.18 -25.01
C ILE A 444 -60.74 -4.86 -25.26
N ARG A 445 -61.12 -4.13 -24.22
CA ARG A 445 -61.60 -2.75 -24.33
C ARG A 445 -60.79 -1.85 -23.42
N THR A 446 -60.15 -0.83 -23.98
CA THR A 446 -59.41 0.16 -23.18
C THR A 446 -60.40 1.02 -22.39
N GLY A 447 -60.17 1.23 -21.09
CA GLY A 447 -61.11 1.96 -20.25
C GLY A 447 -61.00 3.49 -20.39
N GLY A 448 -62.14 4.19 -20.31
CA GLY A 448 -62.20 5.66 -20.23
C GLY A 448 -62.29 6.18 -18.79
N TYR A 449 -61.47 7.20 -18.46
CA TYR A 449 -61.40 7.96 -17.19
C TYR A 449 -61.32 7.15 -15.88
N PHE A 450 -60.10 6.97 -15.36
CA PHE A 450 -59.85 6.32 -14.08
C PHE A 450 -59.82 7.32 -12.90
N LEU A 451 -60.76 7.17 -11.97
CA LEU A 451 -60.58 7.58 -10.58
C LEU A 451 -59.52 6.66 -9.95
N ARG A 452 -58.46 7.28 -9.42
CA ARG A 452 -57.41 6.74 -8.54
C ARG A 452 -57.74 5.34 -7.97
N THR A 453 -57.26 4.27 -8.62
CA THR A 453 -57.28 2.93 -8.04
C THR A 453 -56.26 2.88 -6.90
N ASN A 454 -56.75 2.65 -5.68
CA ASN A 454 -55.94 2.59 -4.45
C ASN A 454 -55.11 1.29 -4.31
N THR A 455 -54.99 0.49 -5.37
CA THR A 455 -54.18 -0.74 -5.36
C THR A 455 -52.88 -0.47 -6.10
N PRO A 456 -51.77 -0.19 -5.40
CA PRO A 456 -50.46 -0.10 -6.05
C PRO A 456 -50.13 -1.43 -6.74
N PRO A 457 -49.47 -1.42 -7.92
CA PRO A 457 -49.03 -2.64 -8.56
C PRO A 457 -48.13 -3.43 -7.61
N ALA A 458 -48.23 -4.76 -7.63
CA ALA A 458 -47.45 -5.64 -6.76
C ALA A 458 -45.94 -5.65 -7.09
N GLN A 459 -45.54 -5.02 -8.21
CA GLN A 459 -44.17 -5.00 -8.72
C GLN A 459 -43.44 -3.69 -8.39
N ARG A 460 -42.10 -3.76 -8.32
CA ARG A 460 -41.22 -2.59 -8.18
C ARG A 460 -41.29 -1.72 -9.45
N SER A 461 -41.26 -0.39 -9.28
CA SER A 461 -41.20 0.56 -10.40
C SER A 461 -39.96 0.33 -11.26
N PHE A 462 -40.07 0.61 -12.56
CA PHE A 462 -38.91 0.57 -13.46
C PHE A 462 -37.91 1.66 -13.13
N GLN A 463 -36.63 1.32 -13.28
CA GLN A 463 -35.50 2.21 -13.11
C GLN A 463 -34.57 2.01 -14.29
N GLY A 464 -34.29 3.06 -15.05
CA GLY A 464 -33.68 2.93 -16.37
C GLY A 464 -33.99 4.10 -17.27
N CYS A 465 -33.68 3.93 -18.55
CA CYS A 465 -34.09 4.90 -19.57
C CYS A 465 -35.13 4.31 -20.50
N MET A 466 -36.04 5.17 -20.97
CA MET A 466 -36.97 4.86 -22.05
C MET A 466 -36.95 5.93 -23.12
N GLN A 467 -37.21 5.55 -24.36
CA GLN A 467 -37.40 6.46 -25.49
C GLN A 467 -38.34 5.84 -26.53
N LEU A 468 -38.71 6.63 -27.56
CA LEU A 468 -39.54 6.17 -28.68
C LEU A 468 -40.86 5.51 -28.22
N ILE A 469 -41.49 6.09 -27.19
CA ILE A 469 -42.74 5.56 -26.62
C ILE A 469 -43.90 5.86 -27.58
N HIS A 470 -44.46 4.83 -28.19
CA HIS A 470 -45.69 4.89 -28.96
C HIS A 470 -46.84 4.30 -28.15
N VAL A 471 -47.93 5.03 -28.08
CA VAL A 471 -49.21 4.58 -27.52
C VAL A 471 -50.23 4.63 -28.64
N ASP A 472 -50.86 3.50 -28.92
CA ASP A 472 -51.81 3.32 -30.03
C ASP A 472 -51.22 3.76 -31.38
N ASP A 473 -50.00 3.31 -31.67
CA ASP A 473 -49.19 3.64 -32.86
C ASP A 473 -48.86 5.14 -33.04
N GLN A 474 -49.14 5.99 -32.06
CA GLN A 474 -48.74 7.40 -32.04
C GLN A 474 -47.56 7.65 -31.10
N LEU A 475 -46.52 8.31 -31.61
CA LEU A 475 -45.37 8.72 -30.80
C LEU A 475 -45.80 9.79 -29.77
N ALA A 476 -45.50 9.54 -28.50
CA ALA A 476 -45.84 10.46 -27.42
C ALA A 476 -45.09 11.80 -27.53
N ASP A 477 -45.81 12.91 -27.45
CA ASP A 477 -45.22 14.26 -27.42
C ASP A 477 -44.74 14.61 -26.00
N LEU A 478 -43.49 14.26 -25.72
CA LEU A 478 -42.86 14.49 -24.42
C LEU A 478 -42.53 15.96 -24.15
N VAL A 479 -42.51 16.82 -25.18
CA VAL A 479 -42.33 18.27 -25.02
C VAL A 479 -43.61 18.88 -24.45
N ALA A 480 -44.78 18.46 -24.95
CA ALA A 480 -46.06 18.84 -24.35
C ALA A 480 -46.22 18.34 -22.91
N VAL A 481 -45.61 17.19 -22.57
CA VAL A 481 -45.57 16.68 -21.18
C VAL A 481 -44.71 17.56 -20.28
N GLU A 482 -43.52 17.97 -20.72
CA GLU A 482 -42.64 18.90 -19.97
C GLU A 482 -43.34 20.24 -19.68
N GLN A 483 -44.13 20.74 -20.64
CA GLN A 483 -44.88 21.99 -20.51
C GLN A 483 -46.17 21.87 -19.67
N GLY A 484 -46.54 20.67 -19.23
CA GLY A 484 -47.77 20.43 -18.48
C GLY A 484 -49.06 20.50 -19.32
N ASN A 485 -48.94 20.47 -20.65
CA ASN A 485 -50.08 20.52 -21.58
C ASN A 485 -50.73 19.14 -21.79
N MET A 486 -50.01 18.05 -21.51
CA MET A 486 -50.44 16.67 -21.75
C MET A 486 -49.82 15.74 -20.71
N GLY A 487 -50.58 14.75 -20.22
CA GLY A 487 -50.06 13.76 -19.28
C GLY A 487 -49.59 14.35 -17.94
N THR A 488 -48.94 13.51 -17.13
CA THR A 488 -48.35 13.91 -15.83
C THR A 488 -47.16 13.01 -15.51
N PHE A 489 -46.14 13.54 -14.84
CA PHE A 489 -44.98 12.77 -14.39
C PHE A 489 -44.56 13.15 -12.97
N GLU A 490 -43.87 12.23 -12.29
CA GLU A 490 -43.25 12.50 -10.98
C GLU A 490 -41.88 11.82 -10.94
N ASN A 491 -40.88 12.53 -10.39
CA ASN A 491 -39.49 12.08 -10.26
C ASN A 491 -38.81 11.60 -11.56
N VAL A 492 -39.35 11.90 -12.74
CA VAL A 492 -38.72 11.59 -14.04
C VAL A 492 -37.81 12.75 -14.43
N SER A 493 -36.60 12.46 -14.91
CA SER A 493 -35.80 13.47 -15.59
C SER A 493 -36.06 13.40 -17.10
N LEU A 494 -36.59 14.48 -17.65
CA LEU A 494 -36.95 14.59 -19.05
C LEU A 494 -35.72 14.95 -19.90
N ASP A 495 -35.73 14.49 -21.14
CA ASP A 495 -34.71 14.77 -22.15
C ASP A 495 -33.27 14.48 -21.70
N MET A 496 -33.10 13.38 -20.96
CA MET A 496 -31.82 12.91 -20.43
C MET A 496 -31.89 11.40 -20.19
N CYS A 497 -30.80 10.69 -20.47
CA CYS A 497 -30.60 9.32 -20.03
C CYS A 497 -29.31 9.19 -19.21
N ALA A 498 -29.43 9.23 -17.90
CA ALA A 498 -28.32 9.28 -16.96
C ALA A 498 -27.94 7.90 -16.37
N ILE A 499 -28.09 6.83 -17.14
CA ILE A 499 -27.65 5.49 -16.72
C ILE A 499 -26.11 5.44 -16.61
N ILE A 500 -25.60 4.66 -15.66
CA ILE A 500 -24.17 4.54 -15.36
C ILE A 500 -23.80 3.06 -15.43
N ASP A 501 -22.74 2.74 -16.18
CA ASP A 501 -22.08 1.44 -16.11
C ASP A 501 -20.98 1.50 -15.05
N ARG A 502 -21.23 0.91 -13.88
CA ARG A 502 -20.31 0.84 -12.74
C ARG A 502 -19.27 -0.27 -12.86
N CYS A 503 -19.34 -1.09 -13.91
CA CYS A 503 -18.29 -2.06 -14.26
C CYS A 503 -17.29 -1.49 -15.27
N VAL A 504 -17.42 -0.22 -15.67
CA VAL A 504 -16.50 0.45 -16.61
C VAL A 504 -16.09 1.82 -16.06
N PRO A 505 -14.81 2.02 -15.69
CA PRO A 505 -13.72 1.05 -15.74
C PRO A 505 -13.95 -0.14 -14.79
N ASN A 506 -13.36 -1.30 -15.11
CA ASN A 506 -13.53 -2.49 -14.29
C ASN A 506 -12.72 -2.32 -12.99
N HIS A 507 -13.40 -2.08 -11.89
CA HIS A 507 -12.81 -1.97 -10.55
C HIS A 507 -12.48 -3.34 -9.93
N CYS A 508 -12.83 -4.45 -10.58
CA CYS A 508 -12.44 -5.78 -10.14
C CYS A 508 -11.04 -6.11 -10.64
N GLU A 509 -10.10 -6.18 -9.71
CA GLU A 509 -8.69 -6.43 -9.99
C GLU A 509 -8.40 -7.92 -10.25
N HIS A 510 -7.18 -8.22 -10.69
CA HIS A 510 -6.68 -9.60 -10.90
C HIS A 510 -7.61 -10.48 -11.76
N ARG A 511 -8.22 -9.89 -12.81
CA ARG A 511 -9.18 -10.53 -13.72
C ARG A 511 -10.48 -10.97 -13.05
N GLY A 512 -10.84 -10.36 -11.92
CA GLY A 512 -12.14 -10.54 -11.28
C GLY A 512 -13.28 -10.17 -12.23
N ARG A 513 -14.37 -10.95 -12.18
CA ARG A 513 -15.54 -10.71 -13.02
C ARG A 513 -16.46 -9.70 -12.33
N CYS A 514 -16.66 -8.55 -12.97
CA CYS A 514 -17.63 -7.55 -12.52
C CYS A 514 -19.05 -7.91 -12.94
N SER A 515 -19.99 -7.74 -12.01
CA SER A 515 -21.43 -7.69 -12.25
C SER A 515 -22.00 -6.48 -11.53
N GLN A 516 -23.16 -5.98 -11.97
CA GLN A 516 -23.74 -4.80 -11.36
C GLN A 516 -25.26 -4.85 -11.23
N THR A 517 -25.73 -4.02 -10.31
CA THR A 517 -27.12 -3.63 -10.12
C THR A 517 -27.24 -2.12 -10.36
N TRP A 518 -28.43 -1.55 -10.21
CA TRP A 518 -28.59 -0.11 -10.34
C TRP A 518 -27.77 0.71 -9.34
N ASP A 519 -27.64 0.26 -8.09
CA ASP A 519 -27.02 1.05 -7.01
C ASP A 519 -25.55 0.68 -6.77
N SER A 520 -25.12 -0.51 -7.20
CA SER A 520 -23.84 -1.08 -6.78
C SER A 520 -23.33 -2.15 -7.75
N PHE A 521 -22.02 -2.19 -7.98
CA PHE A 521 -21.33 -3.34 -8.60
C PHE A 521 -20.83 -4.39 -7.58
N SER A 522 -20.46 -5.58 -8.04
CA SER A 522 -19.87 -6.66 -7.25
C SER A 522 -18.80 -7.39 -8.06
N CYS A 523 -17.74 -7.81 -7.39
CA CYS A 523 -16.66 -8.58 -8.01
C CYS A 523 -16.73 -10.05 -7.61
N SER A 524 -16.66 -10.94 -8.60
CA SER A 524 -16.45 -12.37 -8.37
C SER A 524 -14.96 -12.70 -8.52
N CYS A 525 -14.33 -13.03 -7.40
CA CYS A 525 -12.89 -13.35 -7.30
C CYS A 525 -12.61 -14.86 -7.39
N ASN A 526 -13.60 -15.67 -7.77
CA ASN A 526 -13.43 -17.12 -7.80
C ASN A 526 -12.39 -17.52 -8.86
N GLY A 527 -11.38 -18.31 -8.45
CA GLY A 527 -10.32 -18.78 -9.32
C GLY A 527 -9.23 -17.76 -9.65
N THR A 528 -9.24 -16.56 -9.03
CA THR A 528 -8.18 -15.55 -9.24
C THR A 528 -7.01 -15.71 -8.25
N GLY A 529 -7.25 -16.29 -7.07
CA GLY A 529 -6.28 -16.32 -5.97
C GLY A 529 -6.35 -15.11 -5.03
N TYR A 530 -7.34 -14.24 -5.24
CA TYR A 530 -7.56 -13.00 -4.48
C TYR A 530 -8.96 -12.95 -3.86
N THR A 531 -9.13 -12.09 -2.86
CA THR A 531 -10.36 -11.85 -2.10
C THR A 531 -10.57 -10.37 -1.84
N GLY A 532 -11.62 -10.02 -1.07
CA GLY A 532 -12.03 -8.63 -0.83
C GLY A 532 -13.09 -8.17 -1.85
N ALA A 533 -13.70 -7.01 -1.58
CA ALA A 533 -14.79 -6.48 -2.40
C ALA A 533 -14.40 -6.18 -3.85
N THR A 534 -13.13 -5.91 -4.11
CA THR A 534 -12.56 -5.60 -5.45
C THR A 534 -11.56 -6.64 -5.95
N CYS A 535 -11.43 -7.79 -5.27
CA CYS A 535 -10.39 -8.80 -5.57
C CYS A 535 -8.96 -8.29 -5.47
N HIS A 536 -8.71 -7.33 -4.57
CA HIS A 536 -7.40 -6.71 -4.37
C HIS A 536 -6.49 -7.59 -3.48
N THR A 537 -7.05 -8.14 -2.41
CA THR A 537 -6.28 -8.77 -1.33
C THR A 537 -5.93 -10.22 -1.63
N SER A 538 -4.63 -10.52 -1.69
CA SER A 538 -4.15 -11.90 -1.92
C SER A 538 -4.58 -12.85 -0.81
N VAL A 539 -4.89 -14.09 -1.18
CA VAL A 539 -5.21 -15.17 -0.22
C VAL A 539 -3.95 -15.86 0.29
N TYR A 540 -2.81 -15.61 -0.35
CA TYR A 540 -1.56 -16.30 -0.08
C TYR A 540 -0.55 -15.38 0.58
N GLU A 541 0.34 -15.96 1.39
CA GLU A 541 1.42 -15.20 2.02
C GLU A 541 2.51 -14.82 1.01
N GLN A 542 3.29 -13.80 1.32
CA GLN A 542 4.20 -13.20 0.35
C GLN A 542 5.45 -14.04 0.12
N SER A 543 5.85 -14.84 1.11
CA SER A 543 7.05 -15.65 1.03
C SER A 543 6.97 -16.92 1.88
N CYS A 544 7.90 -17.84 1.61
CA CYS A 544 8.12 -18.99 2.47
C CYS A 544 8.56 -18.58 3.89
N GLU A 545 9.20 -17.42 4.07
CA GLU A 545 9.62 -16.93 5.38
C GLU A 545 8.38 -16.60 6.23
N GLU A 546 7.41 -15.88 5.66
CA GLU A 546 6.17 -15.53 6.34
C GLU A 546 5.38 -16.78 6.79
N TYR A 547 5.26 -17.79 5.92
CA TYR A 547 4.64 -19.08 6.31
C TYR A 547 5.36 -19.77 7.48
N LYS A 548 6.70 -19.70 7.57
CA LYS A 548 7.45 -20.27 8.71
C LYS A 548 7.05 -19.57 10.01
N HIS A 549 6.96 -18.24 10.01
CA HIS A 549 6.57 -17.46 11.20
C HIS A 549 5.09 -17.63 11.59
N LEU A 550 4.25 -18.11 10.67
CA LEU A 550 2.89 -18.58 10.96
C LEU A 550 2.83 -20.03 11.47
N GLY A 551 3.98 -20.68 11.70
CA GLY A 551 4.09 -22.04 12.23
C GLY A 551 3.87 -23.14 11.19
N LYS A 552 4.01 -22.85 9.89
CA LYS A 552 3.97 -23.88 8.83
C LYS A 552 5.31 -24.60 8.70
N THR A 553 5.27 -25.80 8.11
CA THR A 553 6.44 -26.68 7.90
C THR A 553 6.82 -26.79 6.42
N SER A 554 7.99 -27.35 6.12
CA SER A 554 8.46 -27.56 4.74
C SER A 554 7.44 -28.28 3.85
N GLY A 555 7.25 -27.79 2.62
CA GLY A 555 6.24 -28.28 1.71
C GLY A 555 6.08 -27.41 0.48
N THR A 556 5.04 -27.66 -0.30
CA THR A 556 4.73 -26.86 -1.50
C THR A 556 3.61 -25.88 -1.20
N TYR A 557 3.89 -24.58 -1.37
CA TYR A 557 2.99 -23.49 -1.03
C TYR A 557 2.74 -22.58 -2.24
N TRP A 558 1.60 -21.91 -2.23
CA TRP A 558 1.37 -20.75 -3.09
C TRP A 558 1.91 -19.52 -2.38
N ILE A 559 2.67 -18.71 -3.09
CA ILE A 559 3.16 -17.42 -2.59
C ILE A 559 2.75 -16.30 -3.55
N ASP A 560 2.64 -15.10 -3.01
CA ASP A 560 2.32 -13.89 -3.74
C ASP A 560 3.25 -12.73 -3.31
N PRO A 561 4.47 -12.63 -3.89
CA PRO A 561 5.53 -11.76 -3.37
C PRO A 561 5.20 -10.26 -3.41
N ASP A 562 4.43 -9.80 -4.39
CA ASP A 562 3.97 -8.41 -4.48
C ASP A 562 2.59 -8.22 -3.83
N GLY A 563 1.85 -9.28 -3.54
CA GLY A 563 0.57 -9.21 -2.83
C GLY A 563 -0.47 -8.65 -3.77
N SER A 564 -0.98 -7.45 -3.51
CA SER A 564 -1.98 -6.77 -4.36
C SER A 564 -1.38 -6.16 -5.65
N GLY A 565 -0.18 -6.58 -6.04
CA GLY A 565 0.54 -6.11 -7.22
C GLY A 565 0.18 -6.89 -8.50
N PRO A 566 0.76 -6.53 -9.66
CA PRO A 566 0.40 -7.12 -10.95
C PRO A 566 0.84 -8.58 -11.15
N VAL A 567 1.73 -9.11 -10.30
CA VAL A 567 2.26 -10.47 -10.43
C VAL A 567 1.34 -11.46 -9.74
N GLY A 568 0.64 -12.28 -10.51
CA GLY A 568 -0.27 -13.27 -9.94
C GLY A 568 0.43 -14.35 -9.10
N PRO A 569 -0.27 -14.97 -8.14
CA PRO A 569 0.30 -15.96 -7.22
C PRO A 569 0.77 -17.22 -7.95
N PHE A 570 1.81 -17.86 -7.41
CA PHE A 570 2.40 -19.05 -8.01
C PHE A 570 2.93 -20.03 -6.96
N LYS A 571 3.12 -21.28 -7.39
CA LYS A 571 3.46 -22.40 -6.53
C LYS A 571 4.98 -22.59 -6.44
N VAL A 572 5.51 -22.64 -5.22
CA VAL A 572 6.93 -22.85 -4.92
C VAL A 572 7.13 -23.97 -3.91
N ASN A 573 8.34 -24.53 -3.86
CA ASN A 573 8.71 -25.49 -2.83
C ASN A 573 9.51 -24.79 -1.73
N CYS A 574 8.93 -24.71 -0.53
CA CYS A 574 9.55 -24.12 0.65
C CYS A 574 10.24 -25.21 1.48
N ASN A 575 11.53 -25.04 1.73
CA ASN A 575 12.27 -25.84 2.71
C ASN A 575 12.65 -24.96 3.90
N MET A 576 11.89 -25.13 4.99
CA MET A 576 11.96 -24.36 6.23
C MET A 576 12.72 -25.19 7.28
N THR A 577 13.92 -24.74 7.63
CA THR A 577 14.72 -25.27 8.74
C THR A 577 14.76 -24.26 9.89
N GLU A 578 15.26 -24.64 11.07
CA GLU A 578 15.37 -23.72 12.22
C GLU A 578 16.12 -22.43 11.86
N ASP A 579 17.24 -22.56 11.13
CA ASP A 579 18.10 -21.42 10.79
C ASP A 579 17.79 -20.77 9.44
N LYS A 580 17.29 -21.52 8.46
CA LYS A 580 17.19 -21.04 7.06
C LYS A 580 15.89 -21.44 6.38
N VAL A 581 15.33 -20.53 5.58
CA VAL A 581 14.20 -20.80 4.69
C VAL A 581 14.64 -20.68 3.24
N TRP A 582 14.40 -21.74 2.47
CA TRP A 582 14.71 -21.82 1.05
C TRP A 582 13.44 -21.89 0.20
N THR A 583 13.35 -20.99 -0.77
CA THR A 583 12.38 -21.02 -1.86
C THR A 583 13.02 -21.67 -3.08
N THR A 584 12.48 -22.80 -3.54
CA THR A 584 13.05 -23.57 -4.65
C THR A 584 12.13 -23.60 -5.87
N VAL A 585 12.69 -23.26 -7.03
CA VAL A 585 12.03 -23.27 -8.32
C VAL A 585 12.74 -24.23 -9.26
N ARG A 586 12.00 -25.20 -9.80
CA ARG A 586 12.54 -26.20 -10.74
C ARG A 586 12.40 -25.73 -12.19
N ASN A 587 13.44 -26.01 -12.98
CA ASN A 587 13.40 -25.90 -14.43
C ASN A 587 12.96 -27.24 -15.06
N ASN A 588 12.70 -27.24 -16.36
CA ASN A 588 12.24 -28.40 -17.13
C ASN A 588 13.37 -29.32 -17.63
N LEU A 589 14.64 -29.00 -17.40
CA LEU A 589 15.79 -29.76 -17.90
C LEU A 589 16.10 -30.93 -16.96
N SER A 590 16.20 -32.14 -17.52
CA SER A 590 16.68 -33.30 -16.78
C SER A 590 18.18 -33.18 -16.47
N PRO A 591 18.66 -33.69 -15.33
CA PRO A 591 20.09 -33.83 -15.09
C PRO A 591 20.76 -34.67 -16.18
N GLN A 592 22.01 -34.32 -16.54
CA GLN A 592 22.83 -35.03 -17.54
C GLN A 592 22.18 -35.10 -18.94
N THR A 593 21.51 -34.02 -19.36
CA THR A 593 20.89 -33.93 -20.69
C THR A 593 21.97 -33.85 -21.77
N SER A 594 21.98 -34.82 -22.70
CA SER A 594 22.91 -34.84 -23.83
C SER A 594 22.65 -33.69 -24.80
N VAL A 595 23.71 -33.06 -25.27
CA VAL A 595 23.65 -31.90 -26.18
C VAL A 595 24.09 -32.33 -27.57
N THR A 596 23.19 -32.20 -28.55
CA THR A 596 23.45 -32.52 -29.97
C THR A 596 23.37 -31.25 -30.82
N GLY A 597 24.39 -30.98 -31.64
CA GLY A 597 24.45 -29.77 -32.48
C GLY A 597 23.32 -29.71 -33.51
N SER A 598 22.66 -28.54 -33.62
CA SER A 598 21.47 -28.36 -34.47
C SER A 598 21.53 -27.16 -35.42
N ASP A 599 22.48 -26.22 -35.27
CA ASP A 599 22.57 -25.03 -36.13
C ASP A 599 23.63 -25.11 -37.23
N LEU A 600 23.43 -24.33 -38.30
CA LEU A 600 24.36 -24.12 -39.44
C LEU A 600 25.76 -23.63 -39.01
N GLU A 601 25.89 -23.02 -37.83
CA GLU A 601 27.16 -22.59 -37.22
C GLU A 601 27.81 -23.63 -36.29
N GLY A 602 27.17 -24.79 -36.09
CA GLY A 602 27.68 -25.88 -35.27
C GLY A 602 27.59 -25.70 -33.75
N LYS A 603 26.74 -24.78 -33.29
CA LYS A 603 26.40 -24.58 -31.87
C LYS A 603 25.08 -25.30 -31.54
N ALA A 604 24.95 -25.74 -30.30
CA ALA A 604 23.71 -26.26 -29.73
C ALA A 604 23.16 -25.27 -28.70
N VAL A 605 21.86 -24.99 -28.78
CA VAL A 605 21.16 -24.08 -27.88
C VAL A 605 20.18 -24.86 -27.02
N LEU A 606 20.36 -24.81 -25.70
CA LEU A 606 19.40 -25.35 -24.74
C LEU A 606 18.64 -24.19 -24.08
N GLN A 607 17.34 -24.14 -24.33
CA GLN A 607 16.41 -23.22 -23.67
C GLN A 607 15.91 -23.82 -22.36
N LEU A 608 15.96 -23.08 -21.26
CA LEU A 608 15.43 -23.50 -19.97
C LEU A 608 14.11 -22.79 -19.70
N ASN A 609 13.06 -23.59 -19.47
CA ASN A 609 11.76 -23.08 -19.10
C ASN A 609 11.51 -23.38 -17.61
N TYR A 610 11.18 -22.33 -16.87
CA TYR A 610 10.66 -22.44 -15.51
C TYR A 610 9.13 -22.47 -15.59
N ASN A 611 8.48 -23.20 -14.68
CA ASN A 611 7.01 -23.26 -14.63
C ASN A 611 6.41 -21.98 -14.00
N MET A 612 6.85 -20.81 -14.48
CA MET A 612 6.48 -19.47 -13.99
C MET A 612 6.91 -18.40 -15.00
N SER A 613 6.31 -17.21 -14.92
CA SER A 613 6.69 -16.07 -15.77
C SER A 613 7.99 -15.41 -15.32
N THR A 614 8.59 -14.62 -16.21
CA THR A 614 9.82 -13.86 -15.90
C THR A 614 9.60 -12.85 -14.77
N GLU A 615 8.41 -12.23 -14.70
CA GLU A 615 8.04 -11.32 -13.61
C GLU A 615 7.99 -12.04 -12.26
N GLN A 616 7.40 -13.24 -12.22
CA GLN A 616 7.30 -14.07 -11.01
C GLN A 616 8.68 -14.45 -10.47
N VAL A 617 9.60 -14.89 -11.34
CA VAL A 617 10.98 -15.20 -10.93
C VAL A 617 11.68 -13.97 -10.37
N THR A 618 11.51 -12.82 -11.04
CA THR A 618 12.14 -11.56 -10.63
C THR A 618 11.63 -11.11 -9.27
N ALA A 619 10.35 -11.33 -8.96
CA ALA A 619 9.76 -11.02 -7.66
C ALA A 619 10.37 -11.85 -6.51
N ILE A 620 10.52 -13.18 -6.69
CA ILE A 620 11.20 -14.06 -5.72
C ILE A 620 12.63 -13.60 -5.47
N MET A 621 13.35 -13.34 -6.56
CA MET A 621 14.74 -12.94 -6.46
C MET A 621 14.87 -11.60 -5.78
N GLY A 622 14.01 -10.62 -6.13
CA GLY A 622 13.99 -9.29 -5.54
C GLY A 622 13.98 -9.30 -4.02
N SER A 623 13.06 -10.06 -3.41
CA SER A 623 12.92 -10.16 -1.96
C SER A 623 13.99 -11.03 -1.28
N ALA A 624 14.57 -12.01 -1.98
CA ALA A 624 15.56 -12.91 -1.40
C ALA A 624 16.89 -12.22 -1.06
N GLU A 625 17.50 -12.57 0.07
CA GLU A 625 18.83 -12.07 0.47
C GLU A 625 19.94 -12.70 -0.36
N TYR A 626 19.79 -13.98 -0.70
CA TYR A 626 20.78 -14.77 -1.42
C TYR A 626 20.10 -15.75 -2.37
N CYS A 627 20.64 -15.92 -3.57
CA CYS A 627 20.16 -16.93 -4.53
C CYS A 627 21.33 -17.69 -5.14
N GLU A 628 21.14 -18.99 -5.33
CA GLU A 628 22.10 -19.88 -5.95
C GLU A 628 21.46 -20.82 -6.99
N GLN A 629 22.26 -21.23 -7.97
CA GLN A 629 21.88 -22.24 -8.93
C GLN A 629 23.08 -23.13 -9.29
N HIS A 630 22.89 -24.44 -9.24
CA HIS A 630 23.95 -25.40 -9.59
C HIS A 630 24.03 -25.59 -11.11
N VAL A 631 25.24 -25.60 -11.66
CA VAL A 631 25.50 -25.96 -13.05
C VAL A 631 26.64 -26.98 -13.13
N ALA A 632 26.50 -27.98 -13.99
CA ALA A 632 27.55 -28.95 -14.29
C ALA A 632 27.61 -29.26 -15.78
N TYR A 633 28.84 -29.36 -16.28
CA TYR A 633 29.17 -29.71 -17.65
C TYR A 633 30.01 -30.97 -17.64
N ALA A 634 29.39 -32.10 -17.98
CA ALA A 634 30.08 -33.37 -18.18
C ALA A 634 30.43 -33.51 -19.66
N CYS A 635 31.70 -33.79 -19.93
CA CYS A 635 32.25 -33.71 -21.28
C CYS A 635 33.03 -34.98 -21.62
N ARG A 636 33.08 -35.28 -22.91
CA ARG A 636 34.00 -36.24 -23.51
C ARG A 636 34.51 -35.61 -24.80
N MET A 637 35.78 -35.22 -24.84
CA MET A 637 36.36 -34.51 -25.99
C MET A 637 35.53 -33.27 -26.40
N SER A 638 34.93 -32.57 -25.42
CA SER A 638 34.14 -31.35 -25.64
C SER A 638 34.63 -30.25 -24.71
N ARG A 639 35.09 -29.14 -25.29
CA ARG A 639 35.68 -28.01 -24.57
C ARG A 639 34.59 -27.05 -24.05
N LEU A 640 34.84 -26.48 -22.88
CA LEU A 640 33.91 -25.58 -22.21
C LEU A 640 34.31 -24.11 -22.41
N LEU A 641 35.47 -23.68 -21.88
CA LEU A 641 35.91 -22.28 -21.90
C LEU A 641 37.14 -22.03 -22.79
N ASN A 642 37.92 -23.04 -23.20
CA ASN A 642 39.16 -22.91 -23.99
C ASN A 642 40.44 -22.60 -23.17
N THR A 643 41.54 -22.24 -23.85
CA THR A 643 42.84 -21.86 -23.25
C THR A 643 42.85 -20.41 -22.74
N PRO A 644 43.85 -19.99 -21.92
CA PRO A 644 43.91 -18.65 -21.31
C PRO A 644 43.82 -17.44 -22.28
N GLU A 645 44.05 -17.67 -23.58
CA GLU A 645 44.07 -16.65 -24.65
C GLU A 645 42.96 -16.87 -25.70
N GLY A 646 42.15 -17.93 -25.56
CA GLY A 646 41.12 -18.32 -26.52
C GLY A 646 39.72 -17.82 -26.17
N SER A 647 38.84 -17.72 -27.16
CA SER A 647 37.41 -17.43 -26.92
C SER A 647 36.69 -18.65 -26.34
N PRO A 648 35.71 -18.44 -25.44
CA PRO A 648 34.94 -19.53 -24.83
C PRO A 648 34.02 -20.23 -25.83
N PHE A 649 33.96 -21.55 -25.73
CA PHE A 649 33.09 -22.40 -26.56
C PHE A 649 31.67 -22.48 -26.03
N THR A 650 31.50 -22.40 -24.70
CA THR A 650 30.22 -22.52 -24.01
C THR A 650 30.00 -21.31 -23.11
N TRP A 651 28.77 -20.80 -23.10
CA TRP A 651 28.34 -19.73 -22.20
C TRP A 651 26.88 -19.93 -21.82
N TRP A 652 26.46 -19.28 -20.75
CA TRP A 652 25.06 -19.26 -20.35
C TRP A 652 24.50 -17.84 -20.44
N VAL A 653 23.17 -17.75 -20.49
CA VAL A 653 22.44 -16.49 -20.61
C VAL A 653 21.57 -16.32 -19.37
N GLY A 654 21.63 -15.13 -18.77
CA GLY A 654 20.88 -14.77 -17.57
C GLY A 654 19.49 -14.21 -17.86
N ARG A 655 18.85 -13.65 -16.82
CA ARG A 655 17.50 -13.04 -16.91
C ARG A 655 17.41 -11.81 -17.81
N ALA A 656 18.49 -11.04 -17.96
CA ALA A 656 18.53 -9.83 -18.78
C ALA A 656 18.99 -10.10 -20.23
N ASN A 657 18.95 -11.37 -20.66
CA ASN A 657 19.41 -11.82 -21.97
C ASN A 657 20.90 -11.50 -22.24
N GLU A 658 21.69 -11.43 -21.16
CA GLU A 658 23.11 -11.10 -21.17
C GLU A 658 23.96 -12.38 -21.15
N ARG A 659 25.13 -12.36 -21.81
CA ARG A 659 26.00 -13.55 -21.96
C ARG A 659 27.05 -13.60 -20.85
N HIS A 660 27.12 -14.75 -20.18
CA HIS A 660 28.03 -14.99 -19.07
C HIS A 660 29.05 -16.08 -19.41
N PHE A 661 30.34 -15.71 -19.35
CA PHE A 661 31.48 -16.56 -19.72
C PHE A 661 32.21 -17.19 -18.54
N TYR A 662 31.66 -17.07 -17.33
CA TYR A 662 32.14 -17.77 -16.15
C TYR A 662 31.26 -18.99 -15.88
N TRP A 663 31.84 -20.02 -15.28
CA TRP A 663 31.14 -21.26 -14.94
C TRP A 663 30.99 -21.45 -13.42
N GLY A 664 30.29 -22.51 -13.01
CA GLY A 664 30.04 -22.81 -11.60
C GLY A 664 31.32 -22.75 -10.75
N GLY A 665 31.24 -22.03 -9.62
CA GLY A 665 32.37 -21.81 -8.70
C GLY A 665 33.35 -20.69 -9.11
N SER A 666 33.09 -19.97 -10.21
CA SER A 666 33.86 -18.79 -10.64
C SER A 666 33.03 -17.51 -10.59
N GLY A 667 33.69 -16.35 -10.59
CA GLY A 667 33.05 -15.03 -10.56
C GLY A 667 32.90 -14.36 -11.95
N PRO A 668 32.04 -13.34 -12.09
CA PRO A 668 31.84 -12.57 -13.31
C PRO A 668 33.15 -12.01 -13.85
N GLY A 669 33.31 -12.08 -15.17
CA GLY A 669 34.54 -11.66 -15.85
C GLY A 669 35.72 -12.64 -15.74
N ILE A 670 35.60 -13.71 -14.94
CA ILE A 670 36.66 -14.70 -14.76
C ILE A 670 36.35 -15.95 -15.60
N GLN A 671 37.06 -16.10 -16.72
CA GLN A 671 36.96 -17.22 -17.65
C GLN A 671 37.71 -18.46 -17.14
N LYS A 672 37.36 -18.90 -15.92
CA LYS A 672 37.89 -20.12 -15.28
C LYS A 672 36.76 -20.92 -14.69
N CYS A 673 36.97 -22.22 -14.52
CA CYS A 673 36.10 -23.06 -13.69
C CYS A 673 36.61 -23.09 -12.24
N ALA A 674 35.81 -23.66 -11.32
CA ALA A 674 36.20 -23.81 -9.91
C ALA A 674 37.63 -24.34 -9.73
N CYS A 675 38.02 -25.39 -10.47
CA CYS A 675 39.37 -25.97 -10.36
C CYS A 675 40.48 -24.98 -10.78
N GLY A 676 40.18 -24.07 -11.70
CA GLY A 676 41.12 -23.08 -12.21
C GLY A 676 41.31 -21.91 -11.24
N ILE A 677 40.31 -21.63 -10.41
CA ILE A 677 40.39 -20.68 -9.29
C ILE A 677 41.21 -21.29 -8.15
N GLU A 678 40.90 -22.54 -7.78
CA GLU A 678 41.57 -23.28 -6.70
C GLU A 678 42.98 -23.78 -7.07
N ARG A 679 43.36 -23.68 -8.34
CA ARG A 679 44.63 -24.17 -8.92
C ARG A 679 44.86 -25.67 -8.71
N ASN A 680 43.79 -26.46 -8.79
CA ASN A 680 43.79 -27.90 -8.62
C ASN A 680 43.21 -28.67 -9.85
N CYS A 681 43.08 -28.01 -11.01
CA CYS A 681 42.69 -28.71 -12.25
C CYS A 681 43.68 -29.85 -12.56
N THR A 682 43.16 -30.92 -13.16
CA THR A 682 43.94 -32.14 -13.44
C THR A 682 45.16 -31.85 -14.34
N ASP A 683 45.00 -30.97 -15.32
CA ASP A 683 46.09 -30.46 -16.15
C ASP A 683 46.26 -28.95 -15.90
N PRO A 684 47.41 -28.50 -15.39
CA PRO A 684 47.64 -27.09 -15.05
C PRO A 684 47.70 -26.15 -16.26
N LYS A 685 47.70 -26.68 -17.49
CA LYS A 685 47.65 -25.87 -18.73
C LYS A 685 46.25 -25.32 -19.04
N TYR A 686 45.21 -25.88 -18.45
CA TYR A 686 43.82 -25.51 -18.72
C TYR A 686 43.15 -24.91 -17.48
N TYR A 687 42.14 -24.06 -17.71
CA TYR A 687 41.38 -23.43 -16.63
C TYR A 687 40.08 -24.17 -16.26
N CYS A 688 39.76 -25.23 -17.01
CA CYS A 688 38.67 -26.18 -16.75
C CYS A 688 39.14 -27.60 -17.12
N ASN A 689 38.63 -28.62 -16.44
CA ASN A 689 38.99 -30.01 -16.72
C ASN A 689 38.50 -30.50 -18.09
N CYS A 690 37.36 -29.97 -18.55
CA CYS A 690 36.76 -30.31 -19.84
C CYS A 690 37.53 -29.79 -21.06
N ASP A 691 38.41 -28.80 -20.87
CA ASP A 691 39.23 -28.27 -21.95
C ASP A 691 40.42 -29.18 -22.32
N ALA A 692 40.70 -30.22 -21.50
CA ALA A 692 41.80 -31.17 -21.71
C ALA A 692 41.46 -32.34 -22.68
N ASP A 693 40.35 -32.28 -23.41
CA ASP A 693 39.87 -33.30 -24.37
C ASP A 693 39.76 -34.73 -23.76
N GLN A 694 39.49 -34.84 -22.45
CA GLN A 694 39.28 -36.09 -21.71
C GLN A 694 37.83 -36.21 -21.23
N THR A 695 37.43 -37.41 -20.77
CA THR A 695 36.14 -37.58 -20.09
C THR A 695 36.22 -36.99 -18.68
N ARG A 696 35.56 -35.85 -18.46
CA ARG A 696 35.63 -35.06 -17.22
C ARG A 696 34.30 -34.36 -16.93
N GLU A 697 34.25 -33.67 -15.80
CA GLU A 697 33.13 -32.85 -15.39
C GLU A 697 33.64 -31.60 -14.69
N ASP A 698 33.08 -30.44 -15.06
CA ASP A 698 33.27 -29.17 -14.34
C ASP A 698 31.91 -28.69 -13.82
N ALA A 699 31.82 -28.54 -12.50
CA ALA A 699 30.59 -28.22 -11.79
C ALA A 699 30.80 -27.15 -10.72
N GLY A 700 29.71 -26.46 -10.35
CA GLY A 700 29.71 -25.54 -9.22
C GLY A 700 28.44 -24.71 -9.11
N LEU A 701 28.43 -23.79 -8.16
CA LEU A 701 27.31 -22.87 -7.92
C LEU A 701 27.52 -21.55 -8.64
N LEU A 702 26.44 -21.04 -9.25
CA LEU A 702 26.28 -19.66 -9.67
C LEU A 702 25.56 -18.93 -8.53
N VAL A 703 26.17 -17.87 -8.01
CA VAL A 703 25.71 -17.18 -6.78
C VAL A 703 25.38 -15.70 -6.98
N TYR A 704 25.59 -15.17 -8.19
CA TYR A 704 25.36 -13.77 -8.51
C TYR A 704 23.89 -13.56 -8.83
N LYS A 705 23.13 -13.12 -7.82
CA LYS A 705 21.69 -12.88 -7.88
C LYS A 705 21.29 -12.08 -9.12
N ASP A 706 22.02 -11.03 -9.51
CA ASP A 706 21.59 -10.20 -10.64
C ASP A 706 21.63 -10.89 -12.01
N HIS A 707 22.42 -11.95 -12.14
CA HIS A 707 22.60 -12.71 -13.37
C HIS A 707 21.63 -13.91 -13.47
N LEU A 708 21.17 -14.43 -12.34
CA LEU A 708 20.28 -15.58 -12.27
C LEU A 708 18.83 -15.23 -12.70
N PRO A 709 17.98 -16.23 -12.98
CA PRO A 709 18.34 -17.62 -13.24
C PRO A 709 19.00 -17.82 -14.61
N VAL A 710 19.56 -19.02 -14.82
CA VAL A 710 19.99 -19.47 -16.15
C VAL A 710 18.76 -19.66 -17.03
N SER A 711 18.63 -18.87 -18.10
CA SER A 711 17.53 -18.94 -19.07
C SER A 711 17.89 -19.75 -20.33
N GLN A 712 19.16 -19.77 -20.70
CA GLN A 712 19.67 -20.49 -21.86
C GLN A 712 21.13 -20.90 -21.64
N VAL A 713 21.53 -22.03 -22.20
CA VAL A 713 22.94 -22.44 -22.30
C VAL A 713 23.28 -22.75 -23.74
N VAL A 714 24.38 -22.17 -24.23
CA VAL A 714 24.86 -22.34 -25.60
C VAL A 714 26.17 -23.10 -25.55
N VAL A 715 26.24 -24.22 -26.28
CA VAL A 715 27.40 -25.12 -26.33
C VAL A 715 27.96 -25.15 -27.76
N GLY A 716 29.25 -24.84 -27.92
CA GLY A 716 29.87 -24.70 -29.24
C GLY A 716 30.68 -25.90 -29.74
N ASP A 717 31.26 -26.72 -28.86
CA ASP A 717 32.18 -27.81 -29.25
C ASP A 717 31.51 -29.18 -29.23
N THR A 718 30.40 -29.37 -29.96
CA THR A 718 29.67 -30.66 -30.05
C THR A 718 29.72 -31.31 -31.42
N ASN A 719 30.24 -30.63 -32.44
CA ASN A 719 30.26 -31.12 -33.83
C ASN A 719 31.57 -31.84 -34.20
N ARG A 720 32.56 -31.86 -33.32
CA ARG A 720 33.81 -32.59 -33.50
C ARG A 720 33.58 -34.10 -33.30
N ALA A 721 34.16 -34.93 -34.16
CA ALA A 721 34.01 -36.39 -34.06
C ALA A 721 34.49 -36.93 -32.69
N GLY A 722 33.61 -37.62 -31.98
CA GLY A 722 33.87 -38.14 -30.62
C GLY A 722 33.59 -37.14 -29.49
N SER A 723 33.17 -35.90 -29.81
CA SER A 723 32.76 -34.91 -28.83
C SER A 723 31.35 -35.19 -28.32
N GLU A 724 31.20 -35.30 -27.00
CA GLU A 724 29.91 -35.41 -26.32
C GLU A 724 29.88 -34.45 -25.13
N ALA A 725 28.78 -33.74 -24.96
CA ALA A 725 28.52 -32.87 -23.82
C ALA A 725 27.18 -33.23 -23.17
N LYS A 726 27.17 -33.26 -21.84
CA LYS A 726 25.99 -33.46 -21.01
C LYS A 726 25.89 -32.32 -20.01
N LEU A 727 24.74 -31.65 -20.02
CA LEU A 727 24.50 -30.50 -19.18
C LEU A 727 23.56 -30.85 -18.02
N THR A 728 23.87 -30.34 -16.84
CA THR A 728 22.98 -30.34 -15.68
C THR A 728 22.80 -28.92 -15.19
N VAL A 729 21.56 -28.44 -15.15
CA VAL A 729 21.21 -27.16 -14.51
C VAL A 729 20.21 -27.46 -13.39
N GLY A 730 20.62 -27.20 -12.16
CA GLY A 730 19.81 -27.41 -10.97
C GLY A 730 18.68 -26.40 -10.82
N PRO A 731 17.78 -26.60 -9.84
CA PRO A 731 16.75 -25.62 -9.52
C PRO A 731 17.35 -24.30 -9.04
N LEU A 732 16.65 -23.19 -9.28
CA LEU A 732 16.95 -21.91 -8.65
C LEU A 732 16.56 -22.02 -7.16
N ARG A 733 17.48 -21.68 -6.26
CA ARG A 733 17.28 -21.71 -4.82
C ARG A 733 17.56 -20.34 -4.25
N CYS A 734 16.55 -19.72 -3.64
CA CYS A 734 16.68 -18.42 -2.99
C CYS A 734 16.41 -18.55 -1.50
N GLN A 735 17.20 -17.85 -0.68
CA GLN A 735 17.20 -17.91 0.77
C GLN A 735 16.82 -16.54 1.36
N GLY A 736 16.01 -16.55 2.42
CA GLY A 736 15.63 -15.37 3.19
C GLY A 736 14.58 -14.50 2.50
N ASP A 737 14.16 -13.45 3.21
CA ASP A 737 13.22 -12.44 2.74
C ASP A 737 13.57 -11.09 3.37
N GLY A 738 14.30 -10.27 2.61
CA GLY A 738 14.71 -8.93 3.04
C GLY A 738 13.52 -8.00 3.27
N ASN A 739 12.39 -8.21 2.59
CA ASN A 739 11.20 -7.39 2.81
C ASN A 739 10.55 -7.67 4.16
N TYR A 740 10.55 -8.93 4.60
CA TYR A 740 10.00 -9.33 5.90
C TYR A 740 10.84 -8.80 7.08
N TRP A 741 12.16 -8.80 6.94
CA TRP A 741 13.09 -8.38 7.99
C TRP A 741 13.38 -6.87 8.03
N ASN A 742 13.12 -6.15 6.94
CA ASN A 742 13.25 -4.70 6.83
C ASN A 742 12.51 -3.97 7.98
N ALA A 743 13.27 -3.46 8.95
CA ALA A 743 12.74 -2.88 10.19
C ALA A 743 13.43 -1.58 10.61
N ALA A 744 12.70 -0.74 11.35
CA ALA A 744 13.25 0.44 11.99
C ALA A 744 12.73 0.60 13.44
N SER A 745 13.62 1.08 14.31
CA SER A 745 13.35 1.37 15.73
C SER A 745 13.24 2.87 15.97
N PHE A 746 12.09 3.30 16.49
CA PHE A 746 11.76 4.68 16.86
C PHE A 746 12.01 4.86 18.36
N ASN A 747 13.12 5.51 18.71
CA ASN A 747 13.59 5.58 20.09
C ASN A 747 13.12 6.82 20.83
N THR A 748 12.47 7.77 20.13
CA THR A 748 12.00 9.03 20.74
C THR A 748 10.59 9.37 20.24
N PRO A 749 9.72 9.99 21.05
CA PRO A 749 8.36 10.33 20.61
C PRO A 749 8.30 11.36 19.47
N GLY A 750 9.43 11.98 19.11
CA GLY A 750 9.55 12.90 17.99
C GLY A 750 10.30 12.32 16.78
N SER A 751 10.77 11.07 16.84
CA SER A 751 11.47 10.46 15.71
C SER A 751 10.48 9.97 14.66
N TYR A 752 10.76 10.24 13.40
CA TYR A 752 9.94 9.79 12.27
C TYR A 752 10.80 9.55 11.04
N LEU A 753 10.32 8.67 10.17
CA LEU A 753 10.81 8.52 8.80
C LEU A 753 9.86 9.27 7.87
N HIS A 754 10.38 9.79 6.77
CA HIS A 754 9.55 10.36 5.71
C HIS A 754 9.87 9.77 4.35
N PHE A 755 8.81 9.56 3.58
CA PHE A 755 8.83 9.01 2.23
C PHE A 755 8.09 9.97 1.26
N PRO A 756 8.25 9.79 -0.06
CA PRO A 756 7.43 10.47 -1.04
C PRO A 756 5.94 10.32 -0.76
N THR A 757 5.13 11.27 -1.22
CA THR A 757 3.68 11.27 -1.07
C THR A 757 3.08 9.96 -1.58
N PHE A 758 2.25 9.33 -0.75
CA PHE A 758 1.59 8.08 -1.08
C PHE A 758 0.62 8.27 -2.25
N GLN A 759 0.75 7.40 -3.27
CA GLN A 759 -0.09 7.39 -4.46
C GLN A 759 -1.17 6.31 -4.32
N GLY A 760 -2.22 6.60 -3.55
CA GLY A 760 -3.32 5.68 -3.24
C GLY A 760 -4.68 6.26 -3.58
N GLU A 761 -4.85 6.72 -4.83
CA GLU A 761 -6.01 7.49 -5.28
C GLU A 761 -7.34 6.75 -5.04
N THR A 762 -7.58 5.64 -5.74
CA THR A 762 -8.84 4.88 -5.66
C THR A 762 -8.79 3.69 -4.70
N SER A 763 -7.59 3.24 -4.37
CA SER A 763 -7.34 2.15 -3.42
C SER A 763 -6.05 2.40 -2.63
N ALA A 764 -6.06 1.96 -1.38
CA ALA A 764 -4.95 2.00 -0.46
C ALA A 764 -4.89 0.69 0.32
N ASP A 765 -3.80 -0.06 0.15
CA ASP A 765 -3.49 -1.28 0.91
C ASP A 765 -2.21 -1.05 1.68
N ILE A 766 -2.30 -1.15 3.00
CA ILE A 766 -1.22 -0.87 3.94
C ILE A 766 -1.08 -2.07 4.85
N SER A 767 0.11 -2.65 4.91
CA SER A 767 0.44 -3.72 5.86
C SER A 767 1.79 -3.49 6.51
N PHE A 768 1.89 -3.81 7.80
CA PHE A 768 3.14 -3.78 8.56
C PHE A 768 3.00 -4.58 9.84
N TYR A 769 4.15 -4.85 10.47
CA TYR A 769 4.18 -5.34 11.85
C TYR A 769 4.73 -4.25 12.77
N PHE A 770 4.22 -4.19 14.00
CA PHE A 770 4.73 -3.31 15.04
C PHE A 770 5.04 -4.07 16.32
N LYS A 771 5.97 -3.55 17.11
CA LYS A 771 6.31 -4.03 18.45
C LYS A 771 6.54 -2.82 19.34
N THR A 772 5.88 -2.76 20.49
CA THR A 772 5.95 -1.58 21.38
C THR A 772 5.67 -1.94 22.83
N SER A 773 6.15 -1.10 23.74
CA SER A 773 5.74 -1.05 25.15
C SER A 773 4.86 0.16 25.48
N SER A 774 4.67 1.07 24.52
CA SER A 774 3.83 2.26 24.65
C SER A 774 2.35 1.93 24.48
N SER A 775 1.49 2.56 25.27
CA SER A 775 0.03 2.41 25.14
C SER A 775 -0.58 3.24 24.00
N TYR A 776 0.19 4.10 23.34
CA TYR A 776 -0.29 4.92 22.22
C TYR A 776 0.85 5.26 21.23
N GLY A 777 0.49 5.65 20.01
CA GLY A 777 1.45 6.16 19.02
C GLY A 777 0.91 6.17 17.59
N VAL A 778 1.32 7.15 16.79
CA VAL A 778 0.94 7.24 15.37
C VAL A 778 1.91 6.43 14.52
N PHE A 779 1.41 5.41 13.83
CA PHE A 779 2.22 4.56 12.95
C PHE A 779 2.58 5.28 11.67
N LEU A 780 1.60 5.90 11.02
CA LEU A 780 1.81 6.69 9.81
C LEU A 780 0.71 7.73 9.59
N GLU A 781 1.07 8.77 8.85
CA GLU A 781 0.20 9.88 8.46
C GLU A 781 0.61 10.46 7.10
N ASN A 782 -0.37 10.71 6.24
CA ASN A 782 -0.20 11.53 5.04
C ASN A 782 -1.39 12.51 4.94
N LEU A 783 -1.09 13.79 4.69
CA LEU A 783 -2.06 14.88 4.65
C LEU A 783 -2.28 15.42 3.21
N GLY A 784 -3.52 15.83 2.97
CA GLY A 784 -4.00 16.65 1.85
C GLY A 784 -4.57 17.98 2.36
N ASN A 785 -5.52 18.58 1.63
CA ASN A 785 -6.06 19.93 1.90
C ASN A 785 -7.22 19.76 2.87
N ALA A 786 -8.13 18.86 2.51
CA ALA A 786 -9.17 18.31 3.37
C ALA A 786 -8.92 16.81 3.62
N ASP A 787 -8.35 16.12 2.62
CA ASP A 787 -8.07 14.70 2.65
C ASP A 787 -6.93 14.32 3.61
N PHE A 788 -7.00 13.13 4.21
CA PHE A 788 -5.86 12.56 4.93
C PHE A 788 -6.03 11.04 5.10
N ILE A 789 -4.93 10.39 5.47
CA ILE A 789 -4.92 8.99 5.90
C ILE A 789 -4.00 8.83 7.11
N ARG A 790 -4.48 8.14 8.15
CA ARG A 790 -3.75 7.94 9.42
C ARG A 790 -4.03 6.56 10.03
N LEU A 791 -2.97 5.91 10.49
CA LEU A 791 -3.02 4.69 11.31
C LEU A 791 -2.34 4.95 12.65
N GLU A 792 -2.99 4.58 13.74
CA GLU A 792 -2.46 4.81 15.09
C GLU A 792 -2.90 3.76 16.12
N LEU A 793 -2.07 3.56 17.13
CA LEU A 793 -2.43 2.93 18.39
C LEU A 793 -3.06 3.99 19.30
N LYS A 794 -4.39 3.98 19.45
CA LYS A 794 -5.12 4.93 20.29
C LYS A 794 -5.02 4.60 21.78
N ALA A 795 -4.96 3.31 22.09
CA ALA A 795 -4.82 2.80 23.44
C ALA A 795 -4.09 1.45 23.40
N ALA A 796 -3.65 0.95 24.56
CA ALA A 796 -2.95 -0.32 24.68
C ALA A 796 -3.68 -1.52 24.05
N THR A 797 -4.99 -1.43 23.81
CA THR A 797 -5.80 -2.48 23.19
C THR A 797 -6.49 -2.06 21.90
N VAL A 798 -6.28 -0.84 21.39
CA VAL A 798 -7.08 -0.27 20.30
C VAL A 798 -6.19 0.31 19.19
N VAL A 799 -6.31 -0.27 17.99
CA VAL A 799 -5.72 0.25 16.75
C VAL A 799 -6.82 0.92 15.93
N SER A 800 -6.53 2.09 15.37
CA SER A 800 -7.46 2.91 14.61
C SER A 800 -6.91 3.25 13.23
N PHE A 801 -7.80 3.20 12.23
CA PHE A 801 -7.59 3.62 10.86
C PHE A 801 -8.57 4.74 10.53
N SER A 802 -8.07 5.92 10.19
CA SER A 802 -8.89 7.10 9.89
C SER A 802 -8.47 7.76 8.59
N PHE A 803 -9.46 8.26 7.85
CA PHE A 803 -9.24 8.98 6.60
C PHE A 803 -10.39 9.92 6.27
N ASP A 804 -10.11 10.91 5.44
CA ASP A 804 -11.10 11.76 4.77
C ASP A 804 -10.71 11.86 3.29
N VAL A 805 -11.71 11.82 2.42
CA VAL A 805 -11.58 11.89 0.95
C VAL A 805 -12.51 12.97 0.37
N GLY A 806 -13.03 13.87 1.21
CA GLY A 806 -14.02 14.88 0.83
C GLY A 806 -15.46 14.52 1.16
N ASN A 807 -15.74 13.30 1.62
CA ASN A 807 -17.08 12.89 2.10
C ASN A 807 -17.26 13.12 3.62
N GLY A 808 -16.21 13.59 4.32
CA GLY A 808 -16.15 13.69 5.78
C GLY A 808 -15.37 12.55 6.43
N LEU A 809 -15.06 12.71 7.71
CA LEU A 809 -14.23 11.80 8.48
C LEU A 809 -14.82 10.38 8.57
N VAL A 810 -14.02 9.40 8.16
CA VAL A 810 -14.27 7.97 8.38
C VAL A 810 -13.22 7.41 9.35
N GLU A 811 -13.68 6.70 10.38
CA GLU A 811 -12.80 6.03 11.34
C GLU A 811 -13.24 4.57 11.57
N LEU A 812 -12.28 3.65 11.49
CA LEU A 812 -12.40 2.24 11.85
C LEU A 812 -11.51 1.99 13.06
N SER A 813 -12.01 1.30 14.08
CA SER A 813 -11.25 1.00 15.28
C SER A 813 -11.44 -0.45 15.69
N VAL A 814 -10.33 -1.18 15.84
CA VAL A 814 -10.31 -2.58 16.24
C VAL A 814 -9.80 -2.70 17.67
N ARG A 815 -10.50 -3.48 18.51
CA ARG A 815 -10.15 -3.70 19.91
C ARG A 815 -9.69 -5.13 20.15
N SER A 816 -8.45 -5.30 20.60
CA SER A 816 -7.92 -6.58 21.06
C SER A 816 -8.38 -6.91 22.48
N SER A 817 -8.51 -8.21 22.78
CA SER A 817 -8.78 -8.69 24.14
C SER A 817 -7.55 -8.63 25.06
N THR A 818 -6.35 -8.64 24.48
CA THR A 818 -5.07 -8.52 25.18
C THR A 818 -4.40 -7.18 24.86
N PRO A 819 -3.62 -6.59 25.79
CA PRO A 819 -2.79 -5.43 25.49
C PRO A 819 -1.77 -5.75 24.37
N LEU A 820 -1.63 -4.82 23.43
CA LEU A 820 -0.74 -4.84 22.26
C LEU A 820 0.61 -4.18 22.53
N ASN A 821 0.79 -3.67 23.75
CA ASN A 821 2.03 -3.06 24.23
C ASN A 821 2.82 -4.06 25.09
N ASP A 822 2.82 -5.33 24.69
CA ASP A 822 3.42 -6.48 25.36
C ASP A 822 4.85 -6.78 24.88
N ASP A 823 5.43 -5.87 24.09
CA ASP A 823 6.72 -6.02 23.43
C ASP A 823 6.81 -7.25 22.50
N GLN A 824 5.69 -7.73 21.96
CA GLN A 824 5.64 -8.73 20.89
C GLN A 824 5.30 -8.09 19.54
N TRP A 825 5.51 -8.86 18.45
CA TRP A 825 5.17 -8.43 17.10
C TRP A 825 3.67 -8.64 16.83
N HIS A 826 2.98 -7.56 16.49
CA HIS A 826 1.59 -7.56 16.02
C HIS A 826 1.50 -7.13 14.56
N ARG A 827 0.57 -7.70 13.80
CA ARG A 827 0.36 -7.42 12.37
C ARG A 827 -0.87 -6.54 12.17
N VAL A 828 -0.70 -5.42 11.46
CA VAL A 828 -1.77 -4.53 11.06
C VAL A 828 -1.93 -4.58 9.55
N VAL A 829 -3.16 -4.77 9.08
CA VAL A 829 -3.53 -4.66 7.67
C VAL A 829 -4.70 -3.69 7.56
N ALA A 830 -4.55 -2.65 6.77
CA ALA A 830 -5.58 -1.66 6.49
C ALA A 830 -5.78 -1.54 4.98
N GLU A 831 -7.01 -1.73 4.53
CA GLU A 831 -7.41 -1.66 3.13
C GLU A 831 -8.48 -0.57 2.99
N ARG A 832 -8.39 0.24 1.95
CA ARG A 832 -9.45 1.13 1.48
C ARG A 832 -9.58 0.92 -0.01
N ASN A 833 -10.78 0.65 -0.48
CA ASN A 833 -11.11 0.57 -1.89
C ASN A 833 -12.41 1.33 -2.18
N VAL A 834 -12.87 1.32 -3.43
CA VAL A 834 -14.10 2.02 -3.85
C VAL A 834 -15.39 1.44 -3.27
N LYS A 835 -15.33 0.30 -2.57
CA LYS A 835 -16.48 -0.41 -1.98
C LYS A 835 -16.51 -0.38 -0.47
N GLU A 836 -15.35 -0.49 0.17
CA GLU A 836 -15.24 -0.59 1.61
C GLU A 836 -13.85 -0.17 2.10
N ALA A 837 -13.78 0.14 3.38
CA ALA A 837 -12.55 0.18 4.13
C ALA A 837 -12.54 -0.96 5.16
N VAL A 838 -11.37 -1.54 5.39
CA VAL A 838 -11.16 -2.70 6.24
C VAL A 838 -9.95 -2.44 7.13
N LEU A 839 -10.06 -2.74 8.42
CA LEU A 839 -8.94 -2.79 9.35
C LEU A 839 -8.89 -4.17 9.99
N GLN A 840 -7.73 -4.83 9.92
CA GLN A 840 -7.49 -6.15 10.49
C GLN A 840 -6.24 -6.14 11.38
N LEU A 841 -6.34 -6.80 12.54
CA LEU A 841 -5.28 -6.94 13.52
C LEU A 841 -5.03 -8.42 13.83
N ASP A 842 -3.77 -8.84 13.72
CA ASP A 842 -3.26 -10.20 13.98
C ASP A 842 -4.01 -11.32 13.23
N GLY A 843 -4.70 -10.99 12.14
CA GLY A 843 -5.52 -11.95 11.40
C GLY A 843 -6.87 -12.29 12.07
N HIS A 844 -7.09 -11.92 13.34
CA HIS A 844 -8.24 -12.36 14.14
C HIS A 844 -9.32 -11.28 14.27
N TYR A 845 -8.92 -10.04 14.52
CA TYR A 845 -9.86 -8.95 14.74
C TYR A 845 -10.03 -8.15 13.46
N LYS A 846 -11.26 -7.91 13.04
CA LYS A 846 -11.58 -7.25 11.75
C LYS A 846 -12.76 -6.30 11.91
N GLU A 847 -12.62 -5.09 11.36
CA GLU A 847 -13.69 -4.10 11.22
C GLU A 847 -13.83 -3.73 9.74
N VAL A 848 -15.08 -3.58 9.26
CA VAL A 848 -15.38 -3.26 7.86
C VAL A 848 -16.39 -2.11 7.79
N ARG A 849 -16.11 -1.11 6.97
CA ARG A 849 -16.97 0.05 6.74
C ARG A 849 -17.30 0.17 5.24
N PRO A 850 -18.56 0.05 4.82
CA PRO A 850 -18.92 0.22 3.40
C PRO A 850 -18.74 1.67 2.95
N ALA A 851 -18.28 1.85 1.72
CA ALA A 851 -18.20 3.15 1.06
C ALA A 851 -19.60 3.61 0.60
N PRO A 852 -19.88 4.93 0.61
CA PRO A 852 -21.11 5.47 0.03
C PRO A 852 -21.24 5.09 -1.45
N PRO A 853 -22.47 4.80 -1.95
CA PRO A 853 -22.68 4.45 -3.37
C PRO A 853 -22.49 5.65 -4.32
N GLN A 854 -22.42 6.87 -3.80
CA GLN A 854 -22.14 8.12 -4.51
C GLN A 854 -21.23 8.98 -3.63
N GLY A 855 -20.21 9.60 -4.21
CA GLY A 855 -19.34 10.54 -3.48
C GLY A 855 -17.89 10.52 -3.97
N HIS A 856 -17.01 11.22 -3.27
CA HIS A 856 -15.59 11.20 -3.59
C HIS A 856 -14.97 9.83 -3.30
N THR A 857 -14.27 9.28 -4.30
CA THR A 857 -13.53 8.01 -4.17
C THR A 857 -12.02 8.20 -4.27
N ARG A 858 -11.56 9.35 -4.77
CA ARG A 858 -10.14 9.68 -4.91
C ARG A 858 -9.59 10.30 -3.62
N LEU A 859 -8.46 9.78 -3.15
CA LEU A 859 -7.69 10.35 -2.05
C LEU A 859 -6.57 11.23 -2.63
N GLU A 860 -6.68 12.54 -2.46
CA GLU A 860 -5.71 13.53 -2.98
C GLU A 860 -4.77 14.00 -1.86
N LEU A 861 -3.58 13.42 -1.82
CA LEU A 861 -2.53 13.72 -0.85
C LEU A 861 -1.43 14.56 -1.50
N TYR A 862 -0.83 15.49 -0.74
CA TYR A 862 0.29 16.32 -1.24
C TYR A 862 1.43 16.47 -0.24
N SER A 863 1.22 16.13 1.04
CA SER A 863 2.33 16.08 2.00
C SER A 863 3.21 14.86 1.73
N GLN A 864 4.42 14.87 2.29
CA GLN A 864 5.21 13.65 2.44
C GLN A 864 4.46 12.66 3.36
N LEU A 865 4.73 11.37 3.17
CA LEU A 865 4.27 10.33 4.08
C LEU A 865 5.17 10.30 5.30
N TYR A 866 4.61 10.50 6.49
CA TYR A 866 5.30 10.36 7.77
C TYR A 866 5.05 8.97 8.35
N VAL A 867 6.11 8.32 8.82
CA VAL A 867 6.07 7.02 9.50
C VAL A 867 6.71 7.18 10.88
N GLY A 868 6.00 6.78 11.92
CA GLY A 868 6.43 6.90 13.31
C GLY A 868 6.13 8.23 13.99
N ALA A 869 5.54 9.21 13.29
CA ALA A 869 4.98 10.41 13.92
C ALA A 869 3.85 11.06 13.11
N SER A 870 3.15 11.99 13.76
CA SER A 870 2.21 12.92 13.13
C SER A 870 2.83 14.32 13.09
N GLY A 871 2.51 15.11 12.06
CA GLY A 871 3.03 16.47 11.80
C GLY A 871 2.67 17.54 12.84
N GLY A 872 2.29 17.18 14.08
CA GLY A 872 1.80 18.14 15.08
C GLY A 872 1.92 17.77 16.57
N GLN A 873 1.92 16.50 16.99
CA GLN A 873 2.35 16.01 18.32
C GLN A 873 2.07 14.49 18.49
N ARG A 874 2.95 13.79 19.23
CA ARG A 874 2.92 12.36 19.64
C ARG A 874 3.28 11.31 18.57
N GLY A 875 4.56 10.97 18.48
CA GLY A 875 5.06 9.87 17.66
C GLY A 875 4.98 8.49 18.32
N PHE A 876 5.14 7.47 17.47
CA PHE A 876 5.25 6.08 17.86
C PHE A 876 6.61 5.78 18.47
N LEU A 877 6.59 4.94 19.51
CA LEU A 877 7.77 4.40 20.17
C LEU A 877 7.77 2.89 20.00
N GLY A 878 8.89 2.33 19.57
CA GLY A 878 9.02 0.89 19.32
C GLY A 878 9.54 0.59 17.92
N CYS A 879 9.23 -0.59 17.40
CA CYS A 879 9.69 -1.03 16.09
C CYS A 879 8.54 -1.15 15.09
N ILE A 880 8.80 -0.79 13.85
CA ILE A 880 7.95 -1.10 12.69
C ILE A 880 8.80 -1.94 11.73
N ARG A 881 8.23 -3.02 11.17
CA ARG A 881 8.88 -3.82 10.12
C ARG A 881 7.92 -4.17 8.99
N ALA A 882 8.49 -4.54 7.84
CA ALA A 882 7.78 -4.99 6.65
C ALA A 882 6.65 -4.03 6.24
N LEU A 883 6.91 -2.72 6.30
CA LEU A 883 5.93 -1.72 5.89
C LEU A 883 5.77 -1.73 4.37
N LYS A 884 4.57 -2.11 3.93
CA LYS A 884 4.18 -2.20 2.53
C LYS A 884 2.97 -1.31 2.29
N MET A 885 3.00 -0.59 1.16
CA MET A 885 1.90 0.26 0.70
C MET A 885 1.66 0.03 -0.79
N ASN A 886 0.45 -0.39 -1.18
CA ASN A 886 0.06 -0.71 -2.56
C ASN A 886 1.06 -1.64 -3.28
N GLY A 887 1.45 -2.73 -2.61
CA GLY A 887 2.42 -3.68 -3.17
C GLY A 887 3.89 -3.23 -3.14
N VAL A 888 4.18 -1.99 -2.74
CA VAL A 888 5.55 -1.44 -2.65
C VAL A 888 6.06 -1.52 -1.22
N THR A 889 7.18 -2.23 -1.01
CA THR A 889 7.89 -2.25 0.27
C THR A 889 8.68 -0.96 0.45
N LEU A 890 8.43 -0.23 1.54
CA LEU A 890 9.21 0.96 1.88
C LEU A 890 10.46 0.55 2.65
N ASP A 891 11.64 0.90 2.15
CA ASP A 891 12.92 0.58 2.79
C ASP A 891 13.12 1.40 4.08
N LEU A 892 12.80 0.78 5.21
CA LEU A 892 12.87 1.39 6.53
C LEU A 892 14.32 1.42 7.02
N GLU A 893 15.10 0.38 6.73
CA GLU A 893 16.48 0.25 7.20
C GLU A 893 17.40 1.30 6.58
N GLU A 894 17.40 1.45 5.26
CA GLU A 894 18.22 2.45 4.58
C GLU A 894 17.81 3.87 4.98
N ARG A 895 16.50 4.12 5.14
CA ARG A 895 16.01 5.42 5.62
C ARG A 895 16.40 5.69 7.06
N ALA A 896 16.38 4.68 7.93
CA ALA A 896 16.78 4.80 9.33
C ALA A 896 18.27 5.11 9.50
N LYS A 897 19.16 4.56 8.65
CA LYS A 897 20.61 4.83 8.70
C LYS A 897 20.96 6.33 8.62
N VAL A 898 20.14 7.10 7.92
CA VAL A 898 20.36 8.54 7.67
C VAL A 898 19.48 9.46 8.54
N THR A 899 18.62 8.91 9.40
CA THR A 899 17.62 9.69 10.16
C THR A 899 17.93 9.71 11.66
N PRO A 900 18.19 10.88 12.27
CA PRO A 900 18.41 10.98 13.72
C PRO A 900 17.21 10.49 14.54
N GLY A 901 17.47 9.77 15.63
CA GLY A 901 16.43 9.25 16.54
C GLY A 901 15.76 7.94 16.08
N VAL A 902 16.05 7.49 14.86
CA VAL A 902 15.63 6.18 14.33
C VAL A 902 16.87 5.30 14.13
N LYS A 903 16.79 4.00 14.43
CA LYS A 903 17.86 3.03 14.19
C LYS A 903 17.39 1.92 13.24
N PRO A 904 18.25 1.41 12.33
CA PRO A 904 17.91 0.26 11.50
C PRO A 904 17.78 -1.02 12.34
N GLY A 905 16.88 -1.90 11.93
CA GLY A 905 16.55 -3.12 12.65
C GLY A 905 15.68 -2.91 13.88
N CYS A 906 15.43 -3.99 14.63
CA CYS A 906 14.73 -3.97 15.91
C CYS A 906 15.55 -4.75 16.95
N SER A 907 16.49 -4.08 17.61
CA SER A 907 17.27 -4.65 18.72
C SER A 907 16.90 -3.94 20.02
N GLY A 908 16.55 -4.71 21.05
CA GLY A 908 16.25 -4.17 22.38
C GLY A 908 17.49 -3.49 22.99
N HIS A 909 17.28 -2.54 23.90
CA HIS A 909 18.39 -1.91 24.58
C HIS A 909 19.17 -2.92 25.43
N CYS A 910 18.55 -3.96 25.98
CA CYS A 910 19.27 -4.96 26.77
C CYS A 910 20.23 -5.83 25.97
N THR A 911 20.01 -6.10 24.68
CA THR A 911 20.99 -6.83 23.86
C THR A 911 22.21 -5.97 23.52
N SER A 912 22.03 -4.66 23.37
CA SER A 912 23.14 -3.74 23.05
C SER A 912 23.86 -3.20 24.29
N TYR A 913 23.11 -2.91 25.34
CA TYR A 913 23.53 -2.16 26.52
C TYR A 913 23.43 -2.97 27.83
N GLY A 914 22.89 -4.19 27.81
CA GLY A 914 22.77 -5.03 29.02
C GLY A 914 24.12 -5.35 29.68
N GLN A 915 25.20 -5.34 28.90
CA GLN A 915 26.59 -5.43 29.40
C GLN A 915 26.99 -4.30 30.36
N HIS A 916 26.23 -3.19 30.42
CA HIS A 916 26.43 -2.12 31.38
C HIS A 916 25.85 -2.43 32.77
N CYS A 917 24.94 -3.41 32.89
CA CYS A 917 24.56 -3.95 34.19
C CYS A 917 25.72 -4.79 34.73
N ARG A 918 26.42 -4.27 35.75
CA ARG A 918 27.61 -4.90 36.32
C ARG A 918 27.25 -5.76 37.55
N ASN A 919 28.24 -6.49 38.06
CA ASN A 919 28.16 -7.22 39.34
C ASN A 919 26.97 -8.18 39.48
N GLY A 920 26.56 -8.81 38.37
CA GLY A 920 25.45 -9.77 38.35
C GLY A 920 24.05 -9.15 38.28
N GLY A 921 23.93 -7.83 38.04
CA GLY A 921 22.64 -7.17 37.84
C GLY A 921 21.93 -7.61 36.55
N GLN A 922 20.61 -7.77 36.60
CA GLN A 922 19.81 -8.23 35.46
C GLN A 922 19.33 -7.02 34.63
N CYS A 923 19.58 -7.02 33.32
CA CYS A 923 19.04 -5.98 32.44
C CYS A 923 17.54 -6.16 32.22
N MET A 924 16.78 -5.10 32.46
CA MET A 924 15.35 -4.99 32.21
C MET A 924 15.07 -3.91 31.16
N GLU A 925 14.37 -4.30 30.10
CA GLU A 925 13.97 -3.41 29.01
C GLU A 925 12.91 -2.41 29.50
N LYS A 926 13.00 -1.15 29.06
CA LYS A 926 12.03 -0.09 29.35
C LYS A 926 11.73 0.72 28.10
N TYR A 927 10.58 1.41 28.10
CA TYR A 927 10.14 2.24 26.97
C TYR A 927 11.10 3.40 26.62
N ASN A 928 11.93 3.84 27.58
CA ASN A 928 12.91 4.92 27.41
C ASN A 928 14.37 4.43 27.56
N GLY A 929 14.63 3.12 27.39
CA GLY A 929 15.97 2.55 27.45
C GLY A 929 16.01 1.22 28.19
N TYR A 930 16.96 1.07 29.10
CA TYR A 930 17.10 -0.13 29.93
C TYR A 930 17.35 0.28 31.38
N SER A 931 17.10 -0.63 32.30
CA SER A 931 17.45 -0.48 33.71
C SER A 931 18.08 -1.76 34.23
N CYS A 932 18.94 -1.66 35.23
CA CYS A 932 19.54 -2.83 35.86
C CYS A 932 18.83 -3.15 37.18
N ASP A 933 18.33 -4.38 37.31
CA ASP A 933 17.85 -4.91 38.57
C ASP A 933 19.05 -5.36 39.43
N CYS A 934 19.27 -4.64 40.54
CA CYS A 934 20.34 -4.89 41.50
C CYS A 934 19.85 -5.54 42.79
N THR A 935 18.58 -5.99 42.86
CA THR A 935 17.96 -6.47 44.11
C THR A 935 18.70 -7.64 44.74
N LEU A 936 19.19 -8.59 43.93
CA LEU A 936 19.91 -9.80 44.37
C LEU A 936 21.44 -9.65 44.40
N THR A 937 21.96 -8.43 44.34
CA THR A 937 23.41 -8.16 44.35
C THR A 937 23.82 -7.41 45.62
N ALA A 938 25.11 -7.43 45.98
CA ALA A 938 25.64 -6.64 47.08
C ALA A 938 25.88 -5.14 46.73
N TYR A 939 25.30 -4.67 45.62
CA TYR A 939 25.56 -3.35 45.03
C TYR A 939 24.24 -2.62 44.72
N ASP A 940 24.26 -1.28 44.73
CA ASP A 940 23.17 -0.38 44.34
C ASP A 940 23.54 0.45 43.09
N GLY A 941 22.70 1.43 42.74
CA GLY A 941 22.92 2.34 41.63
C GLY A 941 22.33 1.86 40.29
N PRO A 942 22.24 2.75 39.28
CA PRO A 942 21.55 2.49 38.01
C PRO A 942 22.19 1.35 37.17
N PHE A 943 23.44 1.02 37.46
CA PHE A 943 24.24 0.00 36.77
C PHE A 943 24.75 -1.10 37.71
N CYS A 944 24.24 -1.15 38.95
CA CYS A 944 24.69 -2.08 40.00
C CYS A 944 26.19 -1.96 40.35
N THR A 945 26.71 -0.73 40.39
CA THR A 945 28.13 -0.42 40.63
C THR A 945 28.40 0.29 41.96
N GLU A 946 27.37 0.70 42.70
CA GLU A 946 27.54 1.38 43.98
C GLU A 946 27.69 0.36 45.10
N ASP A 947 28.76 0.44 45.89
CA ASP A 947 29.02 -0.51 46.95
C ASP A 947 28.07 -0.31 48.14
N VAL A 948 27.46 -1.40 48.61
CA VAL A 948 26.73 -1.37 49.88
C VAL A 948 27.68 -1.76 51.02
N GLY A 949 27.87 -0.83 51.95
CA GLY A 949 28.77 -0.97 53.09
C GLY A 949 28.18 -0.44 54.39
N GLY A 950 28.67 -0.97 55.52
CA GLY A 950 28.23 -0.63 56.86
C GLY A 950 29.41 -0.60 57.83
N TYR A 951 29.44 0.44 58.67
CA TYR A 951 30.34 0.58 59.79
C TYR A 951 29.75 -0.10 61.02
N PHE A 952 30.54 -0.96 61.65
CA PHE A 952 30.23 -1.75 62.83
C PHE A 952 30.92 -1.14 64.03
N GLU A 953 30.14 -0.73 65.03
CA GLU A 953 30.67 -0.36 66.35
C GLU A 953 30.97 -1.60 67.20
N SER A 954 31.71 -1.38 68.30
CA SER A 954 32.00 -2.41 69.28
C SER A 954 30.74 -3.14 69.74
N GLY A 955 30.72 -4.46 69.58
CA GLY A 955 29.58 -5.30 69.95
C GLY A 955 28.49 -5.46 68.88
N THR A 956 28.64 -4.83 67.71
CA THR A 956 27.63 -4.89 66.62
C THR A 956 27.61 -6.24 65.92
N LEU A 957 26.41 -6.74 65.64
CA LEU A 957 26.13 -8.01 65.00
C LEU A 957 25.08 -7.80 63.89
N VAL A 958 25.36 -8.33 62.70
CA VAL A 958 24.34 -8.58 61.66
C VAL A 958 24.18 -10.08 61.48
N ARG A 959 22.97 -10.57 61.69
CA ARG A 959 22.60 -12.00 61.60
C ARG A 959 21.62 -12.19 60.45
N TYR A 960 21.96 -13.03 59.48
CA TYR A 960 21.07 -13.43 58.39
C TYR A 960 20.71 -14.91 58.52
N ASP A 961 19.42 -15.21 58.61
CA ASP A 961 18.90 -16.57 58.77
C ASP A 961 18.34 -17.09 57.45
N PHE A 962 18.75 -18.28 57.02
CA PHE A 962 18.24 -18.88 55.77
C PHE A 962 16.76 -19.31 55.89
N LEU A 963 16.29 -19.57 57.11
CA LEU A 963 14.91 -19.83 57.46
C LEU A 963 14.57 -19.13 58.78
N PRO A 964 13.47 -18.36 58.87
CA PRO A 964 13.05 -17.76 60.14
C PRO A 964 12.65 -18.88 61.13
N GLU A 965 13.23 -18.85 62.34
CA GLU A 965 12.83 -19.75 63.42
C GLU A 965 11.33 -19.57 63.71
N ARG A 966 10.61 -20.68 63.78
CA ARG A 966 9.14 -20.77 63.81
C ARG A 966 8.48 -19.82 64.82
N GLY A 967 7.56 -19.00 64.32
CA GLY A 967 6.52 -18.40 65.15
C GLY A 967 5.65 -17.38 64.43
N LEU A 968 4.79 -17.79 63.48
CA LEU A 968 3.52 -17.11 63.11
C LEU A 968 2.66 -18.05 62.23
N PRO A 969 1.34 -18.16 62.46
CA PRO A 969 0.47 -19.08 61.73
C PRO A 969 -0.11 -18.46 60.45
N ALA A 970 -0.11 -19.26 59.38
CA ALA A 970 -0.97 -19.22 58.19
C ALA A 970 -1.12 -17.90 57.40
N ILE A 971 -0.41 -17.83 56.25
CA ILE A 971 -0.95 -17.20 55.04
C ILE A 971 -0.94 -18.26 53.94
N ARG A 972 -2.16 -18.70 53.56
CA ARG A 972 -2.42 -19.51 52.37
C ARG A 972 -2.44 -18.56 51.18
N ASP A 973 -1.34 -18.52 50.43
CA ASP A 973 -1.28 -18.34 48.96
C ASP A 973 0.12 -17.90 48.56
N VAL A 974 1.01 -18.88 48.38
CA VAL A 974 2.34 -18.68 47.79
C VAL A 974 2.56 -19.79 46.77
N LYS A 975 1.97 -19.63 45.58
CA LYS A 975 2.27 -20.42 44.38
C LYS A 975 2.88 -19.60 43.24
N SER A 976 3.33 -18.38 43.53
CA SER A 976 3.92 -17.45 42.56
C SER A 976 5.37 -17.01 42.86
N LEU A 977 6.07 -17.72 43.75
CA LEU A 977 7.52 -17.50 43.97
C LEU A 977 8.27 -18.75 43.51
N SER A 978 8.84 -18.69 42.29
CA SER A 978 9.84 -19.65 41.79
C SER A 978 11.26 -19.19 42.20
N PRO A 979 12.30 -19.99 41.89
CA PRO A 979 13.12 -20.79 42.80
C PRO A 979 14.26 -19.99 43.49
N LEU A 980 13.94 -18.98 44.31
CA LEU A 980 14.94 -18.00 44.79
C LEU A 980 15.26 -18.02 46.30
N LEU A 981 14.85 -19.05 47.04
CA LEU A 981 15.35 -19.28 48.40
C LEU A 981 16.32 -20.46 48.37
N PRO A 982 17.61 -20.30 48.76
CA PRO A 982 18.50 -21.43 48.93
C PRO A 982 17.91 -22.34 50.00
N THR A 983 17.43 -23.50 49.57
CA THR A 983 17.07 -24.63 50.44
C THR A 983 18.25 -24.94 51.36
N GLU A 984 17.98 -25.29 52.62
CA GLU A 984 18.94 -25.98 53.50
C GLU A 984 19.59 -27.10 52.69
N GLY A 985 20.83 -26.89 52.27
CA GLY A 985 21.48 -27.71 51.27
C GLY A 985 22.90 -27.99 51.72
N ASN A 986 23.34 -29.22 51.51
CA ASN A 986 24.74 -29.57 51.65
C ASN A 986 25.51 -28.90 50.50
N LEU A 987 26.43 -28.00 50.81
CA LEU A 987 27.21 -27.30 49.81
C LEU A 987 28.51 -28.07 49.55
N THR A 988 28.70 -28.50 48.30
CA THR A 988 30.02 -28.95 47.80
C THR A 988 30.80 -27.80 47.16
N GLN A 989 30.15 -26.66 46.94
CA GLN A 989 30.76 -25.44 46.43
C GLN A 989 30.16 -24.21 47.12
N GLU A 990 31.01 -23.26 47.50
CA GLU A 990 30.57 -21.95 47.98
C GLU A 990 31.52 -20.82 47.56
N GLU A 991 30.97 -19.62 47.45
CA GLU A 991 31.68 -18.38 47.17
C GLU A 991 31.30 -17.33 48.21
N LEU A 992 32.31 -16.81 48.91
CA LEU A 992 32.22 -15.72 49.88
C LEU A 992 33.10 -14.57 49.41
N VAL A 993 32.47 -13.43 49.12
CA VAL A 993 33.15 -12.20 48.72
C VAL A 993 32.77 -11.10 49.68
N PHE A 994 33.76 -10.36 50.18
CA PHE A 994 33.52 -9.15 50.95
C PHE A 994 34.77 -8.28 51.00
N SER A 995 34.58 -7.02 51.38
CA SER A 995 35.68 -6.11 51.69
C SER A 995 35.56 -5.63 53.14
N PHE A 996 36.70 -5.35 53.77
CA PHE A 996 36.74 -4.86 55.14
C PHE A 996 37.83 -3.81 55.33
N SER A 997 37.61 -2.88 56.27
CA SER A 997 38.63 -1.95 56.75
C SER A 997 38.54 -1.87 58.27
N THR A 998 39.66 -2.07 58.96
CA THR A 998 39.72 -1.98 60.42
C THR A 998 41.13 -1.63 60.90
N SER A 999 41.22 -1.03 62.08
CA SER A 999 42.47 -0.85 62.83
C SER A 999 42.52 -1.70 64.11
N ASN A 1000 41.53 -2.58 64.28
CA ASN A 1000 41.33 -3.38 65.48
C ASN A 1000 41.62 -4.86 65.18
N ALA A 1001 42.40 -5.50 66.03
CA ALA A 1001 42.61 -6.94 66.02
C ALA A 1001 42.88 -7.42 67.46
N PRO A 1002 42.49 -8.65 67.85
CA PRO A 1002 41.81 -9.68 67.06
C PRO A 1002 40.31 -9.40 66.85
N SER A 1003 39.72 -9.92 65.76
CA SER A 1003 38.27 -9.82 65.50
C SER A 1003 37.75 -10.88 64.54
N ILE A 1004 36.46 -11.24 64.64
CA ILE A 1004 35.77 -12.07 63.65
C ILE A 1004 35.15 -11.17 62.58
N LEU A 1005 35.39 -11.43 61.29
CA LEU A 1005 34.81 -10.65 60.19
C LEU A 1005 33.47 -11.27 59.75
N VAL A 1006 33.52 -12.54 59.37
CA VAL A 1006 32.38 -13.32 58.89
C VAL A 1006 32.42 -14.69 59.56
N TYR A 1007 31.27 -15.15 60.04
CA TYR A 1007 31.08 -16.49 60.59
C TYR A 1007 29.81 -17.10 60.01
N ILE A 1008 29.94 -18.23 59.31
CA ILE A 1008 28.82 -18.96 58.72
C ILE A 1008 28.66 -20.24 59.50
N SER A 1009 27.53 -20.40 60.17
CA SER A 1009 27.19 -21.57 60.97
C SER A 1009 26.33 -22.55 60.18
N SER A 1010 26.41 -23.82 60.55
CA SER A 1010 25.43 -24.84 60.17
C SER A 1010 24.59 -25.32 61.35
N ARG A 1011 23.60 -26.18 61.05
CA ARG A 1011 22.91 -26.98 62.07
C ARG A 1011 23.75 -28.17 62.57
N THR A 1012 24.80 -28.54 61.83
CA THR A 1012 25.85 -29.46 62.28
C THR A 1012 26.91 -28.67 63.08
N GLN A 1013 28.05 -29.27 63.40
CA GLN A 1013 29.21 -28.55 63.98
C GLN A 1013 30.08 -27.91 62.88
N ASP A 1014 29.59 -27.85 61.64
CA ASP A 1014 30.36 -27.34 60.51
C ASP A 1014 30.32 -25.80 60.50
N TYR A 1015 31.43 -25.16 60.17
CA TYR A 1015 31.48 -23.72 60.03
C TYR A 1015 32.60 -23.24 59.11
N LEU A 1016 32.39 -22.04 58.57
CA LEU A 1016 33.39 -21.22 57.91
C LEU A 1016 33.54 -19.92 58.70
N ALA A 1017 34.76 -19.64 59.18
CA ALA A 1017 35.07 -18.40 59.88
C ALA A 1017 36.25 -17.67 59.23
N VAL A 1018 36.11 -16.35 59.08
CA VAL A 1018 37.21 -15.47 58.67
C VAL A 1018 37.53 -14.53 59.82
N VAL A 1019 38.76 -14.59 60.32
CA VAL A 1019 39.19 -13.88 61.53
C VAL A 1019 40.51 -13.13 61.34
N LEU A 1020 40.68 -12.03 62.07
CA LEU A 1020 41.95 -11.33 62.23
C LEU A 1020 42.60 -11.77 63.53
N ARG A 1021 43.87 -12.18 63.44
CA ARG A 1021 44.68 -12.58 64.60
C ARG A 1021 45.18 -11.38 65.40
N HIS A 1022 45.71 -11.61 66.61
CA HIS A 1022 46.28 -10.53 67.44
C HIS A 1022 47.37 -9.69 66.75
N ASN A 1023 48.12 -10.29 65.83
CA ASN A 1023 49.12 -9.63 65.00
C ASN A 1023 48.54 -8.98 63.72
N GLY A 1024 47.21 -8.99 63.58
CA GLY A 1024 46.47 -8.43 62.45
C GLY A 1024 46.54 -9.24 61.15
N THR A 1025 47.14 -10.44 61.15
CA THR A 1025 47.15 -11.33 59.98
C THR A 1025 45.80 -12.02 59.83
N LEU A 1026 45.36 -12.22 58.59
CA LEU A 1026 44.08 -12.83 58.26
C LEU A 1026 44.18 -14.37 58.32
N GLN A 1027 43.22 -15.01 58.98
CA GLN A 1027 43.12 -16.46 59.07
C GLN A 1027 41.71 -16.93 58.69
N ILE A 1028 41.64 -17.93 57.82
CA ILE A 1028 40.38 -18.60 57.45
C ILE A 1028 40.34 -19.96 58.12
N ARG A 1029 39.16 -20.34 58.62
CA ARG A 1029 38.94 -21.60 59.32
C ARG A 1029 37.78 -22.34 58.69
N TYR A 1030 38.04 -23.58 58.30
CA TYR A 1030 37.04 -24.54 57.84
C TYR A 1030 36.94 -25.69 58.84
N SER A 1031 35.73 -25.93 59.35
CA SER A 1031 35.37 -27.16 60.04
C SER A 1031 34.23 -27.77 59.25
N LEU A 1032 34.47 -28.85 58.51
CA LEU A 1032 33.45 -29.52 57.69
C LEU A 1032 33.15 -30.95 58.19
N GLY A 1033 33.75 -31.35 59.32
CA GLY A 1033 33.73 -32.73 59.82
C GLY A 1033 34.97 -33.53 59.40
N GLY A 1034 35.24 -34.63 60.12
CA GLY A 1034 36.38 -35.54 59.88
C GLY A 1034 37.69 -35.18 60.61
N LEU A 1035 37.99 -33.89 60.78
CA LEU A 1035 39.16 -33.41 61.54
C LEU A 1035 38.84 -33.13 63.02
N ARG A 1036 39.83 -33.32 63.92
CA ARG A 1036 39.70 -32.96 65.36
C ARG A 1036 39.82 -31.46 65.62
N GLU A 1037 40.56 -30.76 64.78
CA GLU A 1037 40.75 -29.31 64.81
C GLU A 1037 40.38 -28.74 63.44
N PRO A 1038 39.87 -27.49 63.36
CA PRO A 1038 39.50 -26.87 62.10
C PRO A 1038 40.73 -26.68 61.19
N PHE A 1039 40.55 -26.87 59.89
CA PHE A 1039 41.56 -26.55 58.89
C PHE A 1039 41.74 -25.03 58.81
N THR A 1040 42.94 -24.55 59.13
CA THR A 1040 43.29 -23.13 59.14
C THR A 1040 44.16 -22.75 57.96
N ILE A 1041 43.78 -21.70 57.23
CA ILE A 1041 44.60 -21.07 56.19
C ILE A 1041 45.07 -19.71 56.74
N ASP A 1042 46.38 -19.57 56.97
CA ASP A 1042 47.00 -18.30 57.37
C ASP A 1042 47.44 -17.52 56.11
N LEU A 1043 46.93 -16.31 55.95
CA LEU A 1043 47.14 -15.47 54.76
C LEU A 1043 48.01 -14.27 55.08
N ASP A 1044 49.13 -14.18 54.35
CA ASP A 1044 50.14 -13.12 54.42
C ASP A 1044 50.69 -12.86 55.85
N GLN A 1045 51.97 -12.53 55.99
CA GLN A 1045 52.53 -12.18 57.30
C GLN A 1045 52.33 -10.69 57.66
N ARG A 1046 51.62 -9.94 56.81
CA ARG A 1046 51.37 -8.50 57.00
C ARG A 1046 50.15 -8.25 57.89
N ASN A 1047 50.19 -7.13 58.61
CA ASN A 1047 49.08 -6.65 59.42
C ASN A 1047 48.00 -6.01 58.51
N MET A 1048 46.84 -6.66 58.44
CA MET A 1048 45.66 -6.21 57.67
C MET A 1048 44.70 -5.35 58.50
N ALA A 1049 44.94 -5.19 59.80
CA ALA A 1049 44.26 -4.21 60.65
C ALA A 1049 44.99 -2.85 60.59
N ASN A 1050 45.19 -2.34 59.38
CA ASN A 1050 45.95 -1.12 59.08
C ASN A 1050 45.07 0.11 58.75
N GLY A 1051 43.74 -0.04 58.82
CA GLY A 1051 42.76 0.98 58.46
C GLY A 1051 42.48 1.15 56.96
N GLN A 1052 43.17 0.41 56.08
CA GLN A 1052 42.92 0.42 54.63
C GLN A 1052 41.84 -0.61 54.26
N PRO A 1053 41.09 -0.39 53.17
CA PRO A 1053 40.14 -1.37 52.66
C PRO A 1053 40.87 -2.53 51.99
N HIS A 1054 40.56 -3.73 52.45
CA HIS A 1054 41.04 -4.99 51.89
C HIS A 1054 39.87 -5.78 51.29
N HIS A 1055 40.09 -6.37 50.12
CA HIS A 1055 39.10 -7.18 49.40
C HIS A 1055 39.45 -8.67 49.50
N ILE A 1056 38.48 -9.51 49.83
CA ILE A 1056 38.64 -10.95 49.96
C ILE A 1056 37.62 -11.65 49.08
N ASN A 1057 38.10 -12.59 48.26
CA ASN A 1057 37.27 -13.56 47.55
C ASN A 1057 37.73 -14.98 47.93
N ILE A 1058 36.83 -15.76 48.51
CA ILE A 1058 37.04 -17.15 48.89
C ILE A 1058 36.05 -17.98 48.07
N SER A 1059 36.55 -18.90 47.28
CA SER A 1059 35.73 -19.89 46.56
C SER A 1059 36.23 -21.29 46.88
N ARG A 1060 35.35 -22.17 47.34
CA ARG A 1060 35.66 -23.58 47.54
C ARG A 1060 34.88 -24.42 46.54
N GLN A 1061 35.56 -25.38 45.91
CA GLN A 1061 34.93 -26.44 45.15
C GLN A 1061 35.49 -27.79 45.64
N GLU A 1062 34.64 -28.58 46.26
CA GLU A 1062 34.98 -29.83 46.95
C GLU A 1062 36.14 -29.62 47.94
N ARG A 1063 37.33 -30.18 47.66
CA ARG A 1063 38.52 -30.04 48.51
C ARG A 1063 39.36 -28.79 48.19
N ASN A 1064 39.15 -28.16 47.05
CA ASN A 1064 39.99 -27.06 46.58
C ASN A 1064 39.40 -25.71 47.05
N VAL A 1065 40.14 -24.99 47.88
CA VAL A 1065 39.84 -23.64 48.34
C VAL A 1065 40.72 -22.66 47.58
N ARG A 1066 40.13 -21.86 46.70
CA ARG A 1066 40.79 -20.79 45.98
C ARG A 1066 40.52 -19.46 46.67
N LEU A 1067 41.58 -18.71 46.91
CA LEU A 1067 41.52 -17.46 47.64
C LEU A 1067 42.23 -16.33 46.90
N GLN A 1068 41.58 -15.19 46.81
CA GLN A 1068 42.15 -13.96 46.32
C GLN A 1068 42.07 -12.87 47.38
N LEU A 1069 43.20 -12.25 47.67
CA LEU A 1069 43.32 -11.13 48.61
C LEU A 1069 43.77 -9.90 47.82
N ASP A 1070 43.00 -8.83 47.88
CA ASP A 1070 43.21 -7.60 47.11
C ASP A 1070 43.44 -7.89 45.61
N HIS A 1071 44.47 -7.28 45.02
CA HIS A 1071 44.88 -7.49 43.63
C HIS A 1071 45.97 -8.57 43.51
N TYR A 1072 46.26 -9.32 44.57
CA TYR A 1072 47.23 -10.40 44.50
C TYR A 1072 46.67 -11.60 43.72
N PRO A 1073 47.52 -12.35 43.01
CA PRO A 1073 47.08 -13.54 42.29
C PRO A 1073 46.37 -14.53 43.21
N PRO A 1074 45.29 -15.19 42.75
CA PRO A 1074 44.58 -16.15 43.58
C PRO A 1074 45.46 -17.37 43.89
N VAL A 1075 45.44 -17.80 45.15
CA VAL A 1075 46.19 -18.95 45.67
C VAL A 1075 45.21 -20.07 45.99
N SER A 1076 45.55 -21.31 45.63
CA SER A 1076 44.76 -22.50 45.91
C SER A 1076 45.35 -23.31 47.07
N TYR A 1077 44.47 -23.77 47.95
CA TYR A 1077 44.75 -24.66 49.06
C TYR A 1077 43.87 -25.90 48.94
N THR A 1078 44.33 -27.04 49.44
CA THR A 1078 43.57 -28.28 49.42
C THR A 1078 43.24 -28.72 50.84
N LEU A 1079 41.97 -29.00 51.11
CA LEU A 1079 41.52 -29.59 52.36
C LEU A 1079 42.15 -30.98 52.55
N PRO A 1080 42.60 -31.35 53.77
CA PRO A 1080 43.16 -32.67 54.06
C PRO A 1080 42.21 -33.81 53.66
N ASP A 1081 42.76 -34.97 53.29
CA ASP A 1081 41.95 -36.13 52.88
C ASP A 1081 40.96 -36.60 53.96
N ASP A 1082 41.35 -36.47 55.23
CA ASP A 1082 40.53 -36.78 56.42
C ASP A 1082 39.38 -35.78 56.65
N SER A 1083 39.39 -34.60 56.01
CA SER A 1083 38.29 -33.63 56.06
C SER A 1083 37.15 -34.07 55.16
N ASP A 1084 35.91 -33.84 55.58
CA ASP A 1084 34.74 -33.96 54.70
C ASP A 1084 34.78 -32.89 53.59
N THR A 1085 34.02 -33.11 52.53
CA THR A 1085 33.87 -32.23 51.36
C THR A 1085 32.52 -31.52 51.30
N GLN A 1086 31.56 -31.87 52.17
CA GLN A 1086 30.26 -31.23 52.25
C GLN A 1086 30.18 -30.25 53.43
N PHE A 1087 29.73 -29.01 53.16
CA PHE A 1087 29.31 -28.09 54.22
C PHE A 1087 27.82 -28.32 54.48
N ASN A 1088 27.52 -29.10 55.50
CA ASN A 1088 26.19 -29.65 55.71
C ASN A 1088 25.26 -28.64 56.39
N LEU A 1089 24.01 -28.51 55.91
CA LEU A 1089 22.93 -27.77 56.58
C LEU A 1089 23.28 -26.34 57.05
N VAL A 1090 23.80 -25.49 56.15
CA VAL A 1090 24.11 -24.08 56.45
C VAL A 1090 22.87 -23.37 57.01
N LYS A 1091 23.02 -22.68 58.15
CA LYS A 1091 21.93 -22.16 58.99
C LYS A 1091 21.89 -20.64 59.03
N THR A 1092 23.00 -19.99 59.34
CA THR A 1092 23.04 -18.56 59.66
C THR A 1092 24.37 -17.92 59.25
N ILE A 1093 24.33 -16.68 58.76
CA ILE A 1093 25.51 -15.84 58.51
C ILE A 1093 25.57 -14.76 59.59
N PHE A 1094 26.72 -14.64 60.24
CA PHE A 1094 27.01 -13.59 61.22
C PHE A 1094 28.12 -12.68 60.70
N LEU A 1095 27.91 -11.38 60.78
CA LEU A 1095 28.90 -10.35 60.49
C LEU A 1095 29.22 -9.58 61.76
N GLY A 1096 30.52 -9.41 62.01
CA GLY A 1096 31.06 -8.69 63.15
C GLY A 1096 31.11 -9.52 64.43
N LYS A 1097 30.17 -9.33 65.36
CA LYS A 1097 30.08 -10.17 66.56
C LYS A 1097 29.28 -11.44 66.27
N VAL A 1098 29.62 -12.56 66.91
CA VAL A 1098 28.92 -13.84 66.74
C VAL A 1098 28.12 -14.16 67.99
N PHE A 1099 26.83 -14.46 67.82
CA PHE A 1099 25.95 -14.95 68.89
C PHE A 1099 25.09 -16.11 68.35
N GLU A 1100 25.53 -17.34 68.61
CA GLU A 1100 24.83 -18.56 68.19
C GLU A 1100 24.41 -19.38 69.41
N THR A 1101 23.24 -19.99 69.34
CA THR A 1101 22.72 -20.89 70.37
C THR A 1101 23.08 -22.33 70.00
N GLY A 1102 24.22 -22.84 70.49
CA GLY A 1102 24.75 -24.18 70.16
C GLY A 1102 26.20 -24.41 70.58
N GLN A 1103 26.82 -25.50 70.11
CA GLN A 1103 28.27 -25.70 70.26
C GLN A 1103 29.02 -24.86 69.22
N ILE A 1104 29.72 -23.83 69.69
CA ILE A 1104 30.63 -23.00 68.90
C ILE A 1104 32.06 -23.39 69.29
N ASP A 1105 33.02 -23.28 68.37
CA ASP A 1105 34.45 -23.39 68.69
C ASP A 1105 34.80 -22.42 69.85
N PRO A 1106 35.12 -22.93 71.05
CA PRO A 1106 35.40 -22.09 72.21
C PRO A 1106 36.64 -21.23 71.98
N VAL A 1107 37.60 -21.70 71.17
CA VAL A 1107 38.80 -20.93 70.80
C VAL A 1107 38.41 -19.72 69.97
N LEU A 1108 37.39 -19.84 69.11
CA LEU A 1108 36.93 -18.73 68.28
C LEU A 1108 36.28 -17.63 69.12
N ILE A 1109 35.42 -18.03 70.06
CA ILE A 1109 34.67 -17.11 70.92
C ILE A 1109 35.56 -16.43 71.95
N GLU A 1110 36.42 -17.19 72.64
CA GLU A 1110 37.31 -16.64 73.67
C GLU A 1110 38.35 -15.68 73.09
N LYS A 1111 38.89 -15.97 71.89
CA LYS A 1111 40.01 -15.20 71.32
C LYS A 1111 39.60 -14.05 70.40
N TYR A 1112 38.51 -14.18 69.65
CA TYR A 1112 38.19 -13.25 68.55
C TYR A 1112 36.83 -12.54 68.68
N ASN A 1113 35.94 -13.00 69.56
CA ASN A 1113 34.56 -12.49 69.62
C ASN A 1113 34.32 -11.36 70.66
N THR A 1114 35.34 -11.01 71.45
CA THR A 1114 35.25 -9.93 72.45
C THR A 1114 36.32 -8.88 72.18
N PRO A 1115 35.97 -7.65 71.74
CA PRO A 1115 34.62 -7.08 71.63
C PRO A 1115 33.85 -7.40 70.32
N GLY A 1116 34.43 -8.17 69.40
CA GLY A 1116 33.91 -8.39 68.03
C GLY A 1116 34.56 -7.44 67.02
N PHE A 1117 34.09 -7.45 65.78
CA PHE A 1117 34.59 -6.52 64.74
C PHE A 1117 34.23 -5.07 65.05
N VAL A 1118 35.21 -4.19 64.85
CA VAL A 1118 35.02 -2.74 64.82
C VAL A 1118 35.68 -2.23 63.57
N GLY A 1119 34.93 -1.57 62.70
CA GLY A 1119 35.42 -1.20 61.37
C GLY A 1119 34.31 -1.24 60.34
N CYS A 1120 34.66 -1.22 59.07
CA CYS A 1120 33.70 -1.19 57.97
C CYS A 1120 33.72 -2.50 57.19
N LEU A 1121 32.54 -3.08 56.91
CA LEU A 1121 32.36 -4.19 55.96
C LEU A 1121 31.56 -3.70 54.76
N SER A 1122 31.94 -4.11 53.56
CA SER A 1122 31.19 -3.83 52.33
C SER A 1122 31.22 -5.01 51.37
N ARG A 1123 30.33 -4.98 50.35
CA ARG A 1123 30.26 -6.01 49.28
C ARG A 1123 30.07 -7.43 49.79
N VAL A 1124 29.47 -7.61 50.96
CA VAL A 1124 29.29 -8.94 51.57
C VAL A 1124 28.29 -9.73 50.73
N ASN A 1125 28.78 -10.76 50.05
CA ASN A 1125 28.00 -11.67 49.22
C ASN A 1125 28.40 -13.13 49.51
N PHE A 1126 27.41 -13.98 49.75
CA PHE A 1126 27.59 -15.43 49.90
C PHE A 1126 26.60 -16.16 48.99
N ASN A 1127 27.09 -16.86 47.97
CA ASN A 1127 26.25 -17.62 47.01
C ASN A 1127 25.00 -16.87 46.49
N ASN A 1128 25.13 -15.56 46.19
CA ASN A 1128 24.07 -14.62 45.77
C ASN A 1128 23.17 -14.05 46.89
N ILE A 1129 23.53 -14.23 48.15
CA ILE A 1129 22.89 -13.53 49.29
C ILE A 1129 23.77 -12.37 49.72
N ALA A 1130 23.18 -11.18 49.76
CA ALA A 1130 23.81 -9.96 50.28
C ALA A 1130 23.28 -9.61 51.69
N PRO A 1131 23.75 -10.26 52.77
CA PRO A 1131 23.18 -10.09 54.11
C PRO A 1131 23.31 -8.67 54.65
N LEU A 1132 24.41 -7.98 54.32
CA LEU A 1132 24.63 -6.59 54.73
C LEU A 1132 23.68 -5.62 54.02
N LYS A 1133 23.40 -5.85 52.73
CA LYS A 1133 22.42 -5.06 51.98
C LYS A 1133 21.01 -5.27 52.50
N ALA A 1134 20.65 -6.52 52.79
CA ALA A 1134 19.38 -6.85 53.42
C ALA A 1134 19.20 -6.12 54.77
N ALA A 1135 20.26 -6.02 55.58
CA ALA A 1135 20.23 -5.29 56.85
C ALA A 1135 20.00 -3.78 56.66
N LEU A 1136 20.66 -3.15 55.69
CA LEU A 1136 20.65 -1.69 55.48
C LEU A 1136 19.45 -1.18 54.66
N ARG A 1137 18.78 -2.04 53.88
CA ARG A 1137 17.72 -1.65 52.93
C ARG A 1137 16.33 -2.23 53.25
N SER A 1138 16.15 -2.87 54.41
CA SER A 1138 14.97 -3.71 54.67
C SER A 1138 13.63 -2.95 54.69
N GLY A 1139 12.74 -3.36 53.78
CA GLY A 1139 11.29 -3.38 53.97
C GLY A 1139 10.84 -4.62 54.76
N ILE A 1140 9.57 -4.66 55.15
CA ILE A 1140 8.98 -5.41 56.30
C ILE A 1140 9.19 -6.96 56.33
N VAL A 1141 9.88 -7.61 55.37
CA VAL A 1141 10.04 -9.09 55.36
C VAL A 1141 11.43 -9.56 54.85
N ALA A 1142 12.53 -9.14 55.46
CA ALA A 1142 13.87 -9.71 55.21
C ALA A 1142 14.32 -10.58 56.41
N PRO A 1143 14.91 -11.77 56.22
CA PRO A 1143 15.30 -12.68 57.30
C PRO A 1143 16.65 -12.26 57.94
N VAL A 1144 16.76 -10.99 58.32
CA VAL A 1144 17.96 -10.38 58.87
C VAL A 1144 17.64 -9.68 60.19
N THR A 1145 18.50 -9.85 61.18
CA THR A 1145 18.41 -9.20 62.49
C THR A 1145 19.71 -8.46 62.79
N THR A 1146 19.59 -7.24 63.30
CA THR A 1146 20.73 -6.39 63.66
C THR A 1146 20.70 -6.08 65.16
N GLN A 1147 21.85 -6.20 65.82
CA GLN A 1147 22.03 -5.85 67.23
C GLN A 1147 23.27 -4.97 67.37
N GLY A 1148 23.16 -3.86 68.10
CA GLY A 1148 24.21 -2.82 68.15
C GLY A 1148 23.99 -1.70 67.15
N ILE A 1149 25.04 -0.92 66.86
CA ILE A 1149 24.98 0.26 66.00
C ILE A 1149 25.66 -0.06 64.66
N LEU A 1150 24.84 -0.23 63.62
CA LEU A 1150 25.26 -0.39 62.23
C LEU A 1150 24.93 0.90 61.47
N VAL A 1151 25.95 1.60 60.97
CA VAL A 1151 25.79 2.84 60.22
C VAL A 1151 26.19 2.61 58.78
N GLU A 1152 25.37 3.00 57.82
CA GLU A 1152 25.74 2.95 56.40
C GLU A 1152 27.02 3.73 56.13
N SER A 1153 27.97 3.13 55.41
CA SER A 1153 29.27 3.72 55.14
C SER A 1153 29.82 3.21 53.82
N ASN A 1154 30.53 4.08 53.10
CA ASN A 1154 31.21 3.73 51.85
C ASN A 1154 32.47 2.87 52.05
N CYS A 1155 32.86 2.59 53.31
CA CYS A 1155 34.01 1.76 53.67
C CYS A 1155 35.32 2.11 52.95
N GLY A 1156 35.52 3.37 52.56
CA GLY A 1156 36.71 3.82 51.85
C GLY A 1156 36.77 3.37 50.37
N ALA A 1157 35.65 2.93 49.78
CA ALA A 1157 35.57 2.63 48.35
C ALA A 1157 35.59 3.90 47.50
N SER A 1158 36.52 3.98 46.56
CA SER A 1158 36.54 5.01 45.52
C SER A 1158 35.45 4.67 44.47
N PRO A 1159 34.51 5.57 44.16
CA PRO A 1159 33.55 5.30 43.09
C PRO A 1159 34.29 5.16 41.76
N LEU A 1160 33.97 4.11 40.99
CA LEU A 1160 34.36 4.03 39.59
C LEU A 1160 33.58 5.13 38.84
N THR A 1161 34.27 6.22 38.48
CA THR A 1161 33.72 7.27 37.62
C THR A 1161 33.56 6.73 36.21
N ILE A 1162 32.44 6.07 35.94
CA ILE A 1162 31.90 5.98 34.59
C ILE A 1162 31.11 7.27 34.39
N SER A 1163 31.47 8.07 33.39
CA SER A 1163 30.74 9.30 33.07
C SER A 1163 29.24 9.00 32.95
N PRO A 1164 28.35 9.73 33.63
CA PRO A 1164 26.93 9.60 33.39
C PRO A 1164 26.69 9.95 31.92
N MET A 1165 26.08 9.04 31.16
CA MET A 1165 25.35 9.47 29.98
C MET A 1165 24.30 10.45 30.48
N ALA A 1166 24.30 11.65 29.90
CA ALA A 1166 23.30 12.66 30.20
C ALA A 1166 21.92 11.99 30.10
N ALA A 1167 21.17 11.97 31.21
CA ALA A 1167 19.74 11.76 31.12
C ALA A 1167 19.24 12.82 30.15
N ALA A 1168 18.63 12.37 29.04
CA ALA A 1168 17.90 13.29 28.20
C ALA A 1168 16.82 13.90 29.09
N ASN A 1169 16.97 15.19 29.41
CA ASN A 1169 15.97 15.93 30.16
C ASN A 1169 14.63 15.74 29.44
N ASP A 1170 13.68 15.15 30.16
CA ASP A 1170 12.28 15.17 29.76
C ASP A 1170 11.84 16.64 29.65
N PRO A 1171 11.40 17.12 28.47
CA PRO A 1171 10.89 18.48 28.34
C PRO A 1171 9.56 18.69 29.08
N TRP A 1172 8.96 17.67 29.71
CA TRP A 1172 7.61 17.72 30.26
C TRP A 1172 7.45 17.24 31.71
N HIS A 1173 8.52 17.00 32.47
CA HIS A 1173 8.41 16.83 33.93
C HIS A 1173 8.56 18.18 34.64
N MET A 1174 7.42 18.86 34.81
CA MET A 1174 7.28 19.97 35.76
C MET A 1174 7.13 19.37 37.16
N ASP A 1175 8.05 19.71 38.07
CA ASP A 1175 8.02 19.27 39.46
C ASP A 1175 6.66 19.57 40.11
N SER A 1176 6.11 18.53 40.72
CA SER A 1176 4.95 18.61 41.59
C SER A 1176 5.29 19.42 42.85
N ALA A 1177 5.05 20.73 42.78
CA ALA A 1177 4.87 21.58 43.95
C ALA A 1177 3.65 22.48 43.75
N GLY A 1178 2.52 22.00 44.27
CA GLY A 1178 1.30 22.73 44.65
C GLY A 1178 0.94 24.01 43.90
N ALA A 1179 0.07 23.90 42.91
CA ALA A 1179 -0.93 24.91 42.61
C ALA A 1179 -2.18 24.26 42.01
N VAL A 1180 -3.25 24.19 42.80
CA VAL A 1180 -4.59 23.83 42.34
C VAL A 1180 -5.18 25.07 41.67
N PHE A 1181 -5.47 25.05 40.37
CA PHE A 1181 -6.51 25.89 39.77
C PHE A 1181 -7.19 25.18 38.58
N PRO A 1182 -8.50 25.45 38.35
CA PRO A 1182 -9.43 24.50 37.75
C PRO A 1182 -9.50 24.61 36.22
N PHE A 1183 -9.64 23.47 35.55
CA PHE A 1183 -10.11 23.43 34.17
C PHE A 1183 -11.63 23.59 34.14
N ASN A 1184 -12.11 24.72 33.62
CA ASN A 1184 -13.45 24.81 33.05
C ASN A 1184 -13.38 24.37 31.58
N GLU A 1185 -14.30 23.48 31.19
CA GLU A 1185 -14.71 23.28 29.81
C GLU A 1185 -15.20 24.62 29.24
N GLU A 1186 -14.63 25.10 28.12
CA GLU A 1186 -15.38 25.96 27.20
C GLU A 1186 -14.75 26.05 25.80
N ARG A 1187 -15.50 25.49 24.84
CA ARG A 1187 -15.78 25.94 23.47
C ARG A 1187 -14.86 27.02 22.87
N VAL A 1188 -14.21 26.62 21.77
CA VAL A 1188 -13.53 27.50 20.81
C VAL A 1188 -14.55 28.43 20.14
N SER A 1189 -14.47 29.72 20.41
CA SER A 1189 -15.00 30.80 19.58
C SER A 1189 -13.83 31.57 18.93
N ARG A 1190 -13.97 31.80 17.63
CA ARG A 1190 -13.10 32.63 16.78
C ARG A 1190 -13.13 34.10 17.21
N ASP A 1191 -11.94 34.70 17.20
CA ASP A 1191 -11.58 36.11 16.98
C ASP A 1191 -10.76 36.76 18.11
N GLY A 1192 -9.52 37.11 17.78
CA GLY A 1192 -8.59 37.83 18.64
C GLY A 1192 -7.17 37.82 18.08
N VAL A 1193 -6.88 38.76 17.16
CA VAL A 1193 -5.51 39.01 16.66
C VAL A 1193 -4.69 39.63 17.80
N ASP A 1194 -3.66 38.91 18.24
CA ASP A 1194 -2.82 39.30 19.38
C ASP A 1194 -1.75 40.33 18.97
N GLN A 1195 -1.67 41.43 19.73
CA GLN A 1195 -0.94 42.66 19.41
C GLN A 1195 0.60 42.57 19.55
N ASN A 1196 1.17 41.38 19.80
CA ASN A 1196 2.62 41.20 20.00
C ASN A 1196 3.38 40.72 18.74
N SER A 1197 2.69 40.41 17.64
CA SER A 1197 3.34 39.91 16.40
C SER A 1197 3.95 41.01 15.52
N ALA A 1198 3.53 42.27 15.69
CA ALA A 1198 4.02 43.39 14.88
C ALA A 1198 5.45 43.83 15.28
N VAL A 1199 5.80 43.70 16.57
CA VAL A 1199 7.11 44.10 17.10
C VAL A 1199 8.19 43.10 16.66
N ILE A 1200 7.88 41.80 16.68
CA ILE A 1200 8.80 40.74 16.25
C ILE A 1200 9.02 40.80 14.72
N GLY A 1201 7.96 41.04 13.94
CA GLY A 1201 8.07 41.25 12.50
C GLY A 1201 8.90 42.48 12.12
N GLY A 1202 8.77 43.57 12.90
CA GLY A 1202 9.57 44.80 12.71
C GLY A 1202 11.07 44.57 12.93
N ILE A 1203 11.44 43.82 13.97
CA ILE A 1203 12.86 43.50 14.26
C ILE A 1203 13.45 42.64 13.14
N ILE A 1204 12.72 41.63 12.67
CA ILE A 1204 13.17 40.75 11.58
C ILE A 1204 13.34 41.54 10.28
N ALA A 1205 12.43 42.45 9.96
CA ALA A 1205 12.52 43.30 8.77
C ALA A 1205 13.75 44.22 8.79
N VAL A 1206 14.10 44.79 9.96
CA VAL A 1206 15.29 45.63 10.12
C VAL A 1206 16.57 44.82 9.93
N VAL A 1207 16.64 43.61 10.49
CA VAL A 1207 17.80 42.71 10.30
C VAL A 1207 17.97 42.35 8.82
N ILE A 1208 16.91 41.96 8.12
CA ILE A 1208 16.96 41.63 6.69
C ILE A 1208 17.41 42.86 5.86
N PHE A 1209 16.89 44.05 6.19
CA PHE A 1209 17.26 45.27 5.49
C PHE A 1209 18.75 45.62 5.68
N THR A 1210 19.28 45.45 6.89
CA THR A 1210 20.72 45.67 7.15
C THR A 1210 21.60 44.69 6.38
N ILE A 1211 21.21 43.41 6.30
CA ILE A 1211 21.93 42.40 5.52
C ILE A 1211 21.93 42.78 4.04
N LEU A 1212 20.77 43.14 3.48
CA LEU A 1212 20.67 43.58 2.08
C LEU A 1212 21.52 44.83 1.79
N CYS A 1213 21.53 45.82 2.69
CA CYS A 1213 22.38 47.00 2.54
C CYS A 1213 23.87 46.66 2.56
N THR A 1214 24.32 45.77 3.45
CA THR A 1214 25.72 45.31 3.48
C THR A 1214 26.09 44.55 2.20
N LEU A 1215 25.18 43.74 1.68
CA LEU A 1215 25.39 42.94 0.47
C LEU A 1215 25.46 43.84 -0.78
N VAL A 1216 24.61 44.87 -0.87
CA VAL A 1216 24.72 45.90 -1.91
C VAL A 1216 26.02 46.68 -1.81
N PHE A 1217 26.49 47.00 -0.59
CA PHE A 1217 27.76 47.69 -0.39
C PHE A 1217 28.96 46.82 -0.79
N LEU A 1218 28.93 45.53 -0.45
CA LEU A 1218 29.95 44.54 -0.85
C LEU A 1218 29.98 44.32 -2.36
N ILE A 1219 28.81 44.18 -3.00
CA ILE A 1219 28.67 44.12 -4.45
C ILE A 1219 29.27 45.38 -5.08
N ARG A 1220 28.88 46.57 -4.61
CA ARG A 1220 29.35 47.85 -5.17
C ARG A 1220 30.84 48.10 -4.91
N HIS A 1221 31.40 47.54 -3.84
CA HIS A 1221 32.84 47.54 -3.55
C HIS A 1221 33.60 46.56 -4.46
N MET A 1222 33.08 45.35 -4.66
CA MET A 1222 33.67 44.34 -5.55
C MET A 1222 33.68 44.80 -7.01
N PHE A 1223 32.65 45.50 -7.47
CA PHE A 1223 32.56 45.97 -8.86
C PHE A 1223 33.31 47.29 -9.15
N ARG A 1224 33.96 47.91 -8.16
CA ARG A 1224 34.68 49.20 -8.34
C ARG A 1224 36.17 49.04 -8.69
N HIS A 1225 36.73 47.85 -8.53
CA HIS A 1225 38.13 47.58 -8.88
C HIS A 1225 38.30 46.22 -9.58
N LYS A 1226 38.17 46.24 -10.92
CA LYS A 1226 39.09 45.58 -11.87
C LYS A 1226 38.49 45.65 -13.27
N GLY A 1227 39.17 46.43 -14.13
CA GLY A 1227 38.98 46.39 -15.56
C GLY A 1227 39.71 45.21 -16.20
N SER A 1228 39.21 44.85 -17.39
CA SER A 1228 39.85 44.10 -18.49
C SER A 1228 40.36 42.70 -18.15
N TYR A 1229 39.71 41.65 -18.64
CA TYR A 1229 40.22 40.82 -19.75
C TYR A 1229 39.15 39.85 -20.29
N HIS A 1230 39.29 39.59 -21.59
CA HIS A 1230 38.44 38.85 -22.51
C HIS A 1230 37.96 37.46 -22.06
N THR A 1231 36.67 37.20 -22.26
CA THR A 1231 36.14 35.85 -22.46
C THR A 1231 35.95 35.60 -23.96
N ASN A 1232 36.61 34.56 -24.46
CA ASN A 1232 36.22 33.89 -25.70
C ASN A 1232 35.00 33.03 -25.38
N GLU A 1233 33.80 33.59 -25.54
CA GLU A 1233 32.64 32.77 -25.84
C GLU A 1233 32.37 32.85 -27.34
N ALA A 1234 32.46 31.70 -27.98
CA ALA A 1234 32.09 31.53 -29.37
C ALA A 1234 30.59 31.82 -29.51
N LYS A 1235 30.27 33.01 -30.03
CA LYS A 1235 29.06 33.22 -30.82
C LYS A 1235 29.16 32.34 -32.06
N GLY A 1236 28.43 31.23 -32.04
CA GLY A 1236 28.27 30.34 -33.17
C GLY A 1236 26.81 29.94 -33.33
N ALA A 1237 26.03 30.87 -33.91
CA ALA A 1237 24.88 30.63 -34.79
C ALA A 1237 23.73 29.78 -34.21
N GLU A 1238 22.55 30.30 -33.86
CA GLU A 1238 21.69 31.29 -34.54
C GLU A 1238 21.48 31.07 -36.05
N SER A 1239 21.89 29.93 -36.61
CA SER A 1239 21.50 29.53 -37.97
C SER A 1239 21.48 28.00 -38.17
N ALA A 1240 20.74 27.28 -37.32
CA ALA A 1240 20.44 25.87 -37.52
C ALA A 1240 18.93 25.65 -37.32
N ASP A 1241 18.23 25.28 -38.41
CA ASP A 1241 16.76 25.30 -38.49
C ASP A 1241 16.05 24.03 -37.97
N CYS A 1242 16.76 23.01 -37.45
CA CYS A 1242 16.14 21.83 -36.79
C CYS A 1242 17.14 21.02 -35.94
N ALA A 1243 16.61 20.28 -34.96
CA ALA A 1243 17.35 19.48 -33.98
C ALA A 1243 18.06 18.23 -34.54
N ASP A 1244 17.78 17.84 -35.79
CA ASP A 1244 18.34 16.63 -36.41
C ASP A 1244 19.67 16.85 -37.16
N ALA A 1245 20.19 18.07 -37.20
CA ALA A 1245 21.48 18.38 -37.82
C ALA A 1245 22.68 18.36 -36.85
N ALA A 1246 22.45 18.25 -35.54
CA ALA A 1246 23.51 18.26 -34.53
C ALA A 1246 24.07 16.86 -34.17
N ILE A 1247 23.48 15.77 -34.68
CA ILE A 1247 23.75 14.40 -34.23
C ILE A 1247 24.53 13.56 -35.27
N ILE A 1248 24.76 14.06 -36.50
CA ILE A 1248 25.33 13.25 -37.61
C ILE A 1248 26.86 13.36 -37.77
N VAL A 1249 27.59 13.96 -36.83
CA VAL A 1249 29.06 13.93 -36.88
C VAL A 1249 29.62 13.50 -35.55
N ASN A 1250 29.84 12.19 -35.38
CA ASN A 1250 30.96 11.65 -34.62
C ASN A 1250 31.07 10.13 -34.89
N ASP A 1251 32.07 9.77 -35.69
CA ASP A 1251 32.64 8.43 -35.81
C ASP A 1251 34.15 8.55 -35.48
N PRO A 1252 34.89 7.48 -35.15
CA PRO A 1252 35.60 7.39 -33.88
C PRO A 1252 37.07 7.06 -34.14
N ALA A 1253 37.95 8.04 -34.09
CA ALA A 1253 39.39 7.74 -34.11
C ALA A 1253 40.14 8.93 -33.54
N PHE A 1254 40.59 8.82 -32.28
CA PHE A 1254 41.98 9.09 -31.95
C PHE A 1254 42.27 8.61 -30.53
N THR A 1255 43.04 7.53 -30.48
CA THR A 1255 43.75 6.98 -29.34
C THR A 1255 44.90 7.88 -28.90
N GLU A 1256 45.33 7.64 -27.66
CA GLU A 1256 46.71 7.80 -27.17
C GLU A 1256 47.21 9.22 -26.85
N THR A 1257 47.88 9.52 -25.73
CA THR A 1257 48.24 8.85 -24.47
C THR A 1257 49.09 9.86 -23.68
N ILE A 1258 49.12 9.73 -22.32
CA ILE A 1258 50.34 9.83 -21.47
C ILE A 1258 51.01 11.24 -21.37
N ASP A 1259 51.35 11.84 -20.22
CA ASP A 1259 51.54 11.35 -18.86
C ASP A 1259 51.65 12.51 -17.84
N GLU A 1260 51.65 12.09 -16.57
CA GLU A 1260 52.43 12.64 -15.46
C GLU A 1260 52.19 14.09 -14.99
N SER A 1261 51.54 14.25 -13.82
CA SER A 1261 52.22 14.04 -12.53
C SER A 1261 51.48 14.69 -11.34
N LYS A 1262 51.08 13.81 -10.42
CA LYS A 1262 51.33 13.81 -8.96
C LYS A 1262 50.93 14.98 -8.05
N LYS A 1263 50.29 14.51 -6.97
CA LYS A 1263 50.29 14.91 -5.53
C LYS A 1263 49.18 15.86 -5.09
N GLU A 1264 48.16 15.40 -4.35
CA GLU A 1264 48.09 14.79 -3.00
C GLU A 1264 47.79 15.81 -1.88
N TRP A 1265 46.51 15.81 -1.50
CA TRP A 1265 45.84 15.84 -0.17
C TRP A 1265 45.85 17.02 0.83
N PHE A 1266 44.66 17.11 1.46
CA PHE A 1266 44.15 17.82 2.66
C PHE A 1266 43.78 19.31 2.47
N ILE A 1267 42.58 19.76 2.85
CA ILE A 1267 41.71 19.42 4.00
C ILE A 1267 40.31 19.00 3.58
#